data_AF-A0A6J5IYQ0-F1
#
_entry.id   AF-A0A6J5IYQ0-F1
#
_cell.length_a   1.000
_cell.length_b   1.000
_cell.length_c   1.000
_cell.angle_alpha   90.00
_cell.angle_beta   90.00
_cell.angle_gamma   90.00
#
_symmetry.space_group_name_H-M   'P 1'
#
loop_
_entity.id
_entity.type
_entity.pdbx_description
1 polymer ?
#
loop_
_entity_poly.entity_id
_entity_poly.type
_entity_poly.pdbx_seq_one_letter_code
_entity_poly.pdbx_strand_id
1 'polypeptide(L)'
;MDLVAALTGYGQATRHIQIDTAMPGAFVVERFHGREGINESFRFEIDVLSSEPFLDLSPLIGGAARLRLATGAGERCWNGYVTHAAYAESDGEFTRYRLTMESWLALLQLRRNCLYFVDLDVEGICERVFGDYPEAHRRYERMEPLRTFRLRGQYRETDLDFVLRQLSEAALSFRIEHAQDAGQAPSGDHTVVVFDRHARLPDGSRIAFNAQDVGDPDGVMTQFTDRRQLVPDRVVATSWKASELHALAGQAQQPADAHAPVLPVREIYDGQRAGRFDTSGDAQRYAEQRLDALQLAKRIHHGAGTSRTLETGKVHTLTDYMGGTVRFVPLSIEHEAVNNLGAQIGELFGRGELENGLYRNRFVAVPEGTPIVPPFRDRPTVHGVQTAIVVGEPGGRVSSTRDHQVRIQFPWMRGTAPLRGGLTDTASRSNPAGHAPGNHRSGILARVAEQAAGPNFGHAFTPRVGTEVVIGFESGNIDSPVVLGQVYGGQVRPPFAAGEGSDANHSGTLTGLQTQTLDGQPGSRWVMDDAAGQLRHELNNSTAGTRLAQGYLIDQQGTMRGAYRGEGFELATQGWGVVRAGAGVLVSSTARALGASTQMDVAERVEQLKDAAKTAQELDNAATGAQAVGLSANAAQSDFLKAIDPAQDGKFTGSVSGQSATKPNETQRDGGDPVERFAVPAILMESPENIVVTTPDSAVSYAAQHVHVTSQGDAHVGAGATVAAATGDVMSLYSVAGGLKAIAGEGPVSVAAHASTMEILGDQTVRVTSTDERVDVLAQDAIVLQQGPNRITLKGGDIIVETPGQFAVKSGGHPFPGPRATSVKLPALPVLPQGDPCDFLVQALAASPAGRGAVGAGVSAAGAAASATASMPGAAVSGWGGAAAATQALASASKQPISTPALPSQPASQTGSTVTKAPAAPGDPTATKTSIDPASANSAQSQGPELGRSAPVPPSGELDGAPKSGAAGSGGPCNLHIPPLKQLEYQPDMGVVDYYQTDAQGKPVLANDKKILLRHTGSTGMYDIEYTPATATLTATVRLRVVLMDQHEYKNGKLLVDKKTGLPVSVPYDGDGPGDAAVVWQAVERPASSANLAGFKQRIENGLNRNHYYMQPKACPLGKNCTCKVKLKQEIEFVTTSGRFHRTISLFPMEARANSENWGEVQVTWDRKKKKATPDVTQNAIIHEAGHHYGWPDEYFEDQGTVYSGYINSQKLVDVKMPQLADNWQRTSDTNLMGEGMFLAKPEIPKYYMYGFRDWFQKKTNIEWEVLK
;
A
#
# COMPACT_ATOMS: atom_id res chain seq x y z
N MET A 1 95.50 -35.29 -5.92
CA MET A 1 94.23 -36.06 -5.87
C MET A 1 93.24 -35.34 -6.76
N ASP A 2 92.24 -36.05 -7.29
CA ASP A 2 91.30 -35.47 -8.24
C ASP A 2 90.13 -34.80 -7.48
N LEU A 3 90.02 -33.47 -7.59
CA LEU A 3 88.89 -32.73 -6.99
C LEU A 3 87.56 -33.10 -7.65
N VAL A 4 87.56 -33.51 -8.92
CA VAL A 4 86.34 -33.92 -9.65
C VAL A 4 85.77 -35.21 -9.06
N ALA A 5 86.62 -36.08 -8.50
CA ALA A 5 86.20 -37.28 -7.78
C ALA A 5 85.65 -37.00 -6.37
N ALA A 6 85.86 -35.81 -5.81
CA ALA A 6 85.15 -35.34 -4.62
C ALA A 6 83.81 -34.68 -4.99
N LEU A 7 83.75 -34.00 -6.15
CA LEU A 7 82.58 -33.28 -6.64
C LEU A 7 81.36 -34.16 -6.96
N THR A 8 81.56 -35.42 -7.34
CA THR A 8 80.45 -36.40 -7.48
C THR A 8 79.94 -36.95 -6.13
N GLY A 9 80.58 -36.59 -5.02
CA GLY A 9 80.29 -37.10 -3.68
C GLY A 9 79.43 -36.19 -2.79
N TYR A 10 78.96 -35.03 -3.26
CA TYR A 10 78.20 -34.05 -2.47
C TYR A 10 76.74 -34.40 -2.19
N GLY A 11 76.44 -35.69 -1.99
CA GLY A 11 75.15 -36.11 -1.45
C GLY A 11 74.97 -35.68 0.02
N GLN A 12 73.74 -35.32 0.40
CA GLN A 12 73.42 -34.94 1.78
C GLN A 12 73.35 -36.12 2.77
N ALA A 13 73.40 -37.36 2.29
CA ALA A 13 73.18 -38.59 3.07
C ALA A 13 74.19 -38.86 4.21
N THR A 14 75.31 -38.12 4.29
CA THR A 14 76.29 -38.20 5.38
C THR A 14 76.33 -36.93 6.25
N ARG A 15 75.34 -36.04 6.08
CA ARG A 15 75.31 -34.72 6.73
C ARG A 15 74.43 -34.69 7.97
N HIS A 16 74.83 -33.89 8.96
CA HIS A 16 74.06 -33.66 10.19
C HIS A 16 72.83 -32.77 9.97
N ILE A 17 72.86 -31.93 8.93
CA ILE A 17 71.73 -31.15 8.46
C ILE A 17 71.44 -31.53 7.00
N GLN A 18 70.18 -31.81 6.69
CA GLN A 18 69.71 -32.19 5.37
C GLN A 18 68.44 -31.42 5.02
N ILE A 19 68.14 -31.25 3.72
CA ILE A 19 66.91 -30.62 3.25
C ILE A 19 66.33 -31.38 2.05
N ASP A 20 65.03 -31.67 2.12
CA ASP A 20 64.28 -32.25 1.01
C ASP A 20 63.39 -31.16 0.41
N THR A 21 63.46 -30.94 -0.90
CA THR A 21 62.74 -29.87 -1.63
C THR A 21 62.13 -30.40 -2.92
N ALA A 22 61.35 -29.57 -3.61
CA ALA A 22 60.84 -29.84 -4.97
C ALA A 22 61.95 -30.02 -6.04
N MET A 23 63.23 -29.79 -5.70
CA MET A 23 64.40 -30.07 -6.54
C MET A 23 65.30 -31.11 -5.84
N PRO A 24 65.04 -32.42 -6.01
CA PRO A 24 65.73 -33.47 -5.26
C PRO A 24 67.23 -33.49 -5.50
N GLY A 25 68.01 -33.41 -4.42
CA GLY A 25 69.48 -33.47 -4.48
C GLY A 25 70.19 -32.21 -5.01
N ALA A 26 69.45 -31.18 -5.44
CA ALA A 26 70.03 -29.96 -6.00
C ALA A 26 70.76 -29.07 -4.95
N PHE A 27 70.57 -29.34 -3.66
CA PHE A 27 71.02 -28.49 -2.55
C PHE A 27 71.64 -29.31 -1.41
N VAL A 28 72.68 -28.75 -0.79
CA VAL A 28 73.24 -29.19 0.49
C VAL A 28 73.15 -28.02 1.47
N VAL A 29 72.62 -28.25 2.67
CA VAL A 29 72.55 -27.20 3.70
C VAL A 29 73.95 -26.84 4.19
N GLU A 30 74.29 -25.56 4.19
CA GLU A 30 75.49 -25.03 4.86
C GLU A 30 75.18 -24.71 6.31
N ARG A 31 74.09 -23.95 6.53
CA ARG A 31 73.61 -23.53 7.85
C ARG A 31 72.14 -23.16 7.81
N PHE A 32 71.52 -23.07 8.98
CA PHE A 32 70.24 -22.38 9.12
C PHE A 32 70.20 -21.52 10.39
N HIS A 33 69.40 -20.46 10.31
CA HIS A 33 68.90 -19.73 11.47
C HIS A 33 67.37 -19.69 11.37
N GLY A 34 66.66 -20.01 12.45
CA GLY A 34 65.20 -20.01 12.41
C GLY A 34 64.55 -19.90 13.77
N ARG A 35 63.25 -19.63 13.75
CA ARG A 35 62.44 -19.42 14.95
C ARG A 35 61.11 -20.14 14.82
N GLU A 36 60.69 -20.82 15.89
CA GLU A 36 59.36 -21.41 16.07
C GLU A 36 58.74 -20.89 17.38
N GLY A 37 57.41 -20.83 17.46
CA GLY A 37 56.73 -20.34 18.65
C GLY A 37 55.23 -20.61 18.68
N ILE A 38 54.66 -20.58 19.88
CA ILE A 38 53.23 -20.61 20.13
C ILE A 38 52.65 -19.25 19.70
N ASN A 39 51.56 -19.27 18.94
CA ASN A 39 50.88 -18.10 18.37
C ASN A 39 51.66 -17.33 17.28
N GLU A 40 52.74 -17.89 16.74
CA GLU A 40 53.48 -17.35 15.58
C GLU A 40 53.69 -18.44 14.51
N SER A 41 53.86 -18.03 13.25
CA SER A 41 54.40 -18.95 12.23
C SER A 41 55.87 -19.20 12.53
N PHE A 42 56.33 -20.43 12.39
CA PHE A 42 57.78 -20.65 12.29
C PHE A 42 58.33 -19.99 11.01
N ARG A 43 59.63 -19.67 11.04
CA ARG A 43 60.41 -19.17 9.91
C ARG A 43 61.86 -19.65 10.02
N PHE A 44 62.35 -20.37 9.02
CA PHE A 44 63.75 -20.78 8.90
C PHE A 44 64.37 -20.12 7.67
N GLU A 45 65.47 -19.39 7.86
CA GLU A 45 66.35 -18.95 6.78
C GLU A 45 67.51 -19.93 6.68
N ILE A 46 67.57 -20.62 5.54
CA ILE A 46 68.45 -21.75 5.27
C ILE A 46 69.40 -21.33 4.14
N ASP A 47 70.69 -21.23 4.45
CA ASP A 47 71.72 -21.04 3.43
C ASP A 47 72.11 -22.42 2.88
N VAL A 48 71.97 -22.60 1.57
CA VAL A 48 72.21 -23.86 0.86
C VAL A 48 73.23 -23.66 -0.27
N LEU A 49 74.03 -24.68 -0.53
CA LEU A 49 75.02 -24.72 -1.60
C LEU A 49 74.55 -25.67 -2.71
N SER A 50 74.84 -25.31 -3.95
CA SER A 50 74.75 -26.21 -5.12
C SER A 50 76.02 -26.16 -5.95
N SER A 51 76.34 -27.26 -6.63
CA SER A 51 77.31 -27.30 -7.72
C SER A 51 76.76 -26.76 -9.04
N GLU A 52 75.45 -26.53 -9.15
CA GLU A 52 74.83 -25.95 -10.34
C GLU A 52 74.64 -24.42 -10.17
N PRO A 53 75.32 -23.60 -11.00
CA PRO A 53 75.15 -22.15 -10.97
C PRO A 53 73.90 -21.72 -11.75
N PHE A 54 73.24 -20.68 -11.26
CA PHE A 54 72.04 -20.07 -11.88
C PHE A 54 70.85 -21.03 -12.04
N LEU A 55 70.59 -21.87 -11.04
CA LEU A 55 69.37 -22.69 -10.95
C LEU A 55 68.10 -21.83 -11.09
N ASP A 56 67.12 -22.33 -11.84
CA ASP A 56 65.77 -21.78 -11.80
C ASP A 56 65.12 -22.13 -10.45
N LEU A 57 64.86 -21.11 -9.63
CA LEU A 57 64.26 -21.25 -8.31
C LEU A 57 62.71 -21.25 -8.37
N SER A 58 62.11 -21.04 -9.54
CA SER A 58 60.66 -21.03 -9.73
C SER A 58 59.94 -22.29 -9.20
N PRO A 59 60.49 -23.52 -9.35
CA PRO A 59 59.88 -24.74 -8.79
C PRO A 59 59.85 -24.81 -7.25
N LEU A 60 60.61 -23.96 -6.56
CA LEU A 60 60.67 -23.95 -5.09
C LEU A 60 59.57 -23.08 -4.47
N ILE A 61 59.19 -21.97 -5.11
CA ILE A 61 58.28 -20.97 -4.51
C ILE A 61 56.87 -21.55 -4.32
N GLY A 62 56.40 -21.59 -3.08
CA GLY A 62 55.16 -22.27 -2.69
C GLY A 62 55.27 -23.81 -2.64
N GLY A 63 56.42 -24.37 -3.00
CA GLY A 63 56.72 -25.79 -2.88
C GLY A 63 56.95 -26.20 -1.43
N ALA A 64 56.62 -27.45 -1.11
CA ALA A 64 56.93 -28.05 0.17
C ALA A 64 58.44 -28.23 0.37
N ALA A 65 58.90 -28.10 1.61
CA ALA A 65 60.28 -28.40 2.01
C ALA A 65 60.33 -28.98 3.43
N ARG A 66 61.33 -29.83 3.65
CA ARG A 66 61.58 -30.52 4.92
C ARG A 66 63.03 -30.33 5.32
N LEU A 67 63.27 -29.61 6.41
CA LEU A 67 64.59 -29.45 7.04
C LEU A 67 64.78 -30.55 8.09
N ARG A 68 65.91 -31.25 8.08
CA ARG A 68 66.22 -32.36 9.00
C ARG A 68 67.53 -32.13 9.74
N LEU A 69 67.54 -32.40 11.04
CA LEU A 69 68.70 -32.29 11.94
C LEU A 69 68.90 -33.60 12.69
N ALA A 70 70.10 -34.20 12.58
CA ALA A 70 70.43 -35.44 13.26
C ALA A 70 70.45 -35.29 14.80
N THR A 71 69.94 -36.31 15.51
CA THR A 71 69.87 -36.38 16.98
C THR A 71 70.42 -37.73 17.47
N GLY A 72 70.52 -37.93 18.78
CA GLY A 72 70.98 -39.21 19.36
C GLY A 72 70.01 -40.37 19.14
N ALA A 73 68.71 -40.06 18.99
CA ALA A 73 67.63 -41.03 18.79
C ALA A 73 67.13 -41.15 17.33
N GLY A 74 67.61 -40.33 16.40
CA GLY A 74 67.14 -40.30 15.01
C GLY A 74 67.41 -38.96 14.31
N GLU A 75 66.36 -38.35 13.75
CA GLU A 75 66.39 -37.00 13.19
C GLU A 75 65.19 -36.19 13.73
N ARG A 76 65.36 -34.87 13.86
CA ARG A 76 64.25 -33.91 14.01
C ARG A 76 63.92 -33.30 12.66
N CYS A 77 62.64 -33.30 12.32
CA CYS A 77 62.12 -32.74 11.07
C CYS A 77 61.31 -31.45 11.32
N TRP A 78 61.53 -30.44 10.48
CA TRP A 78 60.64 -29.30 10.30
C TRP A 78 60.10 -29.31 8.88
N ASN A 79 58.81 -29.62 8.73
CA ASN A 79 58.07 -29.56 7.46
C ASN A 79 57.43 -28.19 7.26
N GLY A 80 57.47 -27.65 6.04
CA GLY A 80 56.93 -26.33 5.71
C GLY A 80 56.89 -26.04 4.21
N TYR A 81 56.77 -24.76 3.87
CA TYR A 81 56.70 -24.28 2.48
C TYR A 81 57.75 -23.19 2.23
N VAL A 82 58.40 -23.19 1.07
CA VAL A 82 59.40 -22.18 0.72
C VAL A 82 58.68 -20.92 0.21
N THR A 83 58.69 -19.86 1.00
CA THR A 83 58.01 -18.58 0.67
C THR A 83 58.93 -17.65 -0.12
N HIS A 84 60.24 -17.74 0.09
CA HIS A 84 61.26 -16.98 -0.63
C HIS A 84 62.43 -17.87 -1.00
N ALA A 85 62.97 -17.72 -2.21
CA ALA A 85 64.20 -18.34 -2.65
C ALA A 85 65.02 -17.29 -3.41
N ALA A 86 66.31 -17.15 -3.09
CA ALA A 86 67.18 -16.15 -3.69
C ALA A 86 68.59 -16.70 -3.93
N TYR A 87 69.21 -16.30 -5.05
CA TYR A 87 70.65 -16.35 -5.21
C TYR A 87 71.32 -15.40 -4.20
N ALA A 88 72.39 -15.83 -3.53
CA ALA A 88 73.15 -15.00 -2.61
C ALA A 88 74.51 -14.60 -3.20
N GLU A 89 75.39 -15.57 -3.45
CA GLU A 89 76.75 -15.36 -3.95
C GLU A 89 77.31 -16.66 -4.58
N SER A 90 78.38 -16.56 -5.37
CA SER A 90 79.10 -17.71 -5.94
C SER A 90 80.60 -17.39 -5.96
N ASP A 91 81.42 -18.40 -5.74
CA ASP A 91 82.90 -18.33 -5.70
C ASP A 91 83.57 -18.85 -6.98
N GLY A 92 82.81 -19.55 -7.83
CA GLY A 92 83.28 -20.20 -9.06
C GLY A 92 83.34 -21.73 -9.00
N GLU A 93 83.27 -22.35 -7.82
CA GLU A 93 83.14 -23.81 -7.64
C GLU A 93 81.73 -24.20 -7.15
N PHE A 94 81.09 -23.34 -6.35
CA PHE A 94 79.74 -23.51 -5.82
C PHE A 94 78.90 -22.24 -5.99
N THR A 95 77.58 -22.39 -5.85
CA THR A 95 76.64 -21.26 -5.75
C THR A 95 75.83 -21.38 -4.46
N ARG A 96 75.81 -20.30 -3.67
CA ARG A 96 75.04 -20.16 -2.44
C ARG A 96 73.68 -19.53 -2.76
N TYR A 97 72.63 -20.19 -2.29
CA TYR A 97 71.25 -19.71 -2.34
C TYR A 97 70.71 -19.61 -0.90
N ARG A 98 69.75 -18.71 -0.67
CA ARG A 98 68.99 -18.63 0.58
C ARG A 98 67.54 -19.02 0.33
N LEU A 99 67.05 -19.97 1.12
CA LEU A 99 65.66 -20.39 1.15
C LEU A 99 65.02 -19.93 2.47
N THR A 100 63.81 -19.39 2.41
CA THR A 100 62.99 -19.07 3.59
C THR A 100 61.83 -20.05 3.64
N MET A 101 61.82 -20.90 4.66
CA MET A 101 60.79 -21.92 4.91
C MET A 101 59.88 -21.50 6.06
N GLU A 102 58.58 -21.40 5.81
CA GLU A 102 57.58 -20.93 6.76
C GLU A 102 56.37 -21.89 6.80
N SER A 103 55.47 -21.71 7.78
CA SER A 103 54.23 -22.50 7.89
C SER A 103 53.20 -22.07 6.85
N TRP A 104 52.16 -22.87 6.64
CA TRP A 104 51.05 -22.49 5.75
C TRP A 104 50.33 -21.19 6.19
N LEU A 105 50.50 -20.76 7.45
CA LEU A 105 49.99 -19.46 7.95
C LEU A 105 50.60 -18.26 7.22
N ALA A 106 51.78 -18.40 6.60
CA ALA A 106 52.36 -17.36 5.76
C ALA A 106 51.51 -17.07 4.50
N LEU A 107 50.85 -18.10 3.95
CA LEU A 107 49.97 -17.96 2.77
C LEU A 107 48.77 -17.05 3.08
N LEU A 108 48.28 -17.06 4.32
CA LEU A 108 47.18 -16.23 4.80
C LEU A 108 47.56 -14.74 4.96
N GLN A 109 48.85 -14.39 4.94
CA GLN A 109 49.29 -12.98 4.90
C GLN A 109 49.15 -12.37 3.50
N LEU A 110 49.28 -13.20 2.46
CA LEU A 110 49.27 -12.76 1.05
C LEU A 110 47.88 -12.36 0.56
N ARG A 111 46.82 -12.64 1.34
CA ARG A 111 45.43 -12.36 1.02
C ARG A 111 44.77 -11.45 2.05
N ARG A 112 44.01 -10.47 1.55
CA ARG A 112 43.31 -9.44 2.32
C ARG A 112 41.90 -9.28 1.76
N ASN A 113 40.86 -9.47 2.57
CA ASN A 113 39.47 -9.45 2.10
C ASN A 113 38.60 -8.42 2.87
N CYS A 114 37.35 -8.28 2.41
CA CYS A 114 36.23 -7.78 3.22
C CYS A 114 35.10 -8.81 3.13
N LEU A 115 34.82 -9.55 4.21
CA LEU A 115 33.87 -10.66 4.26
C LEU A 115 32.95 -10.54 5.47
N TYR A 116 31.75 -11.11 5.39
CA TYR A 116 30.90 -11.33 6.56
C TYR A 116 30.66 -12.83 6.78
N PHE A 117 30.80 -13.22 8.04
CA PHE A 117 30.49 -14.53 8.60
C PHE A 117 29.22 -14.35 9.46
N VAL A 118 28.31 -15.32 9.40
CA VAL A 118 26.94 -15.21 9.95
C VAL A 118 26.64 -16.53 10.66
N ASP A 119 26.14 -16.43 11.89
CA ASP A 119 25.80 -17.56 12.78
C ASP A 119 26.92 -18.63 12.91
N LEU A 120 28.17 -18.17 13.04
CA LEU A 120 29.36 -19.01 13.24
C LEU A 120 30.14 -18.59 14.50
N ASP A 121 30.77 -19.55 15.18
CA ASP A 121 31.73 -19.29 16.26
C ASP A 121 33.17 -19.14 15.72
N VAL A 122 34.17 -19.02 16.60
CA VAL A 122 35.57 -18.88 16.17
C VAL A 122 36.07 -20.10 15.39
N GLU A 123 35.68 -21.32 15.78
CA GLU A 123 36.08 -22.56 15.13
C GLU A 123 35.51 -22.62 13.70
N GLY A 124 34.20 -22.42 13.52
CA GLY A 124 33.55 -22.36 12.21
C GLY A 124 34.00 -21.20 11.32
N ILE A 125 34.45 -20.08 11.90
CA ILE A 125 35.07 -18.98 11.16
C ILE A 125 36.46 -19.37 10.67
N CYS A 126 37.31 -19.92 11.54
CA CYS A 126 38.65 -20.39 11.19
C CYS A 126 38.58 -21.48 10.11
N GLU A 127 37.71 -22.48 10.26
CA GLU A 127 37.49 -23.53 9.24
C GLU A 127 37.05 -22.97 7.89
N ARG A 128 36.23 -21.90 7.87
CA ARG A 128 35.81 -21.25 6.64
C ARG A 128 36.92 -20.45 5.96
N VAL A 129 37.89 -19.91 6.73
CA VAL A 129 39.12 -19.31 6.16
C VAL A 129 40.07 -20.41 5.68
N PHE A 130 40.38 -21.39 6.52
CA PHE A 130 41.32 -22.48 6.23
C PHE A 130 40.87 -23.35 5.06
N GLY A 131 39.56 -23.57 4.87
CA GLY A 131 39.02 -24.32 3.74
C GLY A 131 39.25 -23.68 2.35
N ASP A 132 39.80 -22.48 2.26
CA ASP A 132 40.28 -21.89 1.01
C ASP A 132 41.72 -22.34 0.64
N TYR A 133 42.47 -22.91 1.60
CA TYR A 133 43.89 -23.29 1.52
C TYR A 133 44.05 -24.82 1.72
N PRO A 134 44.30 -25.62 0.67
CA PRO A 134 44.51 -27.08 0.80
C PRO A 134 45.63 -27.47 1.78
N GLU A 135 46.61 -26.59 1.95
CA GLU A 135 47.79 -26.75 2.80
C GLU A 135 47.46 -26.63 4.31
N ALA A 136 46.26 -26.16 4.66
CA ALA A 136 45.89 -25.80 6.02
C ALA A 136 45.55 -27.02 6.89
N HIS A 137 46.55 -27.82 7.25
CA HIS A 137 46.41 -28.90 8.22
C HIS A 137 46.27 -28.34 9.65
N ARG A 138 45.14 -28.63 10.33
CA ARG A 138 44.79 -28.12 11.66
C ARG A 138 44.08 -29.15 12.54
N ARG A 139 44.13 -28.95 13.86
CA ARG A 139 43.42 -29.72 14.90
C ARG A 139 42.98 -28.78 16.02
N TYR A 140 41.85 -29.07 16.68
CA TYR A 140 41.35 -28.29 17.82
C TYR A 140 41.37 -29.14 19.10
N GLU A 141 41.92 -28.60 20.19
CA GLU A 141 42.06 -29.23 21.50
C GLU A 141 41.49 -28.29 22.57
N ARG A 142 40.16 -28.35 22.75
CA ARG A 142 39.38 -27.37 23.49
C ARG A 142 38.41 -28.05 24.46
N MET A 143 38.26 -27.48 25.66
CA MET A 143 37.30 -27.87 26.70
C MET A 143 36.35 -26.73 27.08
N GLU A 144 36.74 -25.46 26.92
CA GLU A 144 35.83 -24.32 27.13
C GLU A 144 34.84 -24.14 25.95
N PRO A 145 33.56 -23.77 26.19
CA PRO A 145 32.62 -23.47 25.11
C PRO A 145 32.99 -22.19 24.34
N LEU A 146 32.79 -22.18 23.03
CA LEU A 146 32.90 -20.99 22.20
C LEU A 146 31.58 -20.21 22.12
N ARG A 147 31.66 -18.92 21.75
CA ARG A 147 30.51 -18.08 21.44
C ARG A 147 30.25 -18.05 19.93
N THR A 148 29.03 -18.39 19.54
CA THR A 148 28.53 -18.15 18.17
C THR A 148 28.24 -16.66 17.96
N PHE A 149 28.68 -16.10 16.84
CA PHE A 149 28.44 -14.71 16.47
C PHE A 149 27.35 -14.62 15.39
N ARG A 150 26.27 -13.89 15.68
CA ARG A 150 25.20 -13.60 14.71
C ARG A 150 25.71 -12.89 13.46
N LEU A 151 26.66 -11.97 13.63
CA LEU A 151 27.40 -11.33 12.55
C LEU A 151 28.86 -11.15 12.98
N ARG A 152 29.79 -11.41 12.05
CA ARG A 152 31.22 -11.12 12.22
C ARG A 152 31.82 -10.63 10.91
N GLY A 153 32.43 -9.45 10.92
CA GLY A 153 33.17 -8.89 9.79
C GLY A 153 34.66 -9.24 9.85
N GLN A 154 35.19 -9.64 8.68
CA GLN A 154 36.57 -9.36 8.31
C GLN A 154 36.57 -8.08 7.49
N TYR A 155 37.33 -7.05 7.86
CA TYR A 155 37.31 -5.76 7.17
C TYR A 155 38.70 -5.17 6.95
N ARG A 156 39.17 -5.21 5.70
CA ARG A 156 40.44 -4.64 5.25
C ARG A 156 41.66 -5.14 6.04
N GLU A 157 41.58 -6.35 6.57
CA GLU A 157 42.65 -7.07 7.30
C GLU A 157 43.07 -8.33 6.52
N THR A 158 44.26 -8.88 6.79
CA THR A 158 44.70 -10.13 6.13
C THR A 158 43.89 -11.32 6.64
N ASP A 159 43.93 -12.46 5.93
CA ASP A 159 43.33 -13.69 6.44
C ASP A 159 44.04 -14.17 7.72
N LEU A 160 45.35 -13.92 7.84
CA LEU A 160 46.10 -14.23 9.07
C LEU A 160 45.73 -13.30 10.22
N ASP A 161 45.72 -11.98 10.01
CA ASP A 161 45.35 -11.02 11.06
C ASP A 161 43.93 -11.28 11.58
N PHE A 162 43.00 -11.62 10.68
CA PHE A 162 41.65 -12.00 11.04
C PHE A 162 41.64 -13.26 11.92
N VAL A 163 42.31 -14.34 11.51
CA VAL A 163 42.40 -15.58 12.29
C VAL A 163 43.06 -15.33 13.65
N LEU A 164 44.23 -14.68 13.69
CA LEU A 164 44.93 -14.35 14.94
C LEU A 164 44.04 -13.51 15.87
N ARG A 165 43.28 -12.56 15.32
CA ARG A 165 42.33 -11.75 16.08
C ARG A 165 41.19 -12.59 16.64
N GLN A 166 40.56 -13.43 15.82
CA GLN A 166 39.45 -14.29 16.24
C GLN A 166 39.89 -15.30 17.32
N LEU A 167 41.06 -15.94 17.17
CA LEU A 167 41.65 -16.80 18.19
C LEU A 167 41.92 -16.03 19.49
N SER A 168 42.48 -14.81 19.40
CA SER A 168 42.75 -13.97 20.58
C SER A 168 41.49 -13.43 21.28
N GLU A 169 40.38 -13.26 20.57
CA GLU A 169 39.09 -12.87 21.18
C GLU A 169 38.41 -14.03 21.92
N ALA A 170 38.71 -15.28 21.55
CA ALA A 170 38.24 -16.50 22.22
C ALA A 170 39.30 -17.20 23.10
N ALA A 171 40.41 -16.53 23.39
CA ALA A 171 41.49 -17.02 24.26
C ALA A 171 42.18 -18.32 23.80
N LEU A 172 42.10 -18.64 22.51
CA LEU A 172 42.70 -19.83 21.91
C LEU A 172 44.15 -19.54 21.50
N SER A 173 45.09 -20.33 22.02
CA SER A 173 46.46 -20.38 21.50
C SER A 173 46.57 -21.38 20.34
N PHE A 174 47.68 -21.37 19.60
CA PHE A 174 48.07 -22.49 18.75
C PHE A 174 49.55 -22.82 18.81
N ARG A 175 49.88 -24.11 18.61
CA ARG A 175 51.24 -24.64 18.44
C ARG A 175 51.35 -25.32 17.07
N ILE A 176 52.56 -25.57 16.59
CA ILE A 176 52.79 -26.27 15.32
C ILE A 176 53.46 -27.63 15.61
N GLU A 177 52.82 -28.72 15.20
CA GLU A 177 53.34 -30.07 15.33
C GLU A 177 53.82 -30.57 13.96
N HIS A 178 55.13 -30.73 13.78
CA HIS A 178 55.71 -31.28 12.54
C HIS A 178 55.75 -32.82 12.59
N ALA A 179 55.37 -33.48 11.49
CA ALA A 179 55.56 -34.92 11.33
C ALA A 179 57.05 -35.29 11.29
N GLN A 180 57.46 -36.25 12.13
CA GLN A 180 58.87 -36.63 12.34
C GLN A 180 59.29 -37.88 11.55
N ASP A 181 58.42 -38.42 10.69
CA ASP A 181 58.65 -39.67 9.97
C ASP A 181 59.40 -39.45 8.63
N ALA A 182 60.46 -40.24 8.43
CA ALA A 182 61.43 -40.08 7.34
C ALA A 182 60.94 -40.61 5.97
N GLY A 183 59.80 -40.08 5.49
CA GLY A 183 59.43 -40.15 4.08
C GLY A 183 60.47 -39.46 3.18
N GLN A 184 60.72 -40.02 2.00
CA GLN A 184 61.77 -39.60 1.05
C GLN A 184 61.41 -38.38 0.17
N ALA A 185 60.24 -37.78 0.38
CA ALA A 185 59.73 -36.68 -0.43
C ALA A 185 59.67 -35.36 0.37
N PRO A 186 59.81 -34.20 -0.30
CA PRO A 186 59.48 -32.92 0.33
C PRO A 186 58.03 -32.93 0.83
N SER A 187 57.82 -32.40 2.03
CA SER A 187 56.58 -32.57 2.79
C SER A 187 56.22 -31.27 3.49
N GLY A 188 54.95 -30.90 3.41
CA GLY A 188 54.35 -29.78 4.14
C GLY A 188 53.70 -30.22 5.45
N ASP A 189 53.93 -31.46 5.91
CA ASP A 189 53.16 -32.12 6.97
C ASP A 189 53.46 -31.54 8.36
N HIS A 190 52.86 -30.39 8.65
CA HIS A 190 52.80 -29.76 9.96
C HIS A 190 51.36 -29.38 10.29
N THR A 191 50.90 -29.74 11.50
CA THR A 191 49.54 -29.44 11.96
C THR A 191 49.57 -28.22 12.87
N VAL A 192 48.78 -27.20 12.55
CA VAL A 192 48.46 -26.12 13.49
C VAL A 192 47.45 -26.64 14.50
N VAL A 193 47.88 -26.87 15.73
CA VAL A 193 47.01 -27.35 16.81
C VAL A 193 46.56 -26.16 17.62
N VAL A 194 45.28 -25.81 17.49
CA VAL A 194 44.61 -24.73 18.23
C VAL A 194 44.09 -25.28 19.55
N PHE A 195 44.37 -24.61 20.68
CA PHE A 195 44.06 -25.11 22.02
C PHE A 195 43.67 -23.99 22.99
N ASP A 196 42.93 -24.33 24.05
CA ASP A 196 42.54 -23.38 25.11
C ASP A 196 43.41 -23.45 26.38
N ARG A 197 43.14 -22.55 27.32
CA ARG A 197 43.86 -22.43 28.61
C ARG A 197 43.81 -23.66 29.53
N HIS A 198 43.01 -24.68 29.21
CA HIS A 198 42.85 -25.90 30.01
C HIS A 198 43.27 -27.18 29.27
N ALA A 199 43.58 -27.09 27.98
CA ALA A 199 44.05 -28.22 27.17
C ALA A 199 45.31 -28.88 27.77
N ARG A 200 45.34 -30.22 27.78
CA ARG A 200 46.55 -30.96 28.20
C ARG A 200 47.63 -30.81 27.13
N LEU A 201 48.73 -30.16 27.49
CA LEU A 201 49.95 -30.13 26.69
C LEU A 201 50.61 -31.53 26.66
N PRO A 202 51.18 -31.95 25.51
CA PRO A 202 51.91 -33.21 25.41
C PRO A 202 53.24 -33.17 26.17
N ASP A 203 53.67 -34.30 26.72
CA ASP A 203 54.98 -34.44 27.36
C ASP A 203 56.12 -34.40 26.31
N GLY A 204 57.21 -33.73 26.65
CA GLY A 204 58.40 -33.54 25.81
C GLY A 204 59.63 -34.32 26.30
N SER A 205 60.80 -34.00 25.75
CA SER A 205 62.08 -34.64 26.10
C SER A 205 62.56 -34.32 27.53
N ARG A 206 63.41 -35.21 28.04
CA ARG A 206 64.22 -34.99 29.25
C ARG A 206 65.59 -34.47 28.82
N ILE A 207 66.08 -33.42 29.46
CA ILE A 207 67.32 -32.71 29.07
C ILE A 207 68.16 -32.49 30.32
N ALA A 208 69.46 -32.79 30.26
CA ALA A 208 70.38 -32.52 31.35
C ALA A 208 70.84 -31.05 31.36
N PHE A 209 70.97 -30.46 32.55
CA PHE A 209 71.65 -29.18 32.74
C PHE A 209 73.15 -29.40 32.95
N ASN A 210 73.98 -28.77 32.11
CA ASN A 210 75.43 -28.74 32.29
C ASN A 210 76.01 -27.42 31.76
N ALA A 211 76.82 -26.72 32.57
CA ALA A 211 77.40 -25.42 32.22
C ALA A 211 78.38 -25.48 31.03
N GLN A 212 78.81 -26.67 30.61
CA GLN A 212 79.56 -26.92 29.38
C GLN A 212 78.87 -28.05 28.59
N ASP A 213 78.91 -27.96 27.26
CA ASP A 213 78.56 -29.10 26.41
C ASP A 213 79.72 -30.12 26.45
N VAL A 214 79.36 -31.39 26.63
CA VAL A 214 80.29 -32.53 26.74
C VAL A 214 80.25 -33.39 25.46
N GLY A 215 79.58 -32.91 24.41
CA GLY A 215 79.40 -33.65 23.15
C GLY A 215 78.23 -34.63 23.21
N ASP A 216 77.16 -34.29 23.93
CA ASP A 216 75.95 -35.12 24.01
C ASP A 216 75.25 -35.15 22.63
N PRO A 217 74.94 -36.33 22.03
CA PRO A 217 74.29 -36.42 20.73
C PRO A 217 72.89 -35.77 20.65
N ASP A 218 72.14 -35.73 21.75
CA ASP A 218 70.86 -35.03 21.86
C ASP A 218 71.00 -33.60 22.41
N GLY A 219 72.13 -33.30 23.05
CA GLY A 219 72.59 -31.97 23.46
C GLY A 219 72.03 -31.48 24.80
N VAL A 220 72.83 -30.67 25.51
CA VAL A 220 72.56 -30.24 26.89
C VAL A 220 71.96 -28.83 26.99
N MET A 221 71.45 -28.49 28.18
CA MET A 221 71.06 -27.14 28.57
C MET A 221 72.24 -26.44 29.26
N THR A 222 72.76 -25.35 28.69
CA THR A 222 73.93 -24.63 29.24
C THR A 222 73.56 -23.39 30.05
N GLN A 223 72.40 -22.79 29.78
CA GLN A 223 71.84 -21.68 30.52
C GLN A 223 70.35 -21.91 30.80
N PHE A 224 69.92 -21.64 32.03
CA PHE A 224 68.51 -21.59 32.39
C PHE A 224 68.32 -20.58 33.54
N THR A 225 67.26 -19.78 33.50
CA THR A 225 67.03 -18.68 34.46
C THR A 225 65.54 -18.48 34.76
N ASP A 226 65.19 -17.99 35.94
CA ASP A 226 63.82 -17.62 36.35
C ASP A 226 63.70 -16.09 36.36
N ARG A 227 62.78 -15.53 35.56
CA ARG A 227 62.51 -14.09 35.48
C ARG A 227 61.07 -13.80 35.88
N ARG A 228 60.88 -12.78 36.71
CA ARG A 228 59.56 -12.34 37.22
C ARG A 228 59.38 -10.84 37.03
N GLN A 229 58.14 -10.41 36.88
CA GLN A 229 57.77 -8.99 36.78
C GLN A 229 56.35 -8.74 37.28
N LEU A 230 56.03 -7.46 37.53
CA LEU A 230 54.68 -7.02 37.84
C LEU A 230 53.79 -7.08 36.59
N VAL A 231 52.52 -7.41 36.81
CA VAL A 231 51.46 -7.54 35.81
C VAL A 231 50.15 -6.98 36.39
N PRO A 232 49.14 -6.68 35.55
CA PRO A 232 47.77 -6.44 36.00
C PRO A 232 47.24 -7.61 36.82
N ASP A 233 46.55 -7.32 37.92
CA ASP A 233 45.94 -8.33 38.81
C ASP A 233 44.42 -8.36 38.74
N ARG A 234 43.78 -7.40 38.06
CA ARG A 234 42.33 -7.38 37.83
C ARG A 234 41.97 -7.03 36.38
N VAL A 235 40.94 -7.71 35.86
CA VAL A 235 40.24 -7.30 34.64
C VAL A 235 38.76 -7.13 34.99
N VAL A 236 38.15 -6.04 34.51
CA VAL A 236 36.70 -5.84 34.48
C VAL A 236 36.30 -5.62 33.04
N ALA A 237 35.27 -6.31 32.57
CA ALA A 237 34.77 -6.19 31.19
C ALA A 237 33.27 -5.91 31.18
N THR A 238 32.82 -4.93 30.38
CA THR A 238 31.39 -4.59 30.26
C THR A 238 30.92 -4.44 28.82
N SER A 239 29.63 -4.70 28.58
CA SER A 239 28.99 -4.61 27.26
C SER A 239 27.56 -4.13 27.38
N TRP A 240 27.13 -3.27 26.46
CA TRP A 240 25.71 -2.90 26.33
C TRP A 240 24.96 -3.91 25.46
N LYS A 241 23.82 -4.42 25.95
CA LYS A 241 22.92 -5.33 25.23
C LYS A 241 21.62 -4.60 24.88
N ALA A 242 21.65 -3.88 23.76
CA ALA A 242 20.59 -2.96 23.35
C ALA A 242 19.20 -3.61 23.20
N SER A 243 19.10 -4.90 22.90
CA SER A 243 17.82 -5.63 22.76
C SER A 243 17.07 -5.83 24.09
N GLU A 244 17.76 -5.67 25.22
CA GLU A 244 17.22 -5.85 26.58
C GLU A 244 17.41 -4.59 27.44
N LEU A 245 17.96 -3.52 26.85
CA LEU A 245 18.38 -2.29 27.54
C LEU A 245 19.23 -2.58 28.81
N HIS A 246 20.09 -3.59 28.72
CA HIS A 246 20.81 -4.15 29.87
C HIS A 246 22.33 -4.04 29.71
N ALA A 247 23.01 -3.73 30.81
CA ALA A 247 24.46 -3.71 30.89
C ALA A 247 24.97 -5.05 31.43
N LEU A 248 25.73 -5.78 30.62
CA LEU A 248 26.42 -7.01 31.00
C LEU A 248 27.80 -6.67 31.56
N ALA A 249 28.22 -7.37 32.60
CA ALA A 249 29.52 -7.17 33.26
C ALA A 249 30.09 -8.50 33.76
N GLY A 250 31.43 -8.58 33.79
CA GLY A 250 32.20 -9.68 34.39
C GLY A 250 33.52 -9.17 34.94
N GLN A 251 34.11 -9.89 35.90
CA GLN A 251 35.35 -9.49 36.56
C GLN A 251 36.21 -10.67 37.00
N ALA A 252 37.53 -10.55 36.81
CA ALA A 252 38.51 -11.49 37.31
C ALA A 252 39.56 -10.76 38.14
N GLN A 253 39.97 -11.34 39.26
CA GLN A 253 40.94 -10.79 40.20
C GLN A 253 41.87 -11.92 40.65
N GLN A 254 43.18 -11.70 40.58
CA GLN A 254 44.14 -12.62 41.17
C GLN A 254 44.11 -12.50 42.71
N PRO A 255 44.11 -13.62 43.44
CA PRO A 255 44.33 -13.60 44.89
C PRO A 255 45.64 -12.88 45.24
N ALA A 256 45.62 -12.07 46.29
CA ALA A 256 46.82 -11.42 46.80
C ALA A 256 47.82 -12.46 47.32
N ASP A 257 49.09 -12.32 46.95
CA ASP A 257 50.18 -13.12 47.51
C ASP A 257 50.45 -12.67 48.95
N ALA A 258 50.30 -13.59 49.90
CA ALA A 258 50.42 -13.34 51.33
C ALA A 258 51.83 -12.91 51.79
N HIS A 259 52.83 -12.97 50.91
CA HIS A 259 54.21 -12.55 51.17
C HIS A 259 54.68 -11.43 50.25
N ALA A 260 53.81 -10.88 49.39
CA ALA A 260 54.13 -9.74 48.54
C ALA A 260 53.89 -8.39 49.24
N PRO A 261 54.58 -7.30 48.80
CA PRO A 261 54.26 -5.95 49.26
C PRO A 261 52.82 -5.55 48.92
N VAL A 262 52.15 -4.85 49.85
CA VAL A 262 50.81 -4.31 49.62
C VAL A 262 50.88 -3.20 48.56
N LEU A 263 50.18 -3.40 47.44
CA LEU A 263 50.09 -2.49 46.31
C LEU A 263 48.63 -2.24 45.95
N PRO A 264 48.26 -1.06 45.41
CA PRO A 264 46.91 -0.81 44.90
C PRO A 264 46.59 -1.75 43.72
N VAL A 265 45.33 -2.15 43.58
CA VAL A 265 44.83 -3.01 42.48
C VAL A 265 45.15 -2.36 41.13
N ARG A 266 45.68 -3.16 40.21
CA ARG A 266 46.14 -2.79 38.87
C ARG A 266 45.12 -3.29 37.86
N GLU A 267 43.98 -2.61 37.83
CA GLU A 267 42.83 -2.96 37.01
C GLU A 267 42.97 -2.56 35.54
N ILE A 268 42.61 -3.47 34.64
CA ILE A 268 42.28 -3.16 33.24
C ILE A 268 40.75 -3.17 33.10
N TYR A 269 40.18 -1.98 32.85
CA TYR A 269 38.74 -1.80 32.65
C TYR A 269 38.41 -1.75 31.15
N ASP A 270 37.87 -2.85 30.62
CA ASP A 270 37.49 -3.01 29.21
C ASP A 270 36.00 -2.68 29.02
N GLY A 271 35.72 -1.37 29.02
CA GLY A 271 34.35 -0.83 29.10
C GLY A 271 33.63 -0.53 27.79
N GLN A 272 34.20 -0.90 26.63
CA GLN A 272 33.69 -0.50 25.32
C GLN A 272 33.34 -1.70 24.41
N ARG A 273 32.48 -1.39 23.40
CA ARG A 273 31.80 -2.27 22.43
C ARG A 273 30.46 -2.82 22.93
N ALA A 274 29.37 -2.30 22.36
CA ALA A 274 28.04 -2.91 22.49
C ALA A 274 27.97 -4.26 21.76
N GLY A 275 27.06 -5.15 22.17
CA GLY A 275 26.90 -6.48 21.57
C GLY A 275 28.10 -7.43 21.71
N ARG A 276 29.09 -7.09 22.56
CA ARG A 276 30.31 -7.88 22.78
C ARG A 276 30.04 -9.18 23.53
N PHE A 277 29.03 -9.19 24.38
CA PHE A 277 28.57 -10.36 25.16
C PHE A 277 27.06 -10.53 24.97
N ASP A 278 26.56 -11.76 25.02
CA ASP A 278 25.11 -12.04 25.02
C ASP A 278 24.59 -12.36 26.44
N THR A 279 25.48 -12.79 27.34
CA THR A 279 25.25 -13.03 28.76
C THR A 279 26.38 -12.47 29.64
N SER A 280 26.13 -12.26 30.93
CA SER A 280 27.20 -11.92 31.89
C SER A 280 28.19 -13.06 32.11
N GLY A 281 27.83 -14.31 31.79
CA GLY A 281 28.74 -15.46 31.81
C GLY A 281 29.83 -15.37 30.75
N ASP A 282 29.51 -14.80 29.58
CA ASP A 282 30.51 -14.52 28.53
C ASP A 282 31.46 -13.39 28.96
N ALA A 283 30.92 -12.35 29.59
CA ALA A 283 31.69 -11.24 30.13
C ALA A 283 32.65 -11.70 31.24
N GLN A 284 32.19 -12.61 32.10
CA GLN A 284 32.98 -13.22 33.17
C GLN A 284 34.13 -14.06 32.61
N ARG A 285 33.83 -14.98 31.69
CA ARG A 285 34.85 -15.85 31.06
C ARG A 285 35.89 -15.01 30.30
N TYR A 286 35.46 -13.98 29.56
CA TYR A 286 36.38 -13.06 28.89
C TYR A 286 37.28 -12.33 29.90
N ALA A 287 36.75 -11.85 31.03
CA ALA A 287 37.57 -11.18 32.05
C ALA A 287 38.66 -12.12 32.63
N GLU A 288 38.32 -13.38 32.89
CA GLU A 288 39.27 -14.40 33.36
C GLU A 288 40.33 -14.73 32.31
N GLN A 289 39.91 -15.07 31.10
CA GLN A 289 40.80 -15.35 29.96
C GLN A 289 41.73 -14.17 29.67
N ARG A 290 41.22 -12.94 29.73
CA ARG A 290 42.00 -11.72 29.52
C ARG A 290 42.99 -11.47 30.66
N LEU A 291 42.65 -11.85 31.88
CA LEU A 291 43.56 -11.80 33.02
C LEU A 291 44.70 -12.83 32.87
N ASP A 292 44.39 -14.06 32.46
CA ASP A 292 45.39 -15.10 32.15
C ASP A 292 46.39 -14.62 31.07
N ALA A 293 45.89 -14.05 29.98
CA ALA A 293 46.72 -13.48 28.90
C ALA A 293 47.67 -12.37 29.39
N LEU A 294 47.23 -11.54 30.34
CA LEU A 294 48.06 -10.49 30.95
C LEU A 294 49.07 -11.05 31.97
N GLN A 295 48.81 -12.24 32.52
CA GLN A 295 49.66 -12.89 33.52
C GLN A 295 50.64 -13.92 32.95
N LEU A 296 50.51 -14.34 31.69
CA LEU A 296 51.48 -15.21 31.00
C LEU A 296 52.93 -14.70 31.15
N ALA A 297 53.12 -13.37 31.12
CA ALA A 297 54.41 -12.72 31.26
C ALA A 297 54.87 -12.50 32.73
N LYS A 298 54.11 -12.94 33.74
CA LYS A 298 54.40 -12.73 35.18
C LYS A 298 55.65 -13.49 35.64
N ARG A 299 55.83 -14.72 35.14
CA ARG A 299 56.97 -15.60 35.42
C ARG A 299 57.34 -16.36 34.16
N ILE A 300 58.51 -16.06 33.62
CA ILE A 300 59.06 -16.69 32.41
C ILE A 300 60.45 -17.25 32.69
N HIS A 301 60.82 -18.28 31.94
CA HIS A 301 62.16 -18.84 31.92
C HIS A 301 62.87 -18.41 30.63
N HIS A 302 64.12 -17.99 30.74
CA HIS A 302 65.02 -17.86 29.60
C HIS A 302 66.08 -18.95 29.68
N GLY A 303 66.27 -19.69 28.59
CA GLY A 303 67.27 -20.75 28.50
C GLY A 303 68.02 -20.75 27.18
N ALA A 304 69.16 -21.44 27.15
CA ALA A 304 69.98 -21.66 25.98
C ALA A 304 70.78 -22.97 26.13
N GLY A 305 71.15 -23.57 25.02
CA GLY A 305 71.91 -24.82 25.02
C GLY A 305 72.12 -25.37 23.62
N THR A 306 72.51 -26.65 23.56
CA THR A 306 72.72 -27.41 22.32
C THR A 306 71.68 -28.51 22.14
N SER A 307 70.69 -28.61 23.04
CA SER A 307 69.67 -29.64 22.99
C SER A 307 68.79 -29.59 21.74
N ARG A 308 68.87 -30.62 20.90
CA ARG A 308 68.22 -30.72 19.58
C ARG A 308 66.75 -31.10 19.69
N THR A 309 66.34 -31.65 20.83
CA THR A 309 65.01 -32.25 21.07
C THR A 309 63.96 -31.29 21.67
N LEU A 310 64.29 -30.00 21.88
CA LEU A 310 63.38 -28.99 22.44
C LEU A 310 62.27 -28.57 21.46
N GLU A 311 61.00 -28.80 21.79
CA GLU A 311 59.85 -28.46 20.93
C GLU A 311 58.92 -27.44 21.60
N THR A 312 58.37 -26.51 20.81
CA THR A 312 57.38 -25.54 21.31
C THR A 312 56.06 -26.20 21.73
N GLY A 313 55.47 -25.73 22.83
CA GLY A 313 54.20 -26.23 23.34
C GLY A 313 54.21 -27.62 23.99
N LYS A 314 55.37 -28.26 24.17
CA LYS A 314 55.50 -29.52 24.93
C LYS A 314 56.06 -29.31 26.34
N VAL A 315 55.75 -30.21 27.26
CA VAL A 315 56.26 -30.16 28.65
C VAL A 315 57.61 -30.87 28.75
N HIS A 316 58.70 -30.12 28.65
CA HIS A 316 60.06 -30.63 28.80
C HIS A 316 60.48 -30.73 30.27
N THR A 317 61.40 -31.65 30.56
CA THR A 317 61.90 -31.92 31.92
C THR A 317 63.41 -31.68 31.98
N LEU A 318 63.83 -30.58 32.61
CA LEU A 318 65.23 -30.26 32.86
C LEU A 318 65.70 -30.99 34.13
N THR A 319 66.71 -31.85 34.04
CA THR A 319 67.33 -32.53 35.19
C THR A 319 68.59 -31.79 35.64
N ASP A 320 68.99 -32.04 36.89
CA ASP A 320 70.27 -31.65 37.50
C ASP A 320 70.50 -30.14 37.69
N TYR A 321 69.61 -29.30 37.14
CA TYR A 321 69.58 -27.85 37.40
C TYR A 321 69.40 -27.57 38.90
N MET A 322 70.41 -26.93 39.49
CA MET A 322 70.50 -26.64 40.94
C MET A 322 70.30 -27.88 41.84
N GLY A 323 70.64 -29.08 41.35
CA GLY A 323 70.46 -30.35 42.09
C GLY A 323 69.00 -30.83 42.16
N GLY A 324 68.11 -30.29 41.32
CA GLY A 324 66.69 -30.64 41.27
C GLY A 324 66.20 -31.05 39.89
N THR A 325 64.90 -30.88 39.65
CA THR A 325 64.25 -31.09 38.34
C THR A 325 63.23 -29.99 38.11
N VAL A 326 63.16 -29.45 36.90
CA VAL A 326 62.23 -28.38 36.51
C VAL A 326 61.43 -28.83 35.30
N ARG A 327 60.09 -28.77 35.38
CA ARG A 327 59.18 -28.96 34.24
C ARG A 327 58.75 -27.61 33.66
N PHE A 328 58.92 -27.45 32.36
CA PHE A 328 58.76 -26.18 31.65
C PHE A 328 58.19 -26.39 30.24
N VAL A 329 57.55 -25.36 29.69
CA VAL A 329 56.97 -25.36 28.35
C VAL A 329 57.61 -24.24 27.51
N PRO A 330 58.37 -24.55 26.44
CA PRO A 330 58.87 -23.55 25.51
C PRO A 330 57.71 -22.83 24.79
N LEU A 331 57.68 -21.51 24.91
CA LEU A 331 56.78 -20.61 24.17
C LEU A 331 57.34 -20.22 22.81
N SER A 332 58.66 -20.01 22.72
CA SER A 332 59.35 -19.71 21.46
C SER A 332 60.80 -20.16 21.53
N ILE A 333 61.32 -20.75 20.45
CA ILE A 333 62.70 -21.24 20.33
C ILE A 333 63.33 -20.60 19.09
N GLU A 334 64.53 -20.06 19.26
CA GLU A 334 65.44 -19.58 18.20
C GLU A 334 66.56 -20.61 18.05
N HIS A 335 66.79 -21.08 16.81
CA HIS A 335 67.73 -22.13 16.44
C HIS A 335 68.83 -21.56 15.53
N GLU A 336 70.07 -21.99 15.73
CA GLU A 336 71.22 -21.63 14.91
C GLU A 336 72.11 -22.87 14.71
N ALA A 337 72.42 -23.24 13.46
CA ALA A 337 73.12 -24.49 13.18
C ALA A 337 74.03 -24.38 11.95
N VAL A 338 75.24 -24.95 12.02
CA VAL A 338 76.19 -25.08 10.90
C VAL A 338 76.45 -26.55 10.63
N ASN A 339 76.42 -26.96 9.36
CA ASN A 339 76.51 -28.36 8.97
C ASN A 339 77.95 -28.92 9.07
N ASN A 340 78.09 -30.25 9.04
CA ASN A 340 79.39 -30.93 9.02
C ASN A 340 80.01 -30.95 7.60
N LEU A 341 80.24 -29.76 7.03
CA LEU A 341 81.07 -29.60 5.85
C LEU A 341 82.55 -29.75 6.24
N GLY A 342 83.36 -30.35 5.36
CA GLY A 342 84.74 -30.72 5.67
C GLY A 342 85.64 -29.50 5.90
N ALA A 343 86.74 -29.66 6.66
CA ALA A 343 87.62 -28.55 7.07
C ALA A 343 88.07 -27.65 5.90
N GLN A 344 88.40 -28.24 4.74
CA GLN A 344 88.81 -27.53 3.52
C GLN A 344 87.72 -26.60 2.95
N ILE A 345 86.44 -26.89 3.21
CA ILE A 345 85.29 -26.07 2.81
C ILE A 345 85.05 -24.97 3.86
N GLY A 346 85.22 -25.30 5.14
CA GLY A 346 85.06 -24.32 6.24
C GLY A 346 86.00 -23.12 6.17
N GLU A 347 87.26 -23.34 5.77
CA GLU A 347 88.26 -22.27 5.63
C GLU A 347 87.97 -21.30 4.46
N LEU A 348 87.21 -21.72 3.45
CA LEU A 348 86.89 -20.92 2.26
C LEU A 348 85.85 -19.82 2.50
N PHE A 349 84.94 -19.98 3.48
CA PHE A 349 83.72 -19.14 3.56
C PHE A 349 83.60 -18.20 4.76
N GLY A 350 84.38 -18.38 5.84
CA GLY A 350 84.76 -17.33 6.79
C GLY A 350 83.66 -16.45 7.43
N ARG A 351 82.40 -16.91 7.54
CA ARG A 351 81.25 -16.09 8.01
C ARG A 351 80.41 -16.78 9.10
N GLY A 352 80.87 -16.79 10.35
CA GLY A 352 80.04 -17.16 11.52
C GLY A 352 80.80 -17.20 12.85
N GLU A 353 80.06 -17.15 13.96
CA GLU A 353 80.56 -17.39 15.33
C GLU A 353 80.38 -18.86 15.77
N LEU A 354 80.26 -19.77 14.80
CA LEU A 354 79.95 -21.20 14.95
C LEU A 354 81.00 -22.03 14.21
N GLU A 355 81.58 -23.00 14.90
CA GLU A 355 82.41 -24.05 14.30
C GLU A 355 81.52 -25.07 13.56
N ASN A 356 82.09 -25.75 12.56
CA ASN A 356 81.34 -26.67 11.69
C ASN A 356 80.76 -27.85 12.48
N GLY A 357 79.48 -28.19 12.21
CA GLY A 357 78.76 -29.28 12.88
C GLY A 357 78.09 -28.90 14.22
N LEU A 358 78.26 -27.67 14.70
CA LEU A 358 77.60 -27.19 15.92
C LEU A 358 76.14 -26.75 15.67
N TYR A 359 75.30 -26.99 16.67
CA TYR A 359 73.93 -26.49 16.78
C TYR A 359 73.75 -25.81 18.14
N ARG A 360 73.04 -24.68 18.17
CA ARG A 360 72.68 -23.89 19.35
C ARG A 360 71.19 -23.56 19.30
N ASN A 361 70.60 -23.35 20.48
CA ASN A 361 69.30 -22.71 20.59
C ASN A 361 69.22 -21.75 21.79
N ARG A 362 68.25 -20.85 21.73
CA ARG A 362 67.80 -19.96 22.80
C ARG A 362 66.28 -20.01 22.87
N PHE A 363 65.68 -19.94 24.04
CA PHE A 363 64.23 -19.99 24.16
C PHE A 363 63.67 -19.17 25.32
N VAL A 364 62.38 -18.85 25.18
CA VAL A 364 61.51 -18.37 26.25
C VAL A 364 60.53 -19.49 26.59
N ALA A 365 60.35 -19.76 27.88
CA ALA A 365 59.45 -20.79 28.39
C ALA A 365 58.63 -20.30 29.59
N VAL A 366 57.65 -21.09 30.00
CA VAL A 366 56.88 -20.89 31.25
C VAL A 366 56.91 -22.16 32.11
N PRO A 367 56.66 -22.05 33.44
CA PRO A 367 56.43 -23.22 34.28
C PRO A 367 55.26 -24.07 33.77
N GLU A 368 55.33 -25.39 33.96
CA GLU A 368 54.18 -26.28 33.79
C GLU A 368 52.96 -25.78 34.59
N GLY A 369 51.75 -25.89 34.01
CA GLY A 369 50.51 -25.43 34.61
C GLY A 369 50.23 -23.92 34.47
N THR A 370 51.11 -23.15 33.82
CA THR A 370 50.84 -21.74 33.46
C THR A 370 49.82 -21.69 32.31
N PRO A 371 48.68 -20.98 32.44
CA PRO A 371 47.72 -20.81 31.34
C PRO A 371 48.35 -20.09 30.13
N ILE A 372 48.37 -20.75 28.96
CA ILE A 372 48.96 -20.19 27.73
C ILE A 372 47.87 -19.57 26.87
N VAL A 373 47.62 -18.27 27.07
CA VAL A 373 46.59 -17.49 26.37
C VAL A 373 47.26 -16.41 25.50
N PRO A 374 46.83 -16.20 24.23
CA PRO A 374 47.42 -15.17 23.37
C PRO A 374 47.18 -13.74 23.90
N PRO A 375 48.05 -12.77 23.58
CA PRO A 375 47.74 -11.37 23.76
C PRO A 375 46.57 -10.97 22.86
N PHE A 376 45.51 -10.40 23.45
CA PHE A 376 44.33 -9.90 22.75
C PHE A 376 44.70 -8.88 21.65
N ARG A 377 44.22 -9.11 20.42
CA ARG A 377 44.38 -8.20 19.28
C ARG A 377 43.10 -7.40 19.07
N ASP A 378 43.23 -6.09 18.88
CA ASP A 378 42.08 -5.23 18.63
C ASP A 378 41.46 -5.39 17.24
N ARG A 379 40.19 -5.00 17.12
CA ARG A 379 39.43 -5.07 15.85
C ARG A 379 39.76 -3.88 14.95
N PRO A 380 39.80 -4.06 13.61
CA PRO A 380 39.92 -2.94 12.70
C PRO A 380 38.71 -2.02 12.82
N THR A 381 38.98 -0.73 13.01
CA THR A 381 37.94 0.30 13.16
C THR A 381 37.46 0.79 11.80
N VAL A 382 36.15 0.81 11.56
CA VAL A 382 35.56 1.51 10.42
C VAL A 382 35.57 3.01 10.72
N HIS A 383 36.32 3.77 9.93
CA HIS A 383 36.35 5.23 10.01
C HIS A 383 35.19 5.83 9.20
N GLY A 384 34.35 6.64 9.84
CA GLY A 384 33.22 7.32 9.21
C GLY A 384 32.02 6.41 8.94
N VAL A 385 31.31 6.68 7.84
CA VAL A 385 30.12 5.96 7.39
C VAL A 385 30.37 5.26 6.06
N GLN A 386 29.56 4.25 5.74
CA GLN A 386 29.47 3.62 4.41
C GLN A 386 28.04 3.77 3.87
N THR A 387 27.81 3.49 2.59
CA THR A 387 26.43 3.26 2.10
C THR A 387 26.20 1.77 1.79
N ALA A 388 24.94 1.37 1.87
CA ALA A 388 24.48 0.03 1.53
C ALA A 388 23.10 0.12 0.86
N ILE A 389 22.72 -0.93 0.13
CA ILE A 389 21.37 -1.06 -0.42
C ILE A 389 20.56 -2.00 0.47
N VAL A 390 19.31 -1.61 0.76
CA VAL A 390 18.35 -2.44 1.49
C VAL A 390 17.92 -3.61 0.61
N VAL A 391 18.04 -4.83 1.13
CA VAL A 391 17.65 -6.09 0.46
C VAL A 391 16.56 -6.79 1.25
N GLY A 392 15.77 -7.64 0.58
CA GLY A 392 14.59 -8.25 1.20
C GLY A 392 13.99 -9.40 0.42
N GLU A 393 12.74 -9.71 0.72
CA GLU A 393 12.00 -10.76 0.01
C GLU A 393 11.89 -10.47 -1.50
N PRO A 394 12.08 -11.47 -2.38
CA PRO A 394 11.89 -11.30 -3.82
C PRO A 394 10.49 -10.76 -4.15
N GLY A 395 10.44 -9.57 -4.77
CA GLY A 395 9.19 -8.88 -5.10
C GLY A 395 8.56 -8.06 -3.96
N GLY A 396 9.06 -8.17 -2.72
CA GLY A 396 8.61 -7.37 -1.58
C GLY A 396 9.24 -5.97 -1.59
N ARG A 397 8.42 -4.90 -1.47
CA ARG A 397 8.94 -3.52 -1.32
C ARG A 397 9.44 -3.19 0.09
N VAL A 398 9.04 -3.96 1.11
CA VAL A 398 9.44 -3.80 2.52
C VAL A 398 9.83 -5.18 3.05
N SER A 399 10.91 -5.25 3.83
CA SER A 399 11.38 -6.48 4.46
C SER A 399 12.15 -6.14 5.74
N SER A 400 11.39 -5.95 6.82
CA SER A 400 11.89 -5.56 8.15
C SER A 400 11.52 -6.59 9.22
N THR A 401 12.17 -6.50 10.38
CA THR A 401 11.81 -7.29 11.58
C THR A 401 10.88 -6.50 12.51
N ARG A 402 10.38 -7.18 13.55
CA ARG A 402 9.65 -6.58 14.69
C ARG A 402 10.40 -5.38 15.30
N ASP A 403 11.73 -5.42 15.31
CA ASP A 403 12.59 -4.48 16.03
C ASP A 403 13.07 -3.31 15.14
N HIS A 404 12.30 -2.97 14.10
CA HIS A 404 12.58 -1.92 13.11
C HIS A 404 14.01 -2.02 12.53
N GLN A 405 14.42 -3.24 12.19
CA GLN A 405 15.66 -3.52 11.48
C GLN A 405 15.35 -3.88 10.02
N VAL A 406 16.26 -3.53 9.12
CA VAL A 406 16.23 -3.93 7.71
C VAL A 406 17.47 -4.73 7.34
N ARG A 407 17.36 -5.61 6.35
CA ARG A 407 18.53 -6.31 5.79
C ARG A 407 19.22 -5.44 4.76
N ILE A 408 20.55 -5.46 4.76
CA ILE A 408 21.37 -4.63 3.87
C ILE A 408 22.42 -5.45 3.13
N GLN A 409 22.93 -4.89 2.03
CA GLN A 409 24.08 -5.40 1.29
C GLN A 409 24.99 -4.22 0.93
N PHE A 410 26.27 -4.30 1.26
CA PHE A 410 27.27 -3.29 0.92
C PHE A 410 27.81 -3.49 -0.52
N PRO A 411 28.26 -2.43 -1.21
CA PRO A 411 28.80 -2.53 -2.58
C PRO A 411 30.00 -3.46 -2.76
N TRP A 412 30.80 -3.64 -1.70
CA TRP A 412 31.99 -4.51 -1.70
C TRP A 412 31.68 -5.99 -1.43
N MET A 413 30.42 -6.36 -1.16
CA MET A 413 30.05 -7.76 -0.93
C MET A 413 29.88 -8.51 -2.26
N ARG A 414 30.37 -9.75 -2.30
CA ARG A 414 30.45 -10.58 -3.50
C ARG A 414 29.79 -11.96 -3.31
N GLY A 415 29.30 -12.56 -4.39
CA GLY A 415 28.59 -13.86 -4.33
C GLY A 415 27.57 -14.07 -5.44
N THR A 416 26.53 -14.86 -5.15
CA THR A 416 25.50 -15.26 -6.14
C THR A 416 24.66 -14.11 -6.71
N ALA A 417 24.47 -13.02 -5.97
CA ALA A 417 23.79 -11.81 -6.45
C ALA A 417 24.37 -10.55 -5.77
N PRO A 418 25.53 -10.05 -6.26
CA PRO A 418 26.10 -8.79 -5.79
C PRO A 418 25.21 -7.60 -6.18
N LEU A 419 25.53 -6.43 -5.63
CA LEU A 419 24.94 -5.18 -6.14
C LEU A 419 25.46 -4.91 -7.57
N ARG A 420 24.77 -4.03 -8.31
CA ARG A 420 25.10 -3.71 -9.71
C ARG A 420 26.54 -3.20 -9.82
N GLY A 421 27.40 -3.96 -10.52
CA GLY A 421 28.83 -3.66 -10.68
C GLY A 421 29.74 -4.31 -9.62
N GLY A 422 29.18 -4.94 -8.60
CA GLY A 422 29.92 -5.80 -7.67
C GLY A 422 30.26 -7.18 -8.26
N LEU A 423 31.14 -7.91 -7.57
CA LEU A 423 31.75 -9.13 -8.10
C LEU A 423 30.90 -10.38 -7.83
N THR A 424 30.85 -11.28 -8.80
CA THR A 424 30.27 -12.64 -8.66
C THR A 424 31.31 -13.69 -8.25
N ASP A 425 32.59 -13.33 -8.24
CA ASP A 425 33.61 -14.16 -7.62
C ASP A 425 33.31 -14.28 -6.11
N THR A 426 33.53 -15.44 -5.52
CA THR A 426 33.40 -15.59 -4.07
C THR A 426 34.75 -15.39 -3.36
N ALA A 427 35.86 -15.40 -4.12
CA ALA A 427 37.09 -16.15 -3.86
C ALA A 427 37.09 -16.88 -2.51
N SER A 428 36.22 -17.89 -2.40
CA SER A 428 36.22 -18.84 -1.31
C SER A 428 35.78 -20.19 -1.84
N ARG A 429 36.57 -21.22 -1.55
CA ARG A 429 36.33 -22.61 -1.90
C ARG A 429 35.42 -23.26 -0.85
N SER A 430 35.59 -22.88 0.43
CA SER A 430 34.77 -23.34 1.55
C SER A 430 33.33 -22.83 1.48
N ASN A 431 33.10 -21.66 0.85
CA ASN A 431 31.80 -21.02 0.73
C ASN A 431 31.50 -20.56 -0.71
N PRO A 432 31.15 -21.48 -1.64
CA PRO A 432 30.94 -21.17 -3.06
C PRO A 432 29.67 -20.34 -3.37
N ALA A 433 28.88 -19.95 -2.37
CA ALA A 433 27.74 -19.03 -2.53
C ALA A 433 28.11 -17.54 -2.32
N GLY A 434 29.30 -17.25 -1.78
CA GLY A 434 29.71 -15.91 -1.35
C GLY A 434 28.92 -15.40 -0.15
N HIS A 435 28.86 -14.08 0.00
CA HIS A 435 28.18 -13.39 1.10
C HIS A 435 27.24 -12.27 0.61
N ALA A 436 27.14 -12.05 -0.70
CA ALA A 436 26.12 -11.22 -1.34
C ALA A 436 25.04 -12.09 -2.03
N PRO A 437 23.92 -12.40 -1.34
CA PRO A 437 22.81 -13.14 -1.92
C PRO A 437 21.72 -12.25 -2.54
N GLY A 438 21.78 -10.91 -2.39
CA GLY A 438 20.88 -9.95 -3.04
C GLY A 438 19.40 -9.97 -2.60
N ASN A 439 19.07 -10.65 -1.51
CA ASN A 439 17.70 -10.86 -1.00
C ASN A 439 17.69 -11.06 0.53
N HIS A 440 16.56 -11.51 1.08
CA HIS A 440 16.35 -11.80 2.50
C HIS A 440 17.41 -12.71 3.16
N ARG A 441 18.20 -13.45 2.37
CA ARG A 441 19.29 -14.30 2.89
C ARG A 441 20.54 -13.52 3.28
N SER A 442 20.58 -12.19 3.09
CA SER A 442 21.66 -11.38 3.68
C SER A 442 21.54 -11.44 5.20
N GLY A 443 22.57 -11.96 5.86
CA GLY A 443 22.65 -12.02 7.33
C GLY A 443 22.93 -10.67 7.99
N ILE A 444 23.17 -9.61 7.21
CA ILE A 444 23.44 -8.27 7.75
C ILE A 444 22.11 -7.58 8.06
N LEU A 445 21.73 -7.62 9.33
CA LEU A 445 20.51 -7.03 9.85
C LEU A 445 20.86 -5.75 10.65
N ALA A 446 20.53 -4.59 10.09
CA ALA A 446 20.87 -3.28 10.66
C ALA A 446 19.65 -2.62 11.31
N ARG A 447 19.82 -2.06 12.52
CA ARG A 447 18.81 -1.20 13.16
C ARG A 447 18.62 0.09 12.37
N VAL A 448 17.40 0.61 12.31
CA VAL A 448 17.11 1.93 11.73
C VAL A 448 17.05 2.99 12.83
N ALA A 449 17.83 4.05 12.69
CA ALA A 449 17.73 5.23 13.53
C ALA A 449 16.55 6.12 13.07
N GLU A 450 15.80 6.63 14.03
CA GLU A 450 14.61 7.48 13.83
C GLU A 450 14.79 8.80 14.59
N GLN A 451 14.15 9.87 14.13
CA GLN A 451 14.25 11.19 14.79
C GLN A 451 13.68 11.19 16.22
N ALA A 452 12.68 10.36 16.47
CA ALA A 452 12.10 10.11 17.78
C ALA A 452 11.74 8.62 17.90
N ALA A 453 12.18 7.97 18.98
CA ALA A 453 11.83 6.58 19.28
C ALA A 453 11.81 6.36 20.80
N GLY A 454 10.79 5.70 21.31
CA GLY A 454 10.62 5.37 22.72
C GLY A 454 9.59 4.25 22.94
N PRO A 455 9.27 3.92 24.21
CA PRO A 455 8.36 2.83 24.53
C PRO A 455 6.96 3.02 23.92
N ASN A 456 6.69 2.32 22.81
CA ASN A 456 5.46 2.39 22.03
C ASN A 456 5.09 3.80 21.50
N PHE A 457 6.09 4.66 21.21
CA PHE A 457 5.90 5.91 20.48
C PHE A 457 7.14 6.28 19.65
N GLY A 458 6.96 7.10 18.61
CA GLY A 458 8.05 7.60 17.76
C GLY A 458 7.70 7.66 16.29
N HIS A 459 8.72 7.75 15.45
CA HIS A 459 8.64 7.66 13.99
C HIS A 459 8.93 6.22 13.52
N ALA A 460 8.49 5.87 12.31
CA ALA A 460 8.66 4.54 11.73
C ALA A 460 8.75 4.60 10.19
N PHE A 461 9.81 5.21 9.67
CA PHE A 461 10.08 5.38 8.24
C PHE A 461 10.93 4.22 7.68
N THR A 462 10.40 3.00 7.74
CA THR A 462 11.11 1.77 7.33
C THR A 462 11.68 1.89 5.91
N PRO A 463 13.01 1.81 5.73
CA PRO A 463 13.65 1.83 4.42
C PRO A 463 13.14 0.71 3.51
N ARG A 464 12.87 1.03 2.24
CA ARG A 464 12.32 0.09 1.26
C ARG A 464 13.42 -0.70 0.56
N VAL A 465 13.07 -1.90 0.09
CA VAL A 465 13.98 -2.73 -0.71
C VAL A 465 14.41 -1.97 -1.98
N GLY A 466 15.72 -1.86 -2.19
CA GLY A 466 16.32 -1.04 -3.25
C GLY A 466 16.71 0.39 -2.84
N THR A 467 16.32 0.88 -1.65
CA THR A 467 16.77 2.18 -1.13
C THR A 467 18.25 2.16 -0.74
N GLU A 468 18.98 3.25 -1.03
CA GLU A 468 20.32 3.48 -0.50
C GLU A 468 20.25 4.11 0.90
N VAL A 469 20.96 3.48 1.84
CA VAL A 469 21.01 3.85 3.26
C VAL A 469 22.44 4.15 3.70
N VAL A 470 22.59 5.17 4.53
CA VAL A 470 23.86 5.53 5.18
C VAL A 470 24.02 4.69 6.43
N ILE A 471 25.13 3.96 6.53
CA ILE A 471 25.45 3.04 7.63
C ILE A 471 26.55 3.63 8.51
N GLY A 472 26.21 3.85 9.78
CA GLY A 472 27.17 4.04 10.86
C GLY A 472 27.50 2.72 11.56
N PHE A 473 28.58 2.72 12.33
CA PHE A 473 29.08 1.55 13.05
C PHE A 473 29.32 1.91 14.52
N GLU A 474 28.70 1.21 15.46
CA GLU A 474 28.81 1.53 16.90
C GLU A 474 30.28 1.38 17.36
N SER A 475 30.89 2.47 17.83
CA SER A 475 32.34 2.57 18.12
C SER A 475 33.25 2.17 16.93
N GLY A 476 32.77 2.29 15.69
CA GLY A 476 33.48 1.84 14.49
C GLY A 476 33.54 0.31 14.32
N ASN A 477 32.77 -0.46 15.10
CA ASN A 477 32.75 -1.92 15.01
C ASN A 477 31.99 -2.40 13.77
N ILE A 478 32.68 -3.06 12.83
CA ILE A 478 32.08 -3.62 11.60
C ILE A 478 30.91 -4.57 11.88
N ASP A 479 30.94 -5.30 13.01
CA ASP A 479 29.88 -6.23 13.42
C ASP A 479 28.57 -5.53 13.88
N SER A 480 28.55 -4.19 13.95
CA SER A 480 27.44 -3.41 14.54
C SER A 480 26.94 -2.28 13.63
N PRO A 481 26.40 -2.59 12.43
CA PRO A 481 25.85 -1.61 11.50
C PRO A 481 24.50 -1.04 11.97
N VAL A 482 24.33 0.27 11.82
CA VAL A 482 23.09 1.01 12.08
C VAL A 482 22.81 1.94 10.90
N VAL A 483 21.60 1.88 10.33
CA VAL A 483 21.12 2.84 9.33
C VAL A 483 20.90 4.18 10.03
N LEU A 484 21.69 5.20 9.65
CA LEU A 484 21.58 6.57 10.17
C LEU A 484 20.61 7.44 9.35
N GLY A 485 20.29 7.03 8.12
CA GLY A 485 19.42 7.77 7.22
C GLY A 485 19.34 7.15 5.84
N GLN A 486 18.49 7.73 4.99
CA GLN A 486 18.28 7.37 3.59
C GLN A 486 18.79 8.52 2.71
N VAL A 487 19.34 8.23 1.53
CA VAL A 487 19.86 9.24 0.60
C VAL A 487 19.25 9.12 -0.79
N TYR A 488 19.11 10.25 -1.47
CA TYR A 488 18.77 10.33 -2.89
C TYR A 488 20.05 10.34 -3.73
N GLY A 489 20.01 9.73 -4.92
CA GLY A 489 21.17 9.60 -5.79
C GLY A 489 20.89 8.75 -7.03
N GLY A 490 21.60 9.06 -8.12
CA GLY A 490 21.59 8.29 -9.37
C GLY A 490 20.19 8.07 -9.96
N GLN A 491 19.61 6.90 -9.69
CA GLN A 491 18.28 6.52 -10.19
C GLN A 491 17.12 6.95 -9.28
N VAL A 492 17.38 7.39 -8.04
CA VAL A 492 16.34 7.81 -7.09
C VAL A 492 16.39 9.32 -6.89
N ARG A 493 15.38 10.03 -7.39
CA ARG A 493 15.22 11.50 -7.25
C ARG A 493 14.38 11.86 -6.01
N PRO A 494 14.61 13.03 -5.38
CA PRO A 494 13.68 13.60 -4.40
C PRO A 494 12.28 13.84 -5.00
N PRO A 495 11.18 13.74 -4.21
CA PRO A 495 9.82 13.93 -4.72
C PRO A 495 9.54 15.39 -5.14
N PHE A 496 10.23 16.36 -4.54
CA PHE A 496 10.10 17.80 -4.82
C PHE A 496 11.40 18.37 -5.44
N ALA A 497 12.08 17.57 -6.26
CA ALA A 497 13.36 17.94 -6.87
C ALA A 497 13.25 19.19 -7.75
N ALA A 498 14.08 20.20 -7.49
CA ALA A 498 14.05 21.51 -8.14
C ALA A 498 15.46 22.11 -8.21
N GLY A 499 15.63 23.19 -8.98
CA GLY A 499 16.93 23.81 -9.25
C GLY A 499 17.65 23.22 -10.46
N GLU A 500 18.98 23.33 -10.49
CA GLU A 500 19.80 22.90 -11.63
C GLU A 500 19.62 21.41 -11.94
N GLY A 501 19.35 21.09 -13.21
CA GLY A 501 19.10 19.72 -13.66
C GLY A 501 17.70 19.17 -13.33
N SER A 502 16.77 19.98 -12.83
CA SER A 502 15.35 19.63 -12.70
C SER A 502 14.48 20.36 -13.73
N ASP A 503 13.40 19.70 -14.15
CA ASP A 503 12.37 20.22 -15.04
C ASP A 503 11.35 21.14 -14.31
N ALA A 504 11.52 21.34 -12.99
CA ALA A 504 10.58 22.03 -12.12
C ALA A 504 10.54 23.56 -12.34
N ASN A 505 9.33 24.14 -12.41
CA ASN A 505 9.11 25.58 -12.64
C ASN A 505 9.26 26.49 -11.41
N HIS A 506 10.04 26.07 -10.41
CA HIS A 506 10.27 26.81 -9.16
C HIS A 506 11.64 26.47 -8.58
N SER A 507 12.22 27.35 -7.76
CA SER A 507 13.58 27.23 -7.23
C SER A 507 13.67 26.41 -5.93
N GLY A 508 12.82 25.40 -5.74
CA GLY A 508 12.81 24.58 -4.52
C GLY A 508 11.91 25.09 -3.38
N THR A 509 10.88 25.88 -3.69
CA THR A 509 9.88 26.37 -2.72
C THR A 509 8.99 25.29 -2.09
N LEU A 510 9.02 24.05 -2.58
CA LEU A 510 8.13 22.97 -2.12
C LEU A 510 8.84 22.06 -1.11
N THR A 511 8.33 22.04 0.12
CA THR A 511 8.86 21.24 1.24
C THR A 511 7.78 20.28 1.76
N GLY A 512 8.14 19.06 2.17
CA GLY A 512 7.19 18.17 2.85
C GLY A 512 7.49 16.68 2.72
N LEU A 513 6.43 15.87 2.76
CA LEU A 513 6.48 14.40 2.71
C LEU A 513 5.63 13.88 1.53
N GLN A 514 6.17 12.96 0.74
CA GLN A 514 5.39 12.18 -0.22
C GLN A 514 5.65 10.69 -0.01
N THR A 515 4.58 9.92 0.16
CA THR A 515 4.65 8.46 0.29
C THR A 515 4.27 7.76 -1.01
N GLN A 516 4.57 6.48 -1.08
CA GLN A 516 4.07 5.56 -2.11
C GLN A 516 3.31 4.42 -1.44
N THR A 517 2.34 3.84 -2.13
CA THR A 517 1.70 2.58 -1.73
C THR A 517 2.69 1.40 -1.81
N LEU A 518 2.26 0.19 -1.42
CA LEU A 518 3.12 -1.01 -1.47
C LEU A 518 3.17 -1.68 -2.85
N ASP A 519 2.15 -1.49 -3.68
CA ASP A 519 2.22 -1.80 -5.12
C ASP A 519 3.05 -0.76 -5.89
N GLY A 520 3.14 0.48 -5.40
CA GLY A 520 4.12 1.50 -5.83
C GLY A 520 3.55 2.77 -6.46
N GLN A 521 2.24 2.97 -6.38
CA GLN A 521 1.56 4.20 -6.82
C GLN A 521 1.83 5.36 -5.85
N PRO A 522 1.53 6.62 -6.23
CA PRO A 522 1.50 7.74 -5.30
C PRO A 522 0.55 7.45 -4.13
N GLY A 523 1.03 7.65 -2.90
CA GLY A 523 0.25 7.50 -1.67
C GLY A 523 -0.31 8.85 -1.21
N SER A 524 0.10 9.24 -0.01
CA SER A 524 -0.23 10.55 0.58
C SER A 524 0.87 11.58 0.28
N ARG A 525 0.46 12.84 0.10
CA ARG A 525 1.34 14.02 -0.01
C ARG A 525 0.97 15.02 1.09
N TRP A 526 1.95 15.45 1.87
CA TRP A 526 1.89 16.69 2.63
C TRP A 526 2.91 17.65 2.04
N VAL A 527 2.48 18.86 1.68
CA VAL A 527 3.35 19.85 1.06
C VAL A 527 3.07 21.25 1.60
N MET A 528 4.16 21.97 1.86
CA MET A 528 4.25 23.40 2.10
C MET A 528 4.84 24.05 0.85
N ASP A 529 4.35 25.21 0.45
CA ASP A 529 4.89 25.99 -0.67
C ASP A 529 5.28 27.39 -0.18
N ASP A 530 6.57 27.63 0.01
CA ASP A 530 7.15 28.88 0.51
C ASP A 530 7.37 29.91 -0.61
N ALA A 531 6.64 29.80 -1.72
CA ALA A 531 6.69 30.75 -2.82
C ALA A 531 6.21 32.14 -2.37
N ALA A 532 7.00 33.17 -2.66
CA ALA A 532 6.77 34.53 -2.19
C ALA A 532 5.38 35.06 -2.62
N GLY A 533 4.55 35.44 -1.64
CA GLY A 533 3.17 35.89 -1.86
C GLY A 533 2.19 34.79 -2.28
N GLN A 534 2.58 33.52 -2.23
CA GLN A 534 1.81 32.36 -2.68
C GLN A 534 1.87 31.20 -1.69
N LEU A 535 1.86 31.51 -0.38
CA LEU A 535 1.99 30.53 0.69
C LEU A 535 0.82 29.53 0.68
N ARG A 536 1.12 28.23 0.68
CA ARG A 536 0.12 27.15 0.65
C ARG A 536 0.52 25.98 1.53
N HIS A 537 -0.48 25.38 2.16
CA HIS A 537 -0.43 24.04 2.74
C HIS A 537 -1.40 23.11 2.01
N GLU A 538 -1.00 21.87 1.74
CA GLU A 538 -1.91 20.83 1.27
C GLU A 538 -1.61 19.48 1.94
N LEU A 539 -2.67 18.85 2.44
CA LEU A 539 -2.73 17.44 2.79
C LEU A 539 -3.54 16.72 1.71
N ASN A 540 -2.94 15.79 0.98
CA ASN A 540 -3.56 15.03 -0.10
C ASN A 540 -3.35 13.51 0.10
N ASN A 541 -4.33 12.73 -0.34
CA ASN A 541 -4.30 11.28 -0.45
C ASN A 541 -4.82 10.89 -1.84
N SER A 542 -4.13 9.99 -2.53
CA SER A 542 -4.57 9.47 -3.82
C SER A 542 -5.91 8.72 -3.75
N THR A 543 -6.27 8.14 -2.60
CA THR A 543 -7.59 7.53 -2.38
C THR A 543 -8.71 8.56 -2.58
N ALA A 544 -9.53 8.33 -3.61
CA ALA A 544 -10.61 9.20 -4.07
C ALA A 544 -10.16 10.67 -4.31
N GLY A 545 -8.89 10.91 -4.66
CA GLY A 545 -8.36 12.26 -4.92
C GLY A 545 -8.50 13.24 -3.75
N THR A 546 -8.61 12.73 -2.52
CA THR A 546 -8.95 13.53 -1.34
C THR A 546 -7.87 14.55 -1.00
N ARG A 547 -8.23 15.81 -0.79
CA ARG A 547 -7.33 16.84 -0.27
C ARG A 547 -8.02 17.85 0.65
N LEU A 548 -7.24 18.33 1.63
CA LEU A 548 -7.48 19.56 2.36
C LEU A 548 -6.33 20.52 2.00
N ALA A 549 -6.66 21.64 1.37
CA ALA A 549 -5.70 22.67 0.97
C ALA A 549 -6.06 24.03 1.62
N GLN A 550 -5.05 24.83 1.94
CA GLN A 550 -5.18 26.12 2.62
C GLN A 550 -4.18 27.13 2.06
N GLY A 551 -4.56 28.41 2.02
CA GLY A 551 -3.73 29.51 1.52
C GLY A 551 -3.94 29.75 0.03
N TYR A 552 -2.85 29.97 -0.71
CA TYR A 552 -2.87 30.23 -2.14
C TYR A 552 -3.04 28.93 -2.95
N LEU A 553 -4.29 28.59 -3.30
CA LEU A 553 -4.62 27.32 -3.93
C LEU A 553 -4.14 27.29 -5.38
N ILE A 554 -3.35 26.26 -5.73
CA ILE A 554 -2.86 25.97 -7.08
C ILE A 554 -3.15 24.52 -7.46
N ASP A 555 -3.12 24.19 -8.75
CA ASP A 555 -2.87 22.80 -9.17
C ASP A 555 -1.41 22.41 -8.90
N GLN A 556 -1.10 21.11 -8.73
CA GLN A 556 0.28 20.65 -8.55
C GLN A 556 0.51 19.22 -9.04
N GLN A 557 1.23 19.10 -10.14
CA GLN A 557 1.57 17.83 -10.81
C GLN A 557 3.03 17.48 -10.52
N GLY A 558 3.27 16.60 -9.53
CA GLY A 558 4.60 16.28 -9.04
C GLY A 558 5.32 17.52 -8.47
N THR A 559 6.43 17.90 -9.13
CA THR A 559 7.24 19.10 -8.85
C THR A 559 6.67 20.38 -9.46
N MET A 560 5.73 20.30 -10.39
CA MET A 560 5.24 21.45 -11.14
C MET A 560 4.16 22.21 -10.39
N ARG A 561 4.38 23.51 -10.17
CA ARG A 561 3.37 24.46 -9.67
C ARG A 561 2.43 24.83 -10.82
N GLY A 562 1.16 24.50 -10.71
CA GLY A 562 0.16 24.65 -11.77
C GLY A 562 -0.57 26.00 -11.75
N ALA A 563 -1.75 26.03 -12.38
CA ALA A 563 -2.60 27.22 -12.43
C ALA A 563 -3.15 27.59 -11.04
N TYR A 564 -3.40 28.89 -10.82
CA TYR A 564 -4.13 29.40 -9.66
C TYR A 564 -5.58 28.90 -9.66
N ARG A 565 -6.07 28.54 -8.47
CA ARG A 565 -7.40 27.93 -8.25
C ARG A 565 -8.28 28.69 -7.26
N GLY A 566 -7.70 29.56 -6.42
CA GLY A 566 -8.44 30.33 -5.42
C GLY A 566 -7.60 30.62 -4.16
N GLU A 567 -8.20 31.27 -3.18
CA GLU A 567 -7.60 31.59 -1.89
C GLU A 567 -8.55 31.17 -0.76
N GLY A 568 -8.01 30.86 0.42
CA GLY A 568 -8.77 30.45 1.59
C GLY A 568 -8.52 28.99 1.96
N PHE A 569 -9.55 28.14 1.87
CA PHE A 569 -9.41 26.70 2.04
C PHE A 569 -10.31 25.91 1.08
N GLU A 570 -9.88 24.70 0.73
CA GLU A 570 -10.65 23.73 -0.05
C GLU A 570 -10.58 22.36 0.62
N LEU A 571 -11.73 21.77 0.95
CA LEU A 571 -11.88 20.34 1.16
C LEU A 571 -12.49 19.75 -0.11
N ALA A 572 -11.69 19.01 -0.88
CA ALA A 572 -12.12 18.39 -2.13
C ALA A 572 -11.85 16.89 -2.09
N THR A 573 -12.79 16.12 -2.63
CA THR A 573 -12.65 14.69 -2.79
C THR A 573 -13.62 14.20 -3.86
N GLN A 574 -13.24 13.14 -4.58
CA GLN A 574 -14.16 12.26 -5.31
C GLN A 574 -14.81 11.25 -4.34
N GLY A 575 -14.46 11.37 -3.05
CA GLY A 575 -15.03 10.87 -1.80
C GLY A 575 -16.40 11.43 -1.44
N TRP A 576 -16.95 10.85 -0.38
CA TRP A 576 -18.22 11.23 0.19
C TRP A 576 -17.98 12.38 1.15
N GLY A 577 -18.58 13.54 0.86
CA GLY A 577 -18.65 14.62 1.85
C GLY A 577 -19.34 14.13 3.12
N VAL A 578 -18.68 14.25 4.27
CA VAL A 578 -19.29 14.11 5.60
C VAL A 578 -19.05 15.38 6.40
N VAL A 579 -20.12 16.03 6.82
CA VAL A 579 -20.10 16.99 7.93
C VAL A 579 -21.08 16.47 8.98
N ARG A 580 -20.59 16.22 10.19
CA ARG A 580 -21.39 15.77 11.35
C ARG A 580 -20.85 16.45 12.59
N ALA A 581 -21.70 17.21 13.27
CA ALA A 581 -21.41 17.79 14.57
C ALA A 581 -22.61 17.55 15.49
N GLY A 582 -22.42 16.73 16.54
CA GLY A 582 -23.49 16.35 17.47
C GLY A 582 -24.01 17.50 18.36
N ALA A 583 -23.33 18.65 18.34
CA ALA A 583 -23.72 19.89 19.02
C ALA A 583 -24.29 20.95 18.05
N GLY A 584 -24.54 20.59 16.79
CA GLY A 584 -25.05 21.48 15.75
C GLY A 584 -23.99 22.01 14.78
N VAL A 585 -24.43 22.61 13.68
CA VAL A 585 -23.60 23.14 12.58
C VAL A 585 -24.06 24.56 12.24
N LEU A 586 -23.12 25.50 12.17
CA LEU A 586 -23.34 26.83 11.60
C LEU A 586 -22.73 26.87 10.18
N VAL A 587 -23.51 27.34 9.20
CA VAL A 587 -23.06 27.65 7.85
C VAL A 587 -23.36 29.12 7.61
N SER A 588 -22.32 29.94 7.46
CA SER A 588 -22.42 31.40 7.41
C SER A 588 -21.48 31.98 6.36
N SER A 589 -21.94 33.02 5.67
CA SER A 589 -21.12 33.93 4.85
C SER A 589 -20.90 35.30 5.52
N THR A 590 -21.30 35.45 6.79
CA THR A 590 -21.11 36.70 7.56
C THR A 590 -19.64 36.88 7.94
N ALA A 591 -19.01 37.90 7.36
CA ALA A 591 -17.61 38.21 7.65
C ALA A 591 -17.43 38.81 9.05
N ARG A 592 -16.62 38.17 9.91
CA ARG A 592 -16.12 38.75 11.17
C ARG A 592 -14.63 39.06 11.07
N ALA A 593 -14.27 40.32 11.26
CA ALA A 593 -12.89 40.77 11.19
C ALA A 593 -12.02 40.09 12.27
N LEU A 594 -10.85 39.59 11.88
CA LEU A 594 -9.81 39.00 12.76
C LEU A 594 -10.28 37.86 13.69
N GLY A 595 -11.43 37.24 13.42
CA GLY A 595 -12.01 36.25 14.34
C GLY A 595 -12.51 36.86 15.65
N ALA A 596 -13.05 38.08 15.61
CA ALA A 596 -13.71 38.68 16.77
C ALA A 596 -14.92 37.83 17.21
N SER A 597 -15.01 37.57 18.52
CA SER A 597 -15.96 36.63 19.16
C SER A 597 -15.74 35.15 18.79
N THR A 598 -16.67 34.27 19.22
CA THR A 598 -16.47 32.81 19.18
C THR A 598 -16.97 32.19 17.87
N GLN A 599 -16.54 30.96 17.57
CA GLN A 599 -16.93 30.24 16.34
C GLN A 599 -18.44 29.94 16.24
N MET A 600 -19.19 30.03 17.34
CA MET A 600 -20.63 29.76 17.42
C MET A 600 -21.46 31.01 17.72
N ASP A 601 -20.85 32.20 17.79
CA ASP A 601 -21.58 33.45 17.95
C ASP A 601 -22.52 33.66 16.74
N VAL A 602 -23.77 34.01 17.01
CA VAL A 602 -24.87 34.20 16.05
C VAL A 602 -25.72 35.43 16.40
N ALA A 603 -25.20 36.39 17.15
CA ALA A 603 -25.96 37.53 17.68
C ALA A 603 -26.72 38.32 16.59
N GLU A 604 -26.10 38.56 15.44
CA GLU A 604 -26.70 39.27 14.29
C GLU A 604 -27.87 38.49 13.65
N ARG A 605 -27.96 37.19 13.90
CA ARG A 605 -28.94 36.25 13.33
C ARG A 605 -30.07 35.92 14.31
N VAL A 606 -29.79 35.96 15.61
CA VAL A 606 -30.79 35.93 16.67
C VAL A 606 -31.80 37.08 16.50
N GLU A 607 -31.36 38.29 16.17
CA GLU A 607 -32.27 39.42 15.92
C GLU A 607 -33.10 39.25 14.64
N GLN A 608 -32.51 38.77 13.53
CA GLN A 608 -33.28 38.48 12.31
C GLN A 608 -34.35 37.39 12.53
N LEU A 609 -34.08 36.40 13.39
CA LEU A 609 -35.05 35.37 13.76
C LEU A 609 -36.12 35.88 14.75
N LYS A 610 -35.81 36.88 15.59
CA LYS A 610 -36.81 37.63 16.39
C LYS A 610 -37.76 38.40 15.48
N ASP A 611 -37.23 39.12 14.49
CA ASP A 611 -38.05 39.87 13.52
C ASP A 611 -38.93 38.96 12.68
N ALA A 612 -38.42 37.80 12.23
CA ALA A 612 -39.22 36.80 11.52
C ALA A 612 -40.34 36.21 12.41
N ALA A 613 -40.03 35.88 13.67
CA ALA A 613 -41.03 35.37 14.62
C ALA A 613 -42.12 36.42 14.93
N LYS A 614 -41.73 37.69 15.03
CA LYS A 614 -42.67 38.82 15.18
C LYS A 614 -43.61 38.93 13.98
N THR A 615 -43.10 38.90 12.75
CA THR A 615 -43.94 38.93 11.53
C THR A 615 -44.93 37.77 11.49
N ALA A 616 -44.49 36.56 11.87
CA ALA A 616 -45.37 35.40 11.95
C ALA A 616 -46.46 35.55 13.02
N GLN A 617 -46.16 36.17 14.17
CA GLN A 617 -47.15 36.42 15.22
C GLN A 617 -48.13 37.55 14.87
N GLU A 618 -47.69 38.59 14.16
CA GLU A 618 -48.57 39.66 13.67
C GLU A 618 -49.58 39.14 12.64
N LEU A 619 -49.16 38.22 11.75
CA LEU A 619 -50.03 37.54 10.80
C LEU A 619 -50.99 36.55 11.49
N ASP A 620 -50.52 35.79 12.49
CA ASP A 620 -51.33 34.88 13.30
C ASP A 620 -52.43 35.63 14.07
N ASN A 621 -52.10 36.75 14.70
CA ASN A 621 -53.05 37.62 15.40
C ASN A 621 -54.13 38.16 14.44
N ALA A 622 -53.77 38.53 13.22
CA ALA A 622 -54.71 39.01 12.20
C ALA A 622 -55.61 37.87 11.68
N ALA A 623 -55.04 36.70 11.40
CA ALA A 623 -55.77 35.51 10.95
C ALA A 623 -56.79 35.04 11.99
N THR A 624 -56.35 34.82 13.23
CA THR A 624 -57.22 34.37 14.34
C THR A 624 -58.28 35.42 14.70
N GLY A 625 -57.94 36.72 14.67
CA GLY A 625 -58.91 37.81 14.82
C GLY A 625 -59.98 37.84 13.73
N ALA A 626 -59.65 37.37 12.52
CA ALA A 626 -60.57 37.17 11.41
C ALA A 626 -61.22 35.76 11.35
N GLN A 627 -61.11 34.98 12.43
CA GLN A 627 -61.63 33.60 12.54
C GLN A 627 -61.02 32.57 11.56
N ALA A 628 -59.87 32.89 10.95
CA ALA A 628 -59.06 31.91 10.23
C ALA A 628 -58.23 31.05 11.20
N VAL A 629 -57.61 29.98 10.67
CA VAL A 629 -56.83 29.03 11.48
C VAL A 629 -55.47 29.66 11.86
N GLY A 630 -55.14 29.61 13.15
CA GLY A 630 -53.90 30.16 13.68
C GLY A 630 -52.63 29.35 13.36
N LEU A 631 -51.48 30.04 13.35
CA LEU A 631 -50.17 29.52 13.00
C LEU A 631 -49.51 28.81 14.20
N SER A 632 -50.01 27.63 14.55
CA SER A 632 -49.54 26.84 15.70
C SER A 632 -48.03 26.52 15.71
N ALA A 633 -47.36 26.60 14.55
CA ALA A 633 -45.91 26.46 14.42
C ALA A 633 -45.09 27.61 15.06
N ASN A 634 -45.70 28.78 15.33
CA ASN A 634 -45.02 29.94 15.95
C ASN A 634 -44.34 29.60 17.29
N ALA A 635 -44.91 28.67 18.06
CA ALA A 635 -44.33 28.19 19.31
C ALA A 635 -42.99 27.48 19.08
N ALA A 636 -42.90 26.60 18.08
CA ALA A 636 -41.69 25.84 17.76
C ALA A 636 -40.56 26.75 17.24
N GLN A 637 -40.88 27.79 16.46
CA GLN A 637 -39.89 28.81 16.08
C GLN A 637 -39.39 29.59 17.31
N SER A 638 -40.29 29.94 18.22
CA SER A 638 -39.95 30.64 19.47
C SER A 638 -39.05 29.80 20.37
N ASP A 639 -39.28 28.49 20.47
CA ASP A 639 -38.42 27.58 21.25
C ASP A 639 -37.06 27.34 20.59
N PHE A 640 -36.99 27.24 19.26
CA PHE A 640 -35.70 27.18 18.56
C PHE A 640 -34.86 28.44 18.77
N LEU A 641 -35.49 29.62 18.77
CA LEU A 641 -34.81 30.89 19.05
C LEU A 641 -34.15 30.90 20.44
N LYS A 642 -34.85 30.44 21.50
CA LYS A 642 -34.27 30.30 22.85
C LYS A 642 -33.04 29.39 22.86
N ALA A 643 -33.10 28.31 22.08
CA ALA A 643 -32.06 27.30 21.97
C ALA A 643 -30.78 27.76 21.23
N ILE A 644 -30.79 28.92 20.58
CA ILE A 644 -29.61 29.51 19.92
C ILE A 644 -29.22 30.89 20.48
N ASP A 645 -30.12 31.57 21.19
CA ASP A 645 -29.86 32.87 21.82
C ASP A 645 -28.90 32.74 23.02
N PRO A 646 -27.70 33.35 23.02
CA PRO A 646 -26.73 33.25 24.11
C PRO A 646 -27.22 33.85 25.44
N ALA A 647 -28.17 34.80 25.40
CA ALA A 647 -28.82 35.32 26.60
C ALA A 647 -29.70 34.24 27.27
N GLN A 648 -30.17 33.25 26.51
CA GLN A 648 -31.11 32.19 26.91
C GLN A 648 -30.38 30.83 27.00
N ASP A 649 -30.73 29.82 26.20
CA ASP A 649 -30.13 28.48 26.32
C ASP A 649 -28.89 28.28 25.42
N GLY A 650 -28.64 29.21 24.47
CA GLY A 650 -27.56 29.20 23.48
C GLY A 650 -26.14 29.43 24.02
N LYS A 651 -25.85 28.99 25.25
CA LYS A 651 -24.58 29.21 25.95
C LYS A 651 -23.99 27.96 26.56
N PHE A 652 -22.66 27.85 26.53
CA PHE A 652 -21.88 26.77 27.13
C PHE A 652 -21.55 27.13 28.59
N THR A 653 -21.88 26.24 29.52
CA THR A 653 -21.74 26.49 30.97
C THR A 653 -20.93 25.42 31.71
N GLY A 654 -20.53 24.34 31.03
CA GLY A 654 -19.60 23.34 31.56
C GLY A 654 -18.13 23.76 31.35
N SER A 655 -17.18 22.96 31.83
CA SER A 655 -15.76 23.14 31.50
C SER A 655 -15.39 22.46 30.19
N VAL A 656 -14.52 23.09 29.39
CA VAL A 656 -13.95 22.49 28.17
C VAL A 656 -12.53 22.04 28.49
N SER A 657 -12.28 20.73 28.46
CA SER A 657 -10.97 20.13 28.78
C SER A 657 -10.35 20.60 30.12
N GLY A 658 -11.19 20.95 31.10
CA GLY A 658 -10.77 21.46 32.41
C GLY A 658 -10.62 22.98 32.53
N GLN A 659 -10.88 23.75 31.47
CA GLN A 659 -10.89 25.22 31.49
C GLN A 659 -12.32 25.81 31.51
N SER A 660 -12.45 27.06 31.94
CA SER A 660 -13.73 27.78 31.94
C SER A 660 -14.24 28.03 30.52
N ALA A 661 -15.51 27.72 30.23
CA ALA A 661 -16.13 28.04 28.94
C ALA A 661 -16.63 29.50 28.88
N THR A 662 -15.77 30.43 29.28
CA THR A 662 -16.04 31.88 29.29
C THR A 662 -15.14 32.59 28.29
N LYS A 663 -15.67 33.58 27.58
CA LYS A 663 -14.91 34.43 26.66
C LYS A 663 -13.78 35.13 27.43
N PRO A 664 -12.50 34.95 27.03
CA PRO A 664 -11.41 35.72 27.61
C PRO A 664 -11.47 37.17 27.10
N ASN A 665 -11.06 38.11 27.94
CA ASN A 665 -10.81 39.51 27.56
C ASN A 665 -9.32 39.84 27.70
N GLU A 666 -8.92 41.06 27.33
CA GLU A 666 -7.51 41.50 27.33
C GLU A 666 -6.79 41.36 28.68
N THR A 667 -7.54 41.38 29.80
CA THR A 667 -6.99 41.36 31.16
C THR A 667 -7.34 40.09 31.97
N GLN A 668 -8.28 39.28 31.51
CA GLN A 668 -8.87 38.17 32.28
C GLN A 668 -9.17 36.96 31.39
N ARG A 669 -8.67 35.78 31.78
CA ARG A 669 -8.81 34.53 31.01
C ARG A 669 -10.02 33.68 31.39
N ASP A 670 -10.50 33.78 32.64
CA ASP A 670 -11.61 32.99 33.19
C ASP A 670 -12.63 33.92 33.87
N GLY A 671 -13.92 33.64 33.72
CA GLY A 671 -15.00 34.36 34.44
C GLY A 671 -15.58 35.59 33.72
N GLY A 672 -15.48 35.66 32.39
CA GLY A 672 -16.27 36.57 31.55
C GLY A 672 -17.62 35.99 31.13
N ASP A 673 -18.24 36.54 30.07
CA ASP A 673 -19.46 35.99 29.46
C ASP A 673 -19.26 34.54 28.99
N PRO A 674 -20.28 33.68 29.00
CA PRO A 674 -20.16 32.31 28.50
C PRO A 674 -19.99 32.26 26.97
N VAL A 675 -19.29 31.22 26.50
CA VAL A 675 -19.11 30.93 25.07
C VAL A 675 -20.42 30.43 24.45
N GLU A 676 -20.73 30.87 23.22
CA GLU A 676 -21.93 30.47 22.50
C GLU A 676 -21.94 28.98 22.09
N ARG A 677 -23.15 28.43 21.98
CA ARG A 677 -23.42 27.12 21.36
C ARG A 677 -24.88 27.04 20.94
N PHE A 678 -25.26 26.02 20.17
CA PHE A 678 -26.66 25.62 20.13
C PHE A 678 -26.98 24.70 21.32
N ALA A 679 -28.13 24.90 21.94
CA ALA A 679 -28.65 24.02 22.98
C ALA A 679 -29.15 22.68 22.41
N VAL A 680 -29.55 22.70 21.12
CA VAL A 680 -30.09 21.57 20.35
C VAL A 680 -29.19 21.26 19.14
N PRO A 681 -29.16 20.01 18.62
CA PRO A 681 -28.37 19.63 17.45
C PRO A 681 -29.02 20.13 16.14
N ALA A 682 -28.96 21.44 15.90
CA ALA A 682 -29.52 22.10 14.72
C ALA A 682 -28.48 22.39 13.64
N ILE A 683 -28.94 22.61 12.40
CA ILE A 683 -28.14 23.22 11.33
C ILE A 683 -28.73 24.62 11.08
N LEU A 684 -27.96 25.67 11.35
CA LEU A 684 -28.31 27.05 10.98
C LEU A 684 -27.55 27.42 9.71
N MET A 685 -28.29 27.80 8.67
CA MET A 685 -27.72 28.36 7.43
C MET A 685 -28.12 29.83 7.35
N GLU A 686 -27.15 30.71 7.18
CA GLU A 686 -27.37 32.16 7.12
C GLU A 686 -26.46 32.83 6.08
N SER A 687 -26.95 33.94 5.53
CA SER A 687 -26.25 34.79 4.57
C SER A 687 -26.83 36.20 4.66
N PRO A 688 -26.01 37.27 4.61
CA PRO A 688 -26.52 38.64 4.67
C PRO A 688 -27.21 39.11 3.37
N GLU A 689 -27.13 38.33 2.28
CA GLU A 689 -27.78 38.63 1.01
C GLU A 689 -28.72 37.52 0.52
N ASN A 690 -28.16 36.38 0.10
CA ASN A 690 -28.87 35.34 -0.64
C ASN A 690 -28.57 33.94 -0.08
N ILE A 691 -29.60 33.09 -0.02
CA ILE A 691 -29.51 31.64 0.20
C ILE A 691 -30.32 30.98 -0.93
N VAL A 692 -29.70 30.05 -1.67
CA VAL A 692 -30.32 29.42 -2.84
C VAL A 692 -30.21 27.90 -2.73
N VAL A 693 -31.34 27.21 -2.84
CA VAL A 693 -31.41 25.74 -2.97
C VAL A 693 -31.85 25.43 -4.39
N THR A 694 -31.03 24.68 -5.14
CA THR A 694 -31.28 24.38 -6.56
C THR A 694 -30.84 22.97 -6.93
N THR A 695 -31.54 22.36 -7.87
CA THR A 695 -31.27 21.02 -8.42
C THR A 695 -31.90 20.90 -9.81
N PRO A 696 -31.28 20.20 -10.78
CA PRO A 696 -31.85 19.94 -12.10
C PRO A 696 -32.87 18.79 -12.12
N ASP A 697 -33.27 18.30 -10.94
CA ASP A 697 -34.14 17.15 -10.69
C ASP A 697 -35.04 17.51 -9.49
N SER A 698 -35.22 16.61 -8.52
CA SER A 698 -36.21 16.72 -7.46
C SER A 698 -35.61 17.34 -6.19
N ALA A 699 -36.31 18.32 -5.61
CA ALA A 699 -36.06 18.84 -4.27
C ALA A 699 -37.22 18.43 -3.35
N VAL A 700 -36.91 18.01 -2.13
CA VAL A 700 -37.91 17.53 -1.15
C VAL A 700 -37.64 18.15 0.21
N SER A 701 -38.66 18.82 0.76
CA SER A 701 -38.70 19.25 2.16
C SER A 701 -39.75 18.43 2.91
N TYR A 702 -39.43 18.01 4.14
CA TYR A 702 -40.31 17.24 5.00
C TYR A 702 -39.98 17.51 6.47
N ALA A 703 -41.01 17.61 7.31
CA ALA A 703 -40.89 17.62 8.76
C ALA A 703 -42.04 16.80 9.37
N ALA A 704 -41.76 16.05 10.43
CA ALA A 704 -42.76 15.26 11.15
C ALA A 704 -43.66 16.08 12.09
N GLN A 705 -43.39 17.39 12.22
CA GLN A 705 -44.16 18.33 13.05
C GLN A 705 -44.54 19.59 12.25
N HIS A 706 -43.58 20.46 11.96
CA HIS A 706 -43.83 21.77 11.36
C HIS A 706 -42.83 22.07 10.24
N VAL A 707 -43.34 22.52 9.10
CA VAL A 707 -42.58 23.28 8.11
C VAL A 707 -43.06 24.72 8.23
N HIS A 708 -42.15 25.65 8.55
CA HIS A 708 -42.49 27.07 8.67
C HIS A 708 -41.71 27.89 7.65
N VAL A 709 -42.42 28.80 6.96
CA VAL A 709 -41.87 29.67 5.92
C VAL A 709 -42.45 31.06 6.13
N THR A 710 -41.59 32.03 6.43
CA THR A 710 -41.97 33.42 6.69
C THR A 710 -41.21 34.33 5.74
N SER A 711 -41.93 35.25 5.08
CA SER A 711 -41.34 36.38 4.35
C SER A 711 -41.87 37.68 4.96
N GLN A 712 -41.01 38.70 4.99
CA GLN A 712 -41.42 40.07 5.37
C GLN A 712 -41.83 40.91 4.15
N GLY A 713 -41.45 40.47 2.95
CA GLY A 713 -41.93 41.00 1.68
C GLY A 713 -42.81 39.97 0.98
N ASP A 714 -42.74 39.92 -0.35
CA ASP A 714 -43.47 38.93 -1.13
C ASP A 714 -43.02 37.48 -0.84
N ALA A 715 -43.93 36.55 -1.10
CA ALA A 715 -43.65 35.12 -1.17
C ALA A 715 -44.22 34.58 -2.48
N HIS A 716 -43.41 33.84 -3.24
CA HIS A 716 -43.80 33.34 -4.56
C HIS A 716 -43.72 31.81 -4.60
N VAL A 717 -44.81 31.17 -5.02
CA VAL A 717 -44.89 29.73 -5.28
C VAL A 717 -45.35 29.54 -6.72
N GLY A 718 -44.57 28.79 -7.50
CA GLY A 718 -44.87 28.54 -8.90
C GLY A 718 -44.21 27.26 -9.39
N ALA A 719 -44.85 26.60 -10.36
CA ALA A 719 -44.35 25.41 -11.04
C ALA A 719 -44.65 25.51 -12.53
N GLY A 720 -43.77 24.98 -13.38
CA GLY A 720 -43.97 24.97 -14.84
C GLY A 720 -45.03 23.97 -15.34
N ALA A 721 -45.64 23.20 -14.44
CA ALA A 721 -46.69 22.23 -14.74
C ALA A 721 -47.84 22.33 -13.72
N THR A 722 -47.70 21.69 -12.55
CA THR A 722 -48.77 21.60 -11.55
C THR A 722 -48.29 22.07 -10.19
N VAL A 723 -49.07 22.95 -9.55
CA VAL A 723 -49.03 23.18 -8.10
C VAL A 723 -50.21 22.44 -7.49
N ALA A 724 -49.96 21.62 -6.47
CA ALA A 724 -51.00 20.87 -5.75
C ALA A 724 -50.78 21.00 -4.24
N ALA A 725 -51.89 21.16 -3.50
CA ALA A 725 -51.91 21.21 -2.04
C ALA A 725 -52.97 20.24 -1.52
N ALA A 726 -52.66 19.54 -0.43
CA ALA A 726 -53.56 18.62 0.25
C ALA A 726 -53.29 18.65 1.75
N THR A 727 -54.37 18.64 2.55
CA THR A 727 -54.32 18.75 4.01
C THR A 727 -55.15 17.65 4.65
N GLY A 728 -54.63 17.01 5.71
CA GLY A 728 -55.35 15.93 6.41
C GLY A 728 -56.41 16.40 7.41
N ASP A 729 -56.44 17.70 7.73
CA ASP A 729 -57.36 18.33 8.68
C ASP A 729 -58.00 19.57 8.04
N VAL A 730 -57.28 20.70 8.04
CA VAL A 730 -57.78 21.98 7.49
C VAL A 730 -56.76 22.65 6.55
N MET A 731 -57.27 23.25 5.48
CA MET A 731 -56.55 24.21 4.63
C MET A 731 -57.19 25.59 4.84
N SER A 732 -56.41 26.55 5.37
CA SER A 732 -56.89 27.92 5.58
C SER A 732 -56.13 28.86 4.63
N LEU A 733 -56.87 29.75 3.97
CA LEU A 733 -56.33 30.82 3.12
C LEU A 733 -56.85 32.15 3.65
N TYR A 734 -55.95 33.05 4.01
CA TYR A 734 -56.26 34.34 4.61
C TYR A 734 -55.43 35.46 3.98
N SER A 735 -55.99 36.68 3.96
CA SER A 735 -55.36 37.88 3.39
C SER A 735 -55.91 39.11 4.10
N VAL A 736 -55.03 39.91 4.71
CA VAL A 736 -55.42 41.02 5.60
C VAL A 736 -56.10 42.17 4.83
N ALA A 737 -55.59 42.51 3.64
CA ALA A 737 -56.01 43.71 2.91
C ALA A 737 -56.06 43.55 1.38
N GLY A 738 -55.23 42.68 0.78
CA GLY A 738 -55.17 42.50 -0.68
C GLY A 738 -56.33 41.66 -1.27
N GLY A 739 -57.12 41.01 -0.41
CA GLY A 739 -58.11 40.01 -0.79
C GLY A 739 -57.46 38.70 -1.26
N LEU A 740 -58.29 37.78 -1.76
CA LEU A 740 -57.87 36.52 -2.39
C LEU A 740 -58.33 36.51 -3.85
N LYS A 741 -57.52 35.95 -4.75
CA LYS A 741 -57.81 35.84 -6.18
C LYS A 741 -57.45 34.44 -6.67
N ALA A 742 -58.42 33.75 -7.25
CA ALA A 742 -58.22 32.50 -8.00
C ALA A 742 -58.65 32.75 -9.45
N ILE A 743 -57.75 32.46 -10.40
CA ILE A 743 -57.96 32.71 -11.83
C ILE A 743 -57.41 31.50 -12.58
N ALA A 744 -58.21 30.91 -13.46
CA ALA A 744 -57.76 29.94 -14.45
C ALA A 744 -57.89 30.59 -15.84
N GLY A 745 -56.86 30.45 -16.68
CA GLY A 745 -56.80 31.13 -17.98
C GLY A 745 -57.60 30.44 -19.08
N GLU A 746 -57.57 29.10 -19.10
CA GLU A 746 -58.17 28.25 -20.15
C GLU A 746 -59.16 27.20 -19.60
N GLY A 747 -58.98 26.79 -18.34
CA GLY A 747 -59.79 25.77 -17.68
C GLY A 747 -60.77 26.33 -16.64
N PRO A 748 -61.72 25.52 -16.12
CA PRO A 748 -62.65 25.96 -15.08
C PRO A 748 -61.97 26.07 -13.71
N VAL A 749 -62.41 27.03 -12.89
CA VAL A 749 -62.15 27.05 -11.45
C VAL A 749 -63.23 26.22 -10.76
N SER A 750 -62.84 25.08 -10.18
CA SER A 750 -63.75 24.14 -9.53
C SER A 750 -63.53 24.09 -8.02
N VAL A 751 -64.60 24.23 -7.24
CA VAL A 751 -64.63 24.05 -5.78
C VAL A 751 -65.81 23.13 -5.45
N ALA A 752 -65.63 22.16 -4.55
CA ALA A 752 -66.65 21.19 -4.18
C ALA A 752 -66.57 20.81 -2.69
N ALA A 753 -67.73 20.65 -2.06
CA ALA A 753 -67.88 20.06 -0.72
C ALA A 753 -68.79 18.84 -0.85
N HIS A 754 -68.28 17.64 -0.50
CA HIS A 754 -68.97 16.37 -0.78
C HIS A 754 -69.73 15.77 0.41
N ALA A 755 -69.36 16.14 1.65
CA ALA A 755 -69.88 15.52 2.87
C ALA A 755 -70.50 16.51 3.88
N SER A 756 -70.43 17.82 3.59
CA SER A 756 -70.94 18.90 4.45
C SER A 756 -71.34 20.13 3.61
N THR A 757 -71.75 21.21 4.26
CA THR A 757 -72.09 22.49 3.60
C THR A 757 -70.89 23.10 2.86
N MET A 758 -71.19 23.82 1.78
CA MET A 758 -70.30 24.83 1.21
C MET A 758 -70.88 26.19 1.58
N GLU A 759 -70.08 27.04 2.22
CA GLU A 759 -70.49 28.36 2.67
C GLU A 759 -69.65 29.44 1.98
N ILE A 760 -70.33 30.42 1.37
CA ILE A 760 -69.72 31.57 0.72
C ILE A 760 -70.33 32.80 1.37
N LEU A 761 -69.61 33.37 2.34
CA LEU A 761 -70.08 34.47 3.17
C LEU A 761 -69.51 35.80 2.67
N GLY A 762 -70.30 36.86 2.76
CA GLY A 762 -69.88 38.21 2.38
C GLY A 762 -70.82 39.26 2.96
N ASP A 763 -70.30 40.12 3.82
CA ASP A 763 -71.05 41.13 4.59
C ASP A 763 -71.81 42.15 3.70
N GLN A 764 -71.28 42.44 2.50
CA GLN A 764 -71.88 43.39 1.56
C GLN A 764 -72.59 42.72 0.38
N THR A 765 -71.87 41.92 -0.43
CA THR A 765 -72.43 41.33 -1.65
C THR A 765 -71.62 40.12 -2.11
N VAL A 766 -72.25 38.94 -2.16
CA VAL A 766 -71.72 37.77 -2.88
C VAL A 766 -72.18 37.86 -4.33
N ARG A 767 -71.28 38.30 -5.23
CA ARG A 767 -71.59 38.48 -6.65
C ARG A 767 -71.03 37.34 -7.50
N VAL A 768 -71.91 36.42 -7.88
CA VAL A 768 -71.65 35.50 -9.00
C VAL A 768 -72.07 36.19 -10.31
N THR A 769 -71.27 36.10 -11.36
CA THR A 769 -71.58 36.70 -12.68
C THR A 769 -70.89 35.88 -13.77
N SER A 770 -71.66 35.42 -14.77
CA SER A 770 -71.14 34.88 -16.02
C SER A 770 -71.16 35.97 -17.09
N THR A 771 -70.12 36.04 -17.90
CA THR A 771 -69.93 37.06 -18.94
C THR A 771 -70.74 36.82 -20.21
N ASP A 772 -70.96 35.55 -20.57
CA ASP A 772 -71.38 35.19 -21.94
C ASP A 772 -72.86 34.77 -22.04
N GLU A 773 -73.39 34.07 -21.03
CA GLU A 773 -74.78 33.55 -21.06
C GLU A 773 -75.65 33.89 -19.83
N ARG A 774 -75.18 34.82 -18.97
CA ARG A 774 -75.85 35.37 -17.74
C ARG A 774 -75.77 34.52 -16.46
N VAL A 775 -75.44 35.19 -15.35
CA VAL A 775 -75.83 34.79 -13.98
C VAL A 775 -76.29 36.04 -13.24
N ASP A 776 -77.49 35.98 -12.65
CA ASP A 776 -78.00 36.98 -11.70
C ASP A 776 -78.40 36.29 -10.39
N VAL A 777 -77.72 36.66 -9.30
CA VAL A 777 -78.28 36.65 -7.94
C VAL A 777 -79.25 37.84 -7.82
N LEU A 778 -80.04 37.96 -6.74
CA LEU A 778 -80.14 39.19 -5.93
C LEU A 778 -81.13 39.03 -4.76
N ALA A 779 -81.01 39.89 -3.76
CA ALA A 779 -81.72 39.82 -2.48
C ALA A 779 -82.54 41.10 -2.19
N GLN A 780 -82.97 41.28 -0.93
CA GLN A 780 -83.79 42.39 -0.38
C GLN A 780 -85.18 42.63 -0.99
N ASP A 781 -85.48 42.07 -2.16
CA ASP A 781 -86.80 42.15 -2.82
C ASP A 781 -87.42 40.74 -3.01
N ALA A 782 -86.61 39.73 -3.36
CA ALA A 782 -87.09 38.41 -3.83
C ALA A 782 -86.14 37.24 -3.54
N ILE A 783 -86.67 36.05 -3.17
CA ILE A 783 -85.94 34.76 -3.08
C ILE A 783 -86.90 33.60 -3.44
N VAL A 784 -86.39 32.53 -4.06
CA VAL A 784 -87.18 31.33 -4.46
C VAL A 784 -86.58 30.06 -3.88
N LEU A 785 -87.40 29.15 -3.35
CA LEU A 785 -86.99 27.88 -2.74
C LEU A 785 -87.84 26.71 -3.29
N GLN A 786 -87.23 25.53 -3.47
CA GLN A 786 -87.91 24.34 -4.00
C GLN A 786 -87.34 23.04 -3.40
N GLN A 787 -88.22 22.12 -3.00
CA GLN A 787 -87.87 20.75 -2.59
C GLN A 787 -88.99 19.78 -3.01
N GLY A 788 -88.63 18.77 -3.81
CA GLY A 788 -89.61 17.92 -4.49
C GLY A 788 -90.57 18.74 -5.36
N PRO A 789 -91.85 18.33 -5.49
CA PRO A 789 -92.87 19.08 -6.22
C PRO A 789 -93.37 20.35 -5.50
N ASN A 790 -92.69 20.82 -4.44
CA ASN A 790 -93.01 22.07 -3.76
C ASN A 790 -92.08 23.18 -4.25
N ARG A 791 -92.64 24.35 -4.58
CA ARG A 791 -91.91 25.57 -4.95
C ARG A 791 -92.53 26.77 -4.24
N ILE A 792 -91.70 27.72 -3.82
CA ILE A 792 -92.15 29.01 -3.26
C ILE A 792 -91.29 30.12 -3.85
N THR A 793 -91.93 31.07 -4.53
CA THR A 793 -91.37 32.33 -5.02
C THR A 793 -91.81 33.46 -4.11
N LEU A 794 -90.87 34.30 -3.66
CA LEU A 794 -91.16 35.60 -3.02
C LEU A 794 -90.68 36.72 -3.95
N LYS A 795 -91.49 37.76 -4.13
CA LYS A 795 -91.05 39.10 -4.55
C LYS A 795 -91.98 40.17 -3.95
N GLY A 796 -91.58 41.44 -3.89
CA GLY A 796 -92.53 42.54 -3.70
C GLY A 796 -93.53 42.62 -4.87
N GLY A 797 -94.86 42.57 -4.68
CA GLY A 797 -95.61 42.21 -3.47
C GLY A 797 -96.13 40.77 -3.45
N ASP A 798 -95.95 40.00 -4.53
CA ASP A 798 -96.63 38.74 -4.76
C ASP A 798 -95.76 37.50 -4.46
N ILE A 799 -96.41 36.51 -3.84
CA ILE A 799 -95.80 35.29 -3.30
C ILE A 799 -96.49 34.09 -3.97
N ILE A 800 -95.73 33.24 -4.66
CA ILE A 800 -96.25 32.16 -5.50
C ILE A 800 -95.78 30.81 -4.96
N VAL A 801 -96.71 30.05 -4.38
CA VAL A 801 -96.50 28.74 -3.74
C VAL A 801 -97.09 27.63 -4.62
N GLU A 802 -96.47 26.45 -4.65
CA GLU A 802 -96.87 25.26 -5.42
C GLU A 802 -96.55 23.99 -4.58
N THR A 803 -97.34 22.90 -4.68
CA THR A 803 -97.21 21.69 -3.81
C THR A 803 -97.90 20.44 -4.41
N PRO A 804 -97.44 19.18 -4.14
CA PRO A 804 -98.10 17.96 -4.61
C PRO A 804 -99.28 17.48 -3.73
N GLY A 805 -99.53 18.14 -2.60
CA GLY A 805 -100.76 17.92 -1.84
C GLY A 805 -101.98 18.56 -2.53
N GLN A 806 -103.05 18.83 -1.77
CA GLN A 806 -104.01 19.82 -2.26
C GLN A 806 -103.32 21.20 -2.26
N PHE A 807 -103.04 21.73 -3.45
CA PHE A 807 -102.77 23.14 -3.62
C PHE A 807 -104.04 23.94 -3.32
N ALA A 808 -104.18 24.36 -2.06
CA ALA A 808 -105.42 24.90 -1.49
C ALA A 808 -105.66 26.39 -1.83
N VAL A 809 -105.63 26.74 -3.11
CA VAL A 809 -106.03 28.08 -3.61
C VAL A 809 -107.48 28.02 -4.07
N LYS A 810 -108.41 28.19 -3.12
CA LYS A 810 -109.86 28.12 -3.34
C LYS A 810 -110.59 29.16 -2.49
N SER A 811 -111.19 30.17 -3.12
CA SER A 811 -112.10 31.14 -2.48
C SER A 811 -112.94 31.86 -3.54
N GLY A 812 -113.94 32.65 -3.14
CA GLY A 812 -115.09 33.06 -3.97
C GLY A 812 -114.83 33.97 -5.18
N GLY A 813 -113.67 34.62 -5.29
CA GLY A 813 -113.31 35.47 -6.44
C GLY A 813 -111.98 36.20 -6.23
N HIS A 814 -111.14 36.29 -7.27
CA HIS A 814 -109.73 36.71 -7.15
C HIS A 814 -109.27 37.65 -8.28
N PRO A 815 -109.30 38.98 -8.08
CA PRO A 815 -108.80 39.95 -9.06
C PRO A 815 -107.44 40.55 -8.69
N PHE A 816 -106.45 40.47 -9.59
CA PHE A 816 -105.10 41.05 -9.43
C PHE A 816 -104.78 42.07 -10.56
N PRO A 817 -105.24 43.34 -10.46
CA PRO A 817 -104.77 44.42 -11.34
C PRO A 817 -103.35 44.87 -10.97
N GLY A 818 -102.50 45.11 -11.99
CA GLY A 818 -101.04 44.94 -11.84
C GLY A 818 -100.18 46.18 -11.51
N PRO A 819 -99.00 45.98 -10.89
CA PRO A 819 -97.95 47.00 -10.73
C PRO A 819 -97.19 47.33 -12.03
N ARG A 820 -96.44 48.44 -12.01
CA ARG A 820 -95.78 49.05 -13.18
C ARG A 820 -94.25 49.12 -13.00
N ALA A 821 -93.50 48.86 -14.07
CA ALA A 821 -92.05 48.67 -14.03
C ALA A 821 -91.22 49.97 -14.05
N THR A 822 -89.98 49.86 -13.54
CA THR A 822 -88.83 50.73 -13.87
C THR A 822 -87.59 49.83 -14.02
N SER A 823 -86.72 50.11 -14.98
CA SER A 823 -85.46 49.36 -15.20
C SER A 823 -84.28 49.99 -14.45
N VAL A 824 -83.50 49.16 -13.76
CA VAL A 824 -82.23 49.59 -13.14
C VAL A 824 -81.12 49.55 -14.19
N LYS A 825 -80.44 50.68 -14.40
CA LYS A 825 -79.14 50.70 -15.09
C LYS A 825 -78.05 50.33 -14.10
N LEU A 826 -77.28 49.28 -14.39
CA LEU A 826 -75.96 49.11 -13.78
C LEU A 826 -74.98 50.11 -14.43
N PRO A 827 -74.05 50.71 -13.66
CA PRO A 827 -72.97 51.51 -14.24
C PRO A 827 -72.08 50.68 -15.18
N ALA A 828 -71.49 51.34 -16.18
CA ALA A 828 -70.39 50.73 -16.91
C ALA A 828 -69.20 50.52 -15.96
N LEU A 829 -68.55 49.35 -16.03
CA LEU A 829 -67.19 49.21 -15.52
C LEU A 829 -66.27 50.18 -16.28
N PRO A 830 -65.23 50.73 -15.63
CA PRO A 830 -64.37 51.71 -16.27
C PRO A 830 -63.65 51.09 -17.47
N VAL A 831 -63.94 51.63 -18.66
CA VAL A 831 -63.06 51.49 -19.82
C VAL A 831 -61.75 52.16 -19.44
N LEU A 832 -60.68 51.37 -19.28
CA LEU A 832 -59.32 51.91 -19.26
C LEU A 832 -59.11 52.62 -20.61
N PRO A 833 -58.79 53.93 -20.63
CA PRO A 833 -58.79 54.68 -21.87
C PRO A 833 -57.62 54.24 -22.76
N GLN A 834 -57.93 53.73 -23.94
CA GLN A 834 -57.13 54.07 -25.10
C GLN A 834 -57.37 55.55 -25.41
N GLY A 835 -56.54 56.40 -24.82
CA GLY A 835 -56.28 57.72 -25.39
C GLY A 835 -55.35 57.53 -26.59
N ASP A 836 -55.85 57.81 -27.79
CA ASP A 836 -54.98 58.16 -28.91
C ASP A 836 -54.19 59.45 -28.58
N PRO A 837 -53.05 59.72 -29.24
CA PRO A 837 -52.19 60.83 -28.88
C PRO A 837 -52.73 62.20 -29.32
N CYS A 838 -52.41 63.23 -28.51
CA CYS A 838 -52.63 64.67 -28.76
C CYS A 838 -54.10 65.16 -28.59
N ASP A 839 -54.38 66.45 -28.32
CA ASP A 839 -53.56 67.65 -28.58
C ASP A 839 -53.86 68.87 -27.65
N PHE A 840 -52.95 69.87 -27.64
CA PHE A 840 -53.02 71.23 -27.03
C PHE A 840 -53.16 71.36 -25.47
N LEU A 841 -52.25 72.04 -24.73
CA LEU A 841 -51.84 73.47 -24.69
C LEU A 841 -52.87 74.41 -24.02
N VAL A 842 -52.52 75.44 -23.21
CA VAL A 842 -51.30 76.28 -23.15
C VAL A 842 -50.90 76.66 -21.71
N GLN A 843 -49.61 76.55 -21.34
CA GLN A 843 -48.76 77.52 -20.59
C GLN A 843 -47.49 76.78 -20.04
N ALA A 844 -46.24 77.21 -20.29
CA ALA A 844 -45.75 78.23 -21.22
C ALA A 844 -44.24 78.04 -21.60
N LEU A 845 -43.93 78.31 -22.88
CA LEU A 845 -42.64 78.77 -23.46
C LEU A 845 -41.37 77.87 -23.55
N ALA A 846 -40.75 77.93 -24.75
CA ALA A 846 -39.38 77.54 -25.16
C ALA A 846 -39.02 76.02 -25.23
N ALA A 847 -38.43 75.47 -26.31
CA ALA A 847 -38.19 75.97 -27.68
C ALA A 847 -38.05 74.80 -28.70
N SER A 848 -37.95 75.09 -30.00
CA SER A 848 -37.99 74.15 -31.16
C SER A 848 -36.84 74.49 -32.16
N PRO A 849 -36.62 73.89 -33.38
CA PRO A 849 -37.37 72.83 -34.10
C PRO A 849 -36.54 71.78 -34.93
N ALA A 850 -37.27 70.92 -35.67
CA ALA A 850 -36.96 70.19 -36.93
C ALA A 850 -36.16 68.85 -36.90
N GLY A 851 -36.48 67.83 -37.73
CA GLY A 851 -37.70 67.58 -38.54
C GLY A 851 -37.55 66.62 -39.75
N ARG A 852 -38.62 65.86 -40.11
CA ARG A 852 -38.91 65.09 -41.37
C ARG A 852 -37.86 64.04 -41.84
N GLY A 853 -38.15 62.87 -42.45
CA GLY A 853 -39.35 62.21 -43.02
C GLY A 853 -38.89 61.26 -44.17
N ALA A 854 -39.69 60.43 -44.87
CA ALA A 854 -41.06 59.90 -44.67
C ALA A 854 -41.42 58.87 -45.79
N VAL A 855 -42.30 57.88 -45.52
CA VAL A 855 -43.07 57.02 -46.47
C VAL A 855 -42.34 55.91 -47.28
N GLY A 856 -42.94 54.70 -47.36
CA GLY A 856 -42.63 53.65 -48.34
C GLY A 856 -43.33 52.29 -48.06
N ALA A 857 -44.25 51.84 -48.92
CA ALA A 857 -45.13 50.66 -48.70
C ALA A 857 -44.55 49.32 -49.21
N GLY A 858 -45.08 48.16 -48.76
CA GLY A 858 -44.80 46.87 -49.44
C GLY A 858 -45.25 45.54 -48.79
N VAL A 859 -46.48 45.10 -49.09
CA VAL A 859 -46.95 43.71 -49.34
C VAL A 859 -46.34 42.47 -48.62
N SER A 860 -47.17 41.81 -47.79
CA SER A 860 -47.41 40.35 -47.62
C SER A 860 -46.30 39.29 -47.38
N ALA A 861 -46.72 38.29 -46.59
CA ALA A 861 -46.51 36.84 -46.74
C ALA A 861 -45.37 36.11 -46.00
N ALA A 862 -45.78 35.00 -45.39
CA ALA A 862 -45.05 33.95 -44.68
C ALA A 862 -43.80 33.38 -45.37
N GLY A 863 -42.88 32.82 -44.54
CA GLY A 863 -41.78 31.97 -45.02
C GLY A 863 -40.90 31.46 -43.87
N ALA A 864 -40.86 30.14 -43.67
CA ALA A 864 -40.21 29.51 -42.52
C ALA A 864 -38.70 29.25 -42.67
N ALA A 865 -38.01 29.22 -41.52
CA ALA A 865 -36.90 28.30 -41.17
C ALA A 865 -35.48 28.50 -41.78
N ALA A 866 -34.61 27.57 -41.39
CA ALA A 866 -33.20 27.35 -41.81
C ALA A 866 -32.09 28.27 -41.24
N SER A 867 -31.71 27.98 -40.00
CA SER A 867 -30.32 27.79 -39.54
C SER A 867 -29.13 28.03 -40.49
N ALA A 868 -28.12 28.77 -40.00
CA ALA A 868 -26.70 28.45 -40.24
C ALA A 868 -25.82 28.97 -39.08
N THR A 869 -24.84 28.17 -38.66
CA THR A 869 -23.79 28.53 -37.68
C THR A 869 -22.50 28.95 -38.39
N ALA A 870 -21.75 29.93 -37.86
CA ALA A 870 -20.27 29.89 -37.81
C ALA A 870 -19.63 31.08 -37.06
N SER A 871 -18.38 30.86 -36.62
CA SER A 871 -17.30 31.85 -36.37
C SER A 871 -17.50 32.99 -35.35
N MET A 872 -17.08 32.70 -34.12
CA MET A 872 -16.17 33.55 -33.32
C MET A 872 -14.90 33.91 -34.16
N PRO A 873 -14.19 35.06 -33.94
CA PRO A 873 -13.49 35.30 -32.66
C PRO A 873 -13.30 36.75 -32.16
N GLY A 874 -13.09 36.86 -30.83
CA GLY A 874 -11.90 37.52 -30.29
C GLY A 874 -11.95 39.00 -29.88
N ALA A 875 -12.24 39.23 -28.58
CA ALA A 875 -11.75 40.35 -27.74
C ALA A 875 -12.22 41.80 -28.07
N ALA A 876 -12.22 42.76 -27.14
CA ALA A 876 -12.34 42.74 -25.66
C ALA A 876 -12.50 44.19 -25.11
N VAL A 877 -12.67 44.32 -23.78
CA VAL A 877 -12.41 45.50 -22.92
C VAL A 877 -13.42 46.67 -22.90
N SER A 878 -14.09 46.80 -21.74
CA SER A 878 -14.68 48.00 -21.11
C SER A 878 -15.80 48.81 -21.81
N GLY A 879 -16.76 49.41 -21.09
CA GLY A 879 -17.15 49.24 -19.68
C GLY A 879 -17.39 50.53 -18.90
N TRP A 880 -18.53 50.58 -18.18
CA TRP A 880 -18.92 51.53 -17.11
C TRP A 880 -19.00 53.02 -17.53
N GLY A 881 -19.73 53.92 -16.87
CA GLY A 881 -20.66 53.88 -15.74
C GLY A 881 -21.18 55.32 -15.56
N GLY A 882 -22.45 55.58 -15.25
CA GLY A 882 -22.96 55.60 -13.89
C GLY A 882 -23.45 57.03 -13.55
N ALA A 883 -24.39 57.19 -12.62
CA ALA A 883 -24.90 58.50 -12.18
C ALA A 883 -24.51 58.75 -10.72
N ALA A 884 -24.18 59.99 -10.35
CA ALA A 884 -23.58 60.33 -9.06
C ALA A 884 -23.98 61.71 -8.51
N ALA A 885 -24.08 61.80 -7.18
CA ALA A 885 -24.07 62.99 -6.34
C ALA A 885 -23.91 62.53 -4.87
N ALA A 886 -23.19 63.18 -3.94
CA ALA A 886 -22.32 64.36 -3.96
C ALA A 886 -21.20 64.15 -2.88
N THR A 887 -20.24 65.04 -2.51
CA THR A 887 -20.12 66.51 -2.62
C THR A 887 -18.65 66.96 -2.39
N GLN A 888 -18.12 67.92 -3.19
CA GLN A 888 -17.00 68.89 -2.93
C GLN A 888 -15.62 68.40 -2.37
N ALA A 889 -14.43 69.00 -2.63
CA ALA A 889 -14.03 70.29 -3.24
C ALA A 889 -12.74 70.19 -4.13
N LEU A 890 -12.12 71.33 -4.51
CA LEU A 890 -11.06 71.53 -5.54
C LEU A 890 -9.61 71.14 -5.08
N ALA A 891 -8.53 70.99 -5.87
CA ALA A 891 -8.12 71.37 -7.27
C ALA A 891 -6.83 70.56 -7.71
N SER A 892 -6.11 70.66 -8.85
CA SER A 892 -6.25 71.21 -10.24
C SER A 892 -5.00 70.92 -11.15
N ALA A 893 -5.16 70.89 -12.50
CA ALA A 893 -4.15 71.08 -13.61
C ALA A 893 -3.04 70.00 -13.91
N SER A 894 -2.53 69.72 -15.14
CA SER A 894 -3.01 69.93 -16.56
C SER A 894 -2.11 69.33 -17.73
N LYS A 895 -2.71 68.79 -18.84
CA LYS A 895 -2.28 68.67 -20.31
C LYS A 895 -1.53 67.42 -20.94
N GLN A 896 -1.53 67.29 -22.31
CA GLN A 896 -1.33 66.10 -23.28
C GLN A 896 -0.38 66.43 -24.52
N PRO A 897 -0.20 65.77 -25.75
CA PRO A 897 -0.89 64.71 -26.62
C PRO A 897 0.10 63.77 -27.51
N ILE A 898 0.03 63.18 -28.78
CA ILE A 898 -0.92 62.61 -29.86
C ILE A 898 -0.20 61.84 -31.08
N SER A 899 -0.91 61.05 -31.97
CA SER A 899 -0.78 60.71 -33.48
C SER A 899 -0.02 59.53 -34.25
N THR A 900 -0.77 58.61 -34.96
CA THR A 900 -0.88 58.10 -36.43
C THR A 900 0.27 57.43 -37.36
N PRO A 901 0.13 57.00 -38.69
CA PRO A 901 -0.65 55.86 -39.39
C PRO A 901 -0.13 55.09 -40.74
N ALA A 902 -0.70 53.87 -41.11
CA ALA A 902 -1.18 53.19 -42.41
C ALA A 902 -0.40 52.70 -43.74
N LEU A 903 -0.84 51.56 -44.45
CA LEU A 903 -1.02 51.24 -45.96
C LEU A 903 -0.96 49.71 -46.53
N PRO A 904 -1.48 49.29 -47.77
CA PRO A 904 -1.60 47.86 -48.34
C PRO A 904 -1.43 47.51 -49.92
N SER A 905 -1.45 46.22 -50.43
CA SER A 905 -1.67 45.75 -51.89
C SER A 905 -1.95 44.20 -52.21
N GLN A 906 -2.15 43.69 -53.49
CA GLN A 906 -2.96 42.46 -53.89
C GLN A 906 -2.47 41.28 -54.90
N PRO A 907 -3.06 40.89 -56.11
CA PRO A 907 -3.48 39.46 -56.49
C PRO A 907 -3.24 38.79 -57.93
N ALA A 908 -3.59 37.49 -58.20
CA ALA A 908 -3.65 36.75 -59.54
C ALA A 908 -4.56 35.43 -59.60
N SER A 909 -4.86 34.77 -60.76
CA SER A 909 -5.83 33.61 -60.96
C SER A 909 -5.47 32.62 -62.14
N GLN A 910 -6.20 31.58 -62.67
CA GLN A 910 -7.64 31.12 -62.74
C GLN A 910 -7.87 29.63 -63.30
N THR A 911 -9.10 29.24 -63.78
CA THR A 911 -9.58 28.01 -64.54
C THR A 911 -9.90 26.67 -63.79
N GLY A 912 -10.72 25.67 -64.24
CA GLY A 912 -11.80 25.57 -65.29
C GLY A 912 -12.31 24.14 -65.76
N SER A 913 -13.66 23.91 -65.87
CA SER A 913 -14.44 22.93 -66.74
C SER A 913 -14.43 21.36 -66.52
N THR A 914 -15.30 20.44 -67.08
CA THR A 914 -16.78 20.28 -67.40
C THR A 914 -17.17 18.83 -67.94
N VAL A 915 -18.42 18.29 -67.76
CA VAL A 915 -19.30 17.41 -68.66
C VAL A 915 -20.33 16.49 -67.91
N THR A 916 -21.41 15.97 -68.56
CA THR A 916 -22.74 15.54 -68.01
C THR A 916 -23.18 14.06 -68.22
N LYS A 917 -24.16 13.54 -67.41
CA LYS A 917 -25.50 13.00 -67.87
C LYS A 917 -26.42 12.37 -66.78
N ALA A 918 -27.71 12.20 -67.17
CA ALA A 918 -28.82 11.40 -66.57
C ALA A 918 -29.66 10.81 -67.75
N PRO A 919 -30.89 10.22 -67.65
CA PRO A 919 -31.75 9.82 -66.50
C PRO A 919 -32.38 8.38 -66.65
N ALA A 920 -33.36 7.98 -65.80
CA ALA A 920 -34.66 7.35 -66.17
C ALA A 920 -35.42 6.63 -65.01
N ALA A 921 -36.74 6.50 -65.14
CA ALA A 921 -37.71 5.69 -64.36
C ALA A 921 -38.58 4.87 -65.37
N PRO A 922 -39.78 4.27 -65.13
CA PRO A 922 -40.65 4.21 -63.93
C PRO A 922 -41.26 2.79 -63.62
N GLY A 923 -42.25 2.69 -62.71
CA GLY A 923 -43.04 1.46 -62.49
C GLY A 923 -44.03 1.50 -61.32
N ASP A 924 -45.26 1.98 -61.56
CA ASP A 924 -46.45 2.06 -60.67
C ASP A 924 -47.61 1.28 -61.37
N PRO A 925 -48.85 1.05 -60.84
CA PRO A 925 -49.43 1.32 -59.51
C PRO A 925 -50.27 0.18 -58.88
N THR A 926 -50.74 0.35 -57.64
CA THR A 926 -52.17 0.16 -57.27
C THR A 926 -52.53 0.73 -55.87
N ALA A 927 -53.80 1.09 -55.67
CA ALA A 927 -54.35 1.73 -54.46
C ALA A 927 -54.83 0.69 -53.39
N THR A 928 -55.27 1.01 -52.16
CA THR A 928 -56.17 2.11 -51.73
C THR A 928 -56.17 2.35 -50.20
N LYS A 929 -56.83 3.44 -49.77
CA LYS A 929 -57.30 3.87 -48.42
C LYS A 929 -57.68 2.71 -47.44
N THR A 930 -57.75 2.86 -46.10
CA THR A 930 -58.17 4.03 -45.27
C THR A 930 -57.67 3.91 -43.80
N SER A 931 -57.95 4.93 -42.96
CA SER A 931 -57.70 5.04 -41.50
C SER A 931 -58.48 4.07 -40.59
N ILE A 932 -58.04 3.87 -39.33
CA ILE A 932 -58.80 3.92 -38.04
C ILE A 932 -57.99 3.33 -36.84
N ASP A 933 -58.08 3.97 -35.67
CA ASP A 933 -57.69 3.49 -34.31
C ASP A 933 -58.93 2.99 -33.53
N PRO A 934 -58.84 2.31 -32.36
CA PRO A 934 -57.82 1.37 -31.86
C PRO A 934 -58.48 0.04 -31.37
N ALA A 935 -57.71 -0.91 -30.81
CA ALA A 935 -58.29 -2.00 -29.99
C ALA A 935 -57.28 -2.69 -29.03
N SER A 936 -57.79 -3.20 -27.91
CA SER A 936 -57.09 -4.07 -26.96
C SER A 936 -57.50 -5.55 -27.13
N ALA A 937 -56.63 -6.50 -26.76
CA ALA A 937 -56.91 -7.55 -25.75
C ALA A 937 -56.04 -8.83 -25.86
N ASN A 938 -55.84 -9.45 -24.69
CA ASN A 938 -55.72 -10.90 -24.43
C ASN A 938 -54.57 -11.75 -25.03
N SER A 939 -53.54 -11.94 -24.19
CA SER A 939 -53.13 -13.25 -23.63
C SER A 939 -53.05 -14.50 -24.52
N ALA A 940 -51.84 -15.06 -24.62
CA ALA A 940 -51.63 -16.50 -24.81
C ALA A 940 -50.81 -17.05 -23.63
N GLN A 941 -51.30 -18.10 -22.96
CA GLN A 941 -50.56 -18.80 -21.90
C GLN A 941 -49.68 -19.90 -22.49
N SER A 942 -48.40 -19.92 -22.17
CA SER A 942 -47.54 -21.11 -22.31
C SER A 942 -47.53 -21.89 -21.00
N GLN A 943 -48.20 -23.05 -20.97
CA GLN A 943 -48.08 -23.97 -19.82
C GLN A 943 -46.74 -24.71 -19.90
N GLY A 944 -45.84 -24.44 -18.96
CA GLY A 944 -44.68 -25.30 -18.69
C GLY A 944 -45.10 -26.60 -17.99
N PRO A 945 -44.26 -27.65 -18.04
CA PRO A 945 -44.56 -28.93 -17.40
C PRO A 945 -44.51 -28.83 -15.86
N GLU A 946 -45.61 -29.12 -15.19
CA GLU A 946 -45.64 -29.17 -13.71
C GLU A 946 -44.87 -30.39 -13.18
N LEU A 947 -43.98 -30.17 -12.21
CA LEU A 947 -43.30 -31.24 -11.46
C LEU A 947 -43.96 -31.47 -10.10
N GLY A 948 -44.32 -32.74 -9.84
CA GLY A 948 -44.87 -33.21 -8.57
C GLY A 948 -43.81 -33.47 -7.50
N ARG A 949 -44.25 -33.86 -6.30
CA ARG A 949 -43.42 -34.09 -5.08
C ARG A 949 -42.57 -35.37 -5.11
N SER A 950 -42.20 -35.83 -6.30
CA SER A 950 -41.44 -37.05 -6.55
C SER A 950 -40.20 -36.70 -7.35
N ALA A 951 -39.02 -37.04 -6.83
CA ALA A 951 -37.73 -36.72 -7.45
C ALA A 951 -37.72 -37.12 -8.95
N PRO A 952 -37.51 -36.19 -9.88
CA PRO A 952 -37.42 -36.52 -11.30
C PRO A 952 -36.09 -37.22 -11.59
N VAL A 953 -36.14 -38.25 -12.44
CA VAL A 953 -34.94 -38.64 -13.20
C VAL A 953 -34.69 -37.52 -14.22
N PRO A 954 -33.50 -36.90 -14.29
CA PRO A 954 -33.28 -35.73 -15.13
C PRO A 954 -33.52 -36.04 -16.61
N PRO A 955 -34.43 -35.32 -17.30
CA PRO A 955 -34.75 -35.60 -18.70
C PRO A 955 -33.60 -35.15 -19.60
N SER A 956 -32.90 -36.11 -20.20
CA SER A 956 -31.89 -35.86 -21.24
C SER A 956 -32.56 -35.48 -22.56
N GLY A 957 -32.86 -34.19 -22.75
CA GLY A 957 -33.39 -33.63 -23.98
C GLY A 957 -33.05 -32.14 -24.11
N GLU A 958 -32.34 -31.77 -25.17
CA GLU A 958 -31.98 -30.37 -25.45
C GLU A 958 -33.16 -29.60 -26.04
N LEU A 959 -33.35 -28.34 -25.64
CA LEU A 959 -34.14 -27.39 -26.41
C LEU A 959 -33.24 -26.81 -27.52
N ASP A 960 -33.37 -27.40 -28.69
CA ASP A 960 -32.52 -27.15 -29.85
C ASP A 960 -32.86 -25.82 -30.56
N GLY A 961 -31.84 -25.20 -31.17
CA GLY A 961 -32.01 -24.19 -32.22
C GLY A 961 -32.05 -22.69 -31.84
N ALA A 962 -30.93 -21.98 -32.06
CA ALA A 962 -30.79 -21.00 -33.16
C ALA A 962 -29.56 -20.06 -33.01
N PRO A 963 -28.91 -19.64 -34.11
CA PRO A 963 -28.60 -20.39 -35.33
C PRO A 963 -27.08 -20.47 -35.58
N LYS A 964 -26.64 -21.27 -36.56
CA LYS A 964 -25.24 -21.19 -37.04
C LYS A 964 -25.00 -19.83 -37.71
N SER A 965 -24.03 -19.07 -37.21
CA SER A 965 -23.45 -17.92 -37.90
C SER A 965 -21.92 -18.10 -38.03
N GLY A 966 -21.28 -17.27 -38.84
CA GLY A 966 -19.96 -17.56 -39.43
C GLY A 966 -18.83 -17.82 -38.43
N ALA A 967 -17.83 -18.60 -38.87
CA ALA A 967 -16.63 -18.84 -38.10
C ALA A 967 -15.90 -17.51 -37.80
N ALA A 968 -15.93 -17.09 -36.53
CA ALA A 968 -15.05 -16.04 -36.04
C ALA A 968 -13.59 -16.47 -36.33
N GLY A 969 -12.86 -15.63 -37.06
CA GLY A 969 -11.59 -16.01 -37.68
C GLY A 969 -10.62 -16.61 -36.67
N SER A 970 -9.99 -17.74 -37.03
CA SER A 970 -8.97 -18.39 -36.20
C SER A 970 -7.91 -17.38 -35.80
N GLY A 971 -7.76 -17.14 -34.49
CA GLY A 971 -6.75 -16.24 -33.95
C GLY A 971 -5.37 -16.69 -34.40
N GLY A 972 -4.79 -15.98 -35.36
CA GLY A 972 -3.41 -16.21 -35.77
C GLY A 972 -2.49 -15.99 -34.57
N PRO A 973 -1.36 -16.70 -34.48
CA PRO A 973 -0.44 -16.54 -33.36
C PRO A 973 -0.07 -15.07 -33.20
N CYS A 974 -0.22 -14.56 -31.98
CA CYS A 974 0.16 -13.19 -31.65
C CYS A 974 1.63 -12.98 -32.03
N ASN A 975 1.88 -11.97 -32.88
CA ASN A 975 3.21 -11.72 -33.43
C ASN A 975 4.17 -11.02 -32.46
N LEU A 976 3.72 -10.75 -31.23
CA LEU A 976 4.58 -10.50 -30.08
C LEU A 976 4.93 -11.85 -29.43
N HIS A 977 6.22 -12.10 -29.21
CA HIS A 977 6.67 -13.34 -28.56
C HIS A 977 6.38 -13.30 -27.05
N ILE A 978 5.17 -13.70 -26.67
CA ILE A 978 4.75 -13.86 -25.28
C ILE A 978 5.00 -15.32 -24.88
N PRO A 979 5.84 -15.59 -23.85
CA PRO A 979 6.07 -16.95 -23.35
C PRO A 979 4.79 -17.55 -22.73
N PRO A 980 4.72 -18.88 -22.50
CA PRO A 980 3.62 -19.44 -21.72
C PRO A 980 3.62 -18.86 -20.30
N LEU A 981 2.46 -18.42 -19.82
CA LEU A 981 2.28 -17.82 -18.49
C LEU A 981 1.25 -18.65 -17.74
N LYS A 982 1.52 -19.01 -16.48
CA LYS A 982 0.58 -19.74 -15.63
C LYS A 982 0.59 -19.20 -14.21
N GLN A 983 -0.57 -19.20 -13.58
CA GLN A 983 -0.72 -19.02 -12.13
C GLN A 983 -1.85 -19.93 -11.65
N LEU A 984 -1.59 -20.67 -10.58
CA LEU A 984 -2.61 -21.44 -9.87
C LEU A 984 -3.26 -20.51 -8.83
N GLU A 985 -4.54 -20.76 -8.50
CA GLU A 985 -5.24 -20.06 -7.41
C GLU A 985 -5.11 -18.52 -7.48
N TYR A 986 -5.35 -17.97 -8.67
CA TYR A 986 -5.53 -16.53 -8.83
C TYR A 986 -6.90 -16.12 -8.32
N GLN A 987 -6.90 -15.21 -7.34
CA GLN A 987 -8.05 -14.45 -6.89
C GLN A 987 -7.99 -13.06 -7.54
N PRO A 988 -8.98 -12.65 -8.36
CA PRO A 988 -9.02 -11.31 -8.93
C PRO A 988 -9.50 -10.29 -7.90
N ASP A 989 -9.10 -9.05 -8.10
CA ASP A 989 -9.71 -7.90 -7.45
C ASP A 989 -10.59 -7.19 -8.49
N MET A 990 -11.92 -7.23 -8.27
CA MET A 990 -12.89 -6.51 -9.09
C MET A 990 -13.20 -5.11 -8.52
N GLY A 991 -12.50 -4.71 -7.45
CA GLY A 991 -12.58 -3.39 -6.83
C GLY A 991 -13.91 -3.09 -6.14
N VAL A 992 -14.62 -4.09 -5.63
CA VAL A 992 -15.91 -3.93 -4.92
C VAL A 992 -15.72 -3.84 -3.41
N VAL A 993 -16.60 -3.10 -2.71
CA VAL A 993 -16.47 -2.87 -1.25
C VAL A 993 -17.84 -2.70 -0.56
N ASP A 994 -17.86 -2.93 0.76
CA ASP A 994 -18.98 -2.64 1.68
C ASP A 994 -19.59 -1.23 1.52
N TYR A 995 -20.93 -1.14 1.51
CA TYR A 995 -21.67 0.13 1.50
C TYR A 995 -22.99 0.05 2.28
N TYR A 996 -23.52 1.18 2.79
CA TYR A 996 -24.90 1.22 3.27
C TYR A 996 -25.85 1.38 2.08
N GLN A 997 -26.94 0.61 2.07
CA GLN A 997 -28.00 0.68 1.08
C GLN A 997 -28.53 2.13 0.97
N THR A 998 -28.83 2.60 -0.25
CA THR A 998 -29.44 3.91 -0.47
C THR A 998 -30.68 3.84 -1.34
N ASP A 999 -31.56 4.84 -1.25
CA ASP A 999 -32.60 5.06 -2.24
C ASP A 999 -32.00 5.49 -3.60
N ALA A 1000 -32.85 5.60 -4.62
CA ALA A 1000 -32.46 6.06 -5.95
C ALA A 1000 -31.75 7.44 -5.93
N GLN A 1001 -32.05 8.27 -4.93
CA GLN A 1001 -31.51 9.62 -4.71
C GLN A 1001 -30.21 9.64 -3.88
N GLY A 1002 -29.70 8.48 -3.43
CA GLY A 1002 -28.44 8.35 -2.69
C GLY A 1002 -28.54 8.56 -1.17
N LYS A 1003 -29.74 8.69 -0.59
CA LYS A 1003 -29.93 8.75 0.86
C LYS A 1003 -29.94 7.34 1.47
N PRO A 1004 -29.39 7.14 2.68
CA PRO A 1004 -29.36 5.83 3.34
C PRO A 1004 -30.77 5.29 3.61
N VAL A 1005 -31.02 4.03 3.23
CA VAL A 1005 -32.21 3.29 3.68
C VAL A 1005 -32.05 2.92 5.14
N LEU A 1006 -33.12 3.10 5.92
CA LEU A 1006 -33.16 2.84 7.35
C LEU A 1006 -34.12 1.69 7.66
N ALA A 1007 -33.67 0.71 8.44
CA ALA A 1007 -34.52 -0.27 9.12
C ALA A 1007 -34.35 -0.11 10.63
N ASN A 1008 -35.46 0.10 11.35
CA ASN A 1008 -35.46 0.37 12.80
C ASN A 1008 -34.45 1.47 13.19
N ASP A 1009 -34.54 2.62 12.49
CA ASP A 1009 -33.68 3.81 12.62
C ASP A 1009 -32.16 3.58 12.42
N LYS A 1010 -31.77 2.44 11.85
CA LYS A 1010 -30.37 2.10 11.57
C LYS A 1010 -30.14 1.94 10.08
N LYS A 1011 -29.03 2.52 9.59
CA LYS A 1011 -28.58 2.34 8.20
C LYS A 1011 -28.30 0.87 7.92
N ILE A 1012 -28.89 0.34 6.85
CA ILE A 1012 -28.69 -1.04 6.42
C ILE A 1012 -27.30 -1.15 5.77
N LEU A 1013 -26.35 -1.85 6.41
CA LEU A 1013 -25.00 -2.06 5.86
C LEU A 1013 -24.99 -3.30 4.99
N LEU A 1014 -24.95 -3.12 3.68
CA LEU A 1014 -24.68 -4.17 2.71
C LEU A 1014 -23.17 -4.46 2.71
N ARG A 1015 -22.81 -5.53 3.43
CA ARG A 1015 -21.43 -6.01 3.46
C ARG A 1015 -21.18 -6.86 2.23
N HIS A 1016 -19.98 -6.74 1.66
CA HIS A 1016 -19.54 -7.67 0.64
C HIS A 1016 -19.24 -9.03 1.30
N THR A 1017 -20.23 -9.93 1.31
CA THR A 1017 -20.04 -11.36 1.64
C THR A 1017 -19.27 -11.99 0.48
N GLY A 1018 -17.94 -11.90 0.58
CA GLY A 1018 -17.04 -11.92 -0.56
C GLY A 1018 -17.26 -13.05 -1.56
N SER A 1019 -17.50 -12.68 -2.82
CA SER A 1019 -17.32 -13.54 -3.98
C SER A 1019 -15.82 -13.76 -4.22
N THR A 1020 -15.14 -14.44 -3.28
CA THR A 1020 -13.70 -14.73 -3.31
C THR A 1020 -13.39 -15.86 -4.28
N GLY A 1021 -13.76 -15.66 -5.55
CA GLY A 1021 -13.52 -16.61 -6.62
C GLY A 1021 -12.03 -16.86 -6.80
N MET A 1022 -11.65 -18.13 -6.87
CA MET A 1022 -10.28 -18.57 -7.12
C MET A 1022 -10.26 -19.52 -8.30
N TYR A 1023 -9.37 -19.27 -9.25
CA TYR A 1023 -9.21 -20.10 -10.44
C TYR A 1023 -7.73 -20.19 -10.85
N ASP A 1024 -7.39 -21.23 -11.59
CA ASP A 1024 -6.12 -21.23 -12.31
C ASP A 1024 -6.25 -20.31 -13.54
N ILE A 1025 -5.19 -19.62 -13.92
CA ILE A 1025 -5.15 -18.79 -15.12
C ILE A 1025 -3.88 -19.07 -15.93
N GLU A 1026 -4.05 -19.33 -17.23
CA GLU A 1026 -3.00 -19.84 -18.11
C GLU A 1026 -3.09 -19.25 -19.53
N TYR A 1027 -2.01 -18.61 -19.98
CA TYR A 1027 -1.83 -18.19 -21.37
C TYR A 1027 -1.10 -19.28 -22.16
N THR A 1028 -1.77 -19.80 -23.18
CA THR A 1028 -1.21 -20.75 -24.15
C THR A 1028 -0.80 -20.00 -25.43
N PRO A 1029 0.51 -19.85 -25.73
CA PRO A 1029 0.96 -19.09 -26.90
C PRO A 1029 0.55 -19.72 -28.23
N ALA A 1030 0.53 -21.06 -28.31
CA ALA A 1030 0.21 -21.82 -29.52
C ALA A 1030 -1.23 -21.59 -30.04
N THR A 1031 -2.14 -21.15 -29.18
CA THR A 1031 -3.55 -20.83 -29.49
C THR A 1031 -3.90 -19.38 -29.22
N ALA A 1032 -2.91 -18.54 -28.86
CA ALA A 1032 -3.08 -17.19 -28.34
C ALA A 1032 -4.28 -17.06 -27.37
N THR A 1033 -4.47 -18.01 -26.46
CA THR A 1033 -5.64 -18.07 -25.58
C THR A 1033 -5.22 -17.95 -24.12
N LEU A 1034 -5.88 -17.06 -23.39
CA LEU A 1034 -5.83 -16.93 -21.94
C LEU A 1034 -7.06 -17.63 -21.34
N THR A 1035 -6.83 -18.82 -20.77
CA THR A 1035 -7.85 -19.63 -20.11
C THR A 1035 -7.84 -19.38 -18.61
N ALA A 1036 -9.02 -19.16 -18.04
CA ALA A 1036 -9.28 -19.21 -16.61
C ALA A 1036 -10.08 -20.48 -16.28
N THR A 1037 -9.54 -21.36 -15.43
CA THR A 1037 -10.14 -22.67 -15.09
C THR A 1037 -10.50 -22.74 -13.61
N VAL A 1038 -11.80 -22.85 -13.30
CA VAL A 1038 -12.30 -23.14 -11.95
C VAL A 1038 -12.42 -24.66 -11.77
N ARG A 1039 -11.87 -25.20 -10.68
CA ARG A 1039 -12.08 -26.60 -10.27
C ARG A 1039 -13.09 -26.69 -9.15
N LEU A 1040 -14.19 -27.40 -9.41
CA LEU A 1040 -15.28 -27.58 -8.46
C LEU A 1040 -15.39 -29.05 -8.07
N ARG A 1041 -15.24 -29.34 -6.78
CA ARG A 1041 -15.57 -30.66 -6.26
C ARG A 1041 -17.08 -30.79 -6.15
N VAL A 1042 -17.68 -31.70 -6.92
CA VAL A 1042 -19.13 -31.88 -6.92
C VAL A 1042 -19.52 -32.96 -5.92
N VAL A 1043 -20.36 -32.59 -4.96
CA VAL A 1043 -21.10 -33.53 -4.10
C VAL A 1043 -22.54 -33.54 -4.60
N LEU A 1044 -23.06 -34.71 -4.94
CA LEU A 1044 -24.43 -34.84 -5.42
C LEU A 1044 -25.37 -35.00 -4.23
N MET A 1045 -26.30 -34.06 -4.07
CA MET A 1045 -27.24 -34.00 -2.95
C MET A 1045 -28.69 -34.12 -3.43
N ASP A 1046 -29.61 -34.49 -2.54
CA ASP A 1046 -31.06 -34.28 -2.63
C ASP A 1046 -31.52 -33.61 -1.31
N GLN A 1047 -32.69 -32.96 -1.30
CA GLN A 1047 -33.21 -32.26 -0.13
C GLN A 1047 -34.57 -32.83 0.27
N HIS A 1048 -34.72 -33.19 1.56
CA HIS A 1048 -35.90 -33.85 2.08
C HIS A 1048 -36.58 -33.06 3.21
N GLU A 1049 -37.90 -33.16 3.28
CA GLU A 1049 -38.72 -32.46 4.27
C GLU A 1049 -38.96 -33.33 5.52
N TYR A 1050 -38.66 -32.80 6.71
CA TYR A 1050 -38.94 -33.41 8.01
C TYR A 1050 -39.94 -32.53 8.77
N LYS A 1051 -40.95 -33.13 9.41
CA LYS A 1051 -41.89 -32.42 10.30
C LYS A 1051 -41.91 -33.08 11.67
N ASN A 1052 -41.70 -32.28 12.72
CA ASN A 1052 -41.57 -32.74 14.11
C ASN A 1052 -40.59 -33.94 14.26
N GLY A 1053 -39.44 -33.89 13.57
CA GLY A 1053 -38.41 -34.93 13.61
C GLY A 1053 -38.72 -36.21 12.81
N LYS A 1054 -39.84 -36.30 12.09
CA LYS A 1054 -40.15 -37.41 11.17
C LYS A 1054 -40.03 -36.97 9.71
N LEU A 1055 -39.32 -37.77 8.93
CA LEU A 1055 -39.24 -37.64 7.48
C LEU A 1055 -40.64 -37.72 6.85
N LEU A 1056 -40.96 -36.77 5.98
CA LEU A 1056 -42.18 -36.80 5.17
C LEU A 1056 -41.91 -37.61 3.90
N VAL A 1057 -42.68 -38.67 3.75
CA VAL A 1057 -42.73 -39.52 2.54
C VAL A 1057 -43.98 -39.21 1.74
N ASP A 1058 -43.93 -39.37 0.41
CA ASP A 1058 -45.11 -39.22 -0.42
C ASP A 1058 -46.09 -40.38 -0.17
N LYS A 1059 -47.38 -40.04 0.01
CA LYS A 1059 -48.41 -41.01 0.41
C LYS A 1059 -48.78 -42.02 -0.67
N LYS A 1060 -48.32 -41.86 -1.92
CA LYS A 1060 -48.54 -42.81 -3.02
C LYS A 1060 -47.33 -43.71 -3.29
N THR A 1061 -46.11 -43.19 -3.13
CA THR A 1061 -44.88 -43.95 -3.46
C THR A 1061 -44.16 -44.51 -2.24
N GLY A 1062 -44.38 -43.96 -1.03
CA GLY A 1062 -43.66 -44.32 0.19
C GLY A 1062 -42.20 -43.84 0.24
N LEU A 1063 -41.73 -43.15 -0.82
CA LEU A 1063 -40.39 -42.58 -0.90
C LEU A 1063 -40.31 -41.21 -0.21
N PRO A 1064 -39.11 -40.76 0.20
CA PRO A 1064 -38.90 -39.41 0.72
C PRO A 1064 -39.44 -38.34 -0.24
N VAL A 1065 -40.06 -37.29 0.31
CA VAL A 1065 -40.42 -36.11 -0.48
C VAL A 1065 -39.16 -35.30 -0.77
N SER A 1066 -38.65 -35.41 -2.00
CA SER A 1066 -37.68 -34.47 -2.55
C SER A 1066 -38.35 -33.09 -2.74
N VAL A 1067 -37.65 -32.04 -2.34
CA VAL A 1067 -38.02 -30.64 -2.56
C VAL A 1067 -36.84 -29.91 -3.21
N PRO A 1068 -37.07 -28.84 -3.99
CA PRO A 1068 -35.98 -28.05 -4.55
C PRO A 1068 -35.09 -27.45 -3.46
N TYR A 1069 -33.80 -27.26 -3.75
CA TYR A 1069 -32.92 -26.48 -2.89
C TYR A 1069 -33.36 -25.00 -2.89
N ASP A 1070 -33.43 -24.40 -1.70
CA ASP A 1070 -33.97 -23.06 -1.47
C ASP A 1070 -33.31 -22.51 -0.21
N GLY A 1071 -32.46 -21.48 -0.39
CA GLY A 1071 -31.61 -20.93 0.66
C GLY A 1071 -32.35 -20.23 1.80
N ASP A 1072 -33.62 -19.82 1.60
CA ASP A 1072 -34.41 -19.13 2.62
C ASP A 1072 -35.11 -20.10 3.61
N GLY A 1073 -35.01 -21.41 3.36
CA GLY A 1073 -35.55 -22.44 4.24
C GLY A 1073 -37.07 -22.59 4.22
N PRO A 1074 -37.63 -23.55 4.98
CA PRO A 1074 -39.01 -24.03 4.82
C PRO A 1074 -40.13 -23.04 5.17
N GLY A 1075 -39.84 -21.94 5.86
CA GLY A 1075 -40.83 -20.90 6.25
C GLY A 1075 -41.87 -21.31 7.30
N ASP A 1076 -42.07 -22.60 7.56
CA ASP A 1076 -42.85 -23.16 8.68
C ASP A 1076 -41.87 -23.69 9.75
N ALA A 1077 -41.87 -23.10 10.94
CA ALA A 1077 -40.95 -23.47 12.03
C ALA A 1077 -41.15 -24.91 12.58
N ALA A 1078 -42.25 -25.58 12.23
CA ALA A 1078 -42.45 -27.00 12.54
C ALA A 1078 -41.85 -27.95 11.46
N VAL A 1079 -41.27 -27.39 10.39
CA VAL A 1079 -40.64 -28.10 9.27
C VAL A 1079 -39.15 -27.81 9.24
N VAL A 1080 -38.36 -28.84 8.93
CA VAL A 1080 -36.92 -28.75 8.69
C VAL A 1080 -36.63 -29.37 7.33
N TRP A 1081 -35.80 -28.72 6.52
CA TRP A 1081 -35.20 -29.33 5.34
C TRP A 1081 -33.84 -29.92 5.70
N GLN A 1082 -33.58 -31.15 5.23
CA GLN A 1082 -32.32 -31.84 5.44
C GLN A 1082 -31.79 -32.34 4.10
N ALA A 1083 -30.55 -31.96 3.77
CA ALA A 1083 -29.86 -32.45 2.60
C ALA A 1083 -29.24 -33.85 2.87
N VAL A 1084 -29.26 -34.72 1.85
CA VAL A 1084 -28.77 -36.10 1.89
C VAL A 1084 -27.99 -36.38 0.60
N GLU A 1085 -26.86 -37.10 0.67
CA GLU A 1085 -26.09 -37.47 -0.53
C GLU A 1085 -26.88 -38.44 -1.43
N ARG A 1086 -26.82 -38.23 -2.75
CA ARG A 1086 -27.43 -39.11 -3.78
C ARG A 1086 -26.38 -39.81 -4.65
N PRO A 1087 -26.66 -41.00 -5.22
CA PRO A 1087 -25.67 -41.77 -5.96
C PRO A 1087 -25.05 -41.04 -7.16
N ALA A 1088 -23.75 -41.23 -7.36
CA ALA A 1088 -22.96 -40.54 -8.38
C ALA A 1088 -23.39 -40.79 -9.85
N SER A 1089 -24.16 -41.85 -10.10
CA SER A 1089 -24.69 -42.22 -11.42
C SER A 1089 -25.95 -41.42 -11.83
N SER A 1090 -26.33 -40.37 -11.09
CA SER A 1090 -27.63 -39.69 -11.26
C SER A 1090 -27.61 -38.37 -12.03
N ALA A 1091 -26.44 -37.83 -12.41
CA ALA A 1091 -26.31 -36.48 -13.00
C ALA A 1091 -25.43 -36.44 -14.26
N ASN A 1092 -25.83 -35.65 -15.27
CA ASN A 1092 -25.05 -35.45 -16.50
C ASN A 1092 -24.05 -34.28 -16.38
N LEU A 1093 -22.97 -34.51 -15.62
CA LEU A 1093 -21.94 -33.48 -15.37
C LEU A 1093 -21.28 -32.95 -16.65
N ALA A 1094 -21.17 -33.75 -17.72
CA ALA A 1094 -20.56 -33.34 -18.98
C ALA A 1094 -21.42 -32.33 -19.75
N GLY A 1095 -22.72 -32.63 -19.93
CA GLY A 1095 -23.66 -31.69 -20.54
C GLY A 1095 -23.86 -30.44 -19.68
N PHE A 1096 -23.87 -30.58 -18.36
CA PHE A 1096 -23.97 -29.48 -17.40
C PHE A 1096 -22.79 -28.51 -17.50
N LYS A 1097 -21.55 -29.04 -17.51
CA LYS A 1097 -20.31 -28.28 -17.77
C LYS A 1097 -20.41 -27.48 -19.06
N GLN A 1098 -20.84 -28.13 -20.15
CA GLN A 1098 -20.96 -27.50 -21.46
C GLN A 1098 -22.01 -26.38 -21.50
N ARG A 1099 -23.14 -26.52 -20.80
CA ARG A 1099 -24.13 -25.43 -20.66
C ARG A 1099 -23.51 -24.20 -20.00
N ILE A 1100 -22.80 -24.39 -18.90
CA ILE A 1100 -22.18 -23.28 -18.14
C ILE A 1100 -21.07 -22.62 -18.96
N GLU A 1101 -20.19 -23.39 -19.60
CA GLU A 1101 -19.09 -22.85 -20.42
C GLU A 1101 -19.60 -22.10 -21.65
N ASN A 1102 -20.62 -22.63 -22.35
CA ASN A 1102 -21.29 -21.89 -23.43
C ASN A 1102 -21.90 -20.58 -22.91
N GLY A 1103 -22.48 -20.61 -21.71
CA GLY A 1103 -23.03 -19.45 -21.02
C GLY A 1103 -22.00 -18.36 -20.71
N LEU A 1104 -20.87 -18.72 -20.08
CA LEU A 1104 -19.82 -17.76 -19.71
C LEU A 1104 -19.11 -17.19 -20.94
N ASN A 1105 -18.81 -18.03 -21.94
CA ASN A 1105 -18.03 -17.65 -23.12
C ASN A 1105 -18.88 -17.04 -24.26
N ARG A 1106 -20.19 -16.83 -24.05
CA ARG A 1106 -21.18 -16.43 -25.08
C ARG A 1106 -20.78 -15.20 -25.91
N ASN A 1107 -20.05 -14.27 -25.29
CA ASN A 1107 -19.66 -12.99 -25.88
C ASN A 1107 -18.30 -13.00 -26.58
N HIS A 1108 -17.58 -14.13 -26.58
CA HIS A 1108 -16.36 -14.37 -27.37
C HIS A 1108 -15.20 -13.34 -27.18
N TYR A 1109 -15.14 -12.71 -26.01
CA TYR A 1109 -14.16 -11.68 -25.67
C TYR A 1109 -12.70 -12.08 -25.99
N TYR A 1110 -11.94 -11.09 -26.46
CA TYR A 1110 -10.51 -11.18 -26.67
C TYR A 1110 -9.83 -9.88 -26.21
N MET A 1111 -8.52 -9.92 -26.09
CA MET A 1111 -7.69 -8.77 -25.75
C MET A 1111 -6.80 -8.38 -26.92
N GLN A 1112 -6.59 -7.08 -27.11
CA GLN A 1112 -5.67 -6.52 -28.08
C GLN A 1112 -4.78 -5.48 -27.38
N PRO A 1113 -3.48 -5.36 -27.69
CA PRO A 1113 -2.64 -4.36 -27.03
C PRO A 1113 -2.98 -2.95 -27.55
N LYS A 1114 -3.26 -2.01 -26.65
CA LYS A 1114 -3.64 -0.63 -27.01
C LYS A 1114 -2.55 0.08 -27.81
N ALA A 1115 -1.31 -0.09 -27.39
CA ALA A 1115 -0.11 0.39 -28.06
C ALA A 1115 0.81 -0.79 -28.36
N CYS A 1116 0.79 -1.27 -29.59
CA CYS A 1116 1.58 -2.44 -30.00
C CYS A 1116 2.96 -2.03 -30.52
N PRO A 1117 4.07 -2.65 -30.04
CA PRO A 1117 5.43 -2.38 -30.55
C PRO A 1117 5.62 -2.56 -32.06
N LEU A 1118 4.77 -3.35 -32.70
CA LEU A 1118 4.79 -3.61 -34.15
C LEU A 1118 3.93 -2.61 -34.96
N GLY A 1119 3.35 -1.60 -34.30
CA GLY A 1119 2.54 -0.55 -34.92
C GLY A 1119 1.39 -1.12 -35.76
N LYS A 1120 1.26 -0.64 -37.00
CA LYS A 1120 0.21 -1.08 -37.95
C LYS A 1120 0.30 -2.57 -38.35
N ASN A 1121 1.41 -3.25 -38.07
CA ASN A 1121 1.61 -4.67 -38.37
C ASN A 1121 1.19 -5.60 -37.22
N CYS A 1122 0.58 -5.08 -36.15
CA CYS A 1122 0.17 -5.88 -35.01
C CYS A 1122 -1.01 -6.82 -35.32
N THR A 1123 -0.86 -8.11 -35.07
CA THR A 1123 -1.94 -9.12 -35.26
C THR A 1123 -2.38 -9.78 -33.96
N CYS A 1124 -1.86 -9.32 -32.81
CA CYS A 1124 -2.13 -9.90 -31.50
C CYS A 1124 -3.57 -9.71 -31.04
N LYS A 1125 -4.37 -10.76 -31.20
CA LYS A 1125 -5.63 -10.97 -30.46
C LYS A 1125 -5.46 -12.16 -29.53
N VAL A 1126 -5.53 -11.92 -28.22
CA VAL A 1126 -5.46 -12.96 -27.19
C VAL A 1126 -6.88 -13.30 -26.76
N LYS A 1127 -7.38 -14.48 -27.14
CA LYS A 1127 -8.73 -14.91 -26.80
C LYS A 1127 -8.86 -15.12 -25.29
N LEU A 1128 -9.94 -14.64 -24.68
CA LEU A 1128 -10.31 -15.01 -23.32
C LEU A 1128 -11.16 -16.28 -23.33
N LYS A 1129 -10.97 -17.15 -22.35
CA LYS A 1129 -11.79 -18.35 -22.16
C LYS A 1129 -12.02 -18.63 -20.67
N GLN A 1130 -13.26 -18.92 -20.30
CA GLN A 1130 -13.63 -19.44 -18.98
C GLN A 1130 -13.90 -20.95 -19.08
N GLU A 1131 -13.40 -21.74 -18.14
CA GLU A 1131 -13.56 -23.19 -18.09
C GLU A 1131 -13.88 -23.70 -16.68
N ILE A 1132 -14.77 -24.69 -16.58
CA ILE A 1132 -15.07 -25.40 -15.33
C ILE A 1132 -14.64 -26.86 -15.46
N GLU A 1133 -13.94 -27.35 -14.46
CA GLU A 1133 -13.50 -28.74 -14.32
C GLU A 1133 -14.13 -29.34 -13.07
N PHE A 1134 -15.05 -30.30 -13.26
CA PHE A 1134 -15.71 -31.00 -12.17
C PHE A 1134 -14.84 -32.15 -11.64
N VAL A 1135 -14.50 -32.10 -10.36
CA VAL A 1135 -13.61 -33.06 -9.69
C VAL A 1135 -14.44 -33.97 -8.78
N THR A 1136 -14.49 -35.28 -9.09
CA THR A 1136 -15.29 -36.28 -8.35
C THR A 1136 -14.47 -37.12 -7.37
N THR A 1137 -13.16 -36.90 -7.29
CA THR A 1137 -12.21 -37.60 -6.41
C THR A 1137 -11.44 -36.62 -5.53
N SER A 1138 -10.52 -37.09 -4.70
CA SER A 1138 -9.67 -36.25 -3.82
C SER A 1138 -8.54 -35.51 -4.55
N GLY A 1139 -8.82 -34.96 -5.74
CA GLY A 1139 -7.90 -34.09 -6.48
C GLY A 1139 -7.87 -32.66 -5.93
N ARG A 1140 -7.09 -31.78 -6.55
CA ARG A 1140 -7.10 -30.34 -6.22
C ARG A 1140 -8.36 -29.67 -6.79
N PHE A 1141 -9.09 -28.96 -5.94
CA PHE A 1141 -10.24 -28.14 -6.31
C PHE A 1141 -10.18 -26.80 -5.59
N HIS A 1142 -10.88 -25.79 -6.10
CA HIS A 1142 -10.92 -24.43 -5.55
C HIS A 1142 -12.12 -24.23 -4.63
N ARG A 1143 -13.25 -24.87 -4.91
CA ARG A 1143 -14.42 -24.95 -4.02
C ARG A 1143 -15.10 -26.31 -4.09
N THR A 1144 -15.87 -26.66 -3.05
CA THR A 1144 -16.87 -27.74 -3.11
C THR A 1144 -18.22 -27.12 -3.46
N ILE A 1145 -19.03 -27.81 -4.27
CA ILE A 1145 -20.44 -27.48 -4.51
C ILE A 1145 -21.33 -28.68 -4.22
N SER A 1146 -22.53 -28.42 -3.71
CA SER A 1146 -23.63 -29.38 -3.62
C SER A 1146 -24.51 -29.24 -4.86
N LEU A 1147 -24.72 -30.32 -5.62
CA LEU A 1147 -25.56 -30.33 -6.83
C LEU A 1147 -26.85 -31.13 -6.59
N PHE A 1148 -27.97 -30.42 -6.51
CA PHE A 1148 -29.32 -30.94 -6.28
C PHE A 1148 -30.06 -31.28 -7.60
N PRO A 1149 -31.14 -32.07 -7.58
CA PRO A 1149 -31.91 -32.38 -8.80
C PRO A 1149 -32.67 -31.16 -9.32
N MET A 1150 -33.06 -30.26 -8.42
CA MET A 1150 -33.81 -29.02 -8.68
C MET A 1150 -33.41 -27.94 -7.67
N GLU A 1151 -33.29 -26.69 -8.09
CA GLU A 1151 -33.09 -25.53 -7.22
C GLU A 1151 -34.12 -24.43 -7.49
N ALA A 1152 -34.69 -23.85 -6.43
CA ALA A 1152 -35.59 -22.70 -6.50
C ALA A 1152 -34.90 -21.39 -6.09
N ARG A 1153 -33.83 -21.48 -5.30
CA ARG A 1153 -32.89 -20.37 -5.06
C ARG A 1153 -31.48 -20.94 -4.92
N ALA A 1154 -30.69 -20.80 -5.99
CA ALA A 1154 -29.28 -21.19 -6.00
C ALA A 1154 -28.44 -20.33 -5.05
N ASN A 1155 -27.20 -20.76 -4.79
CA ASN A 1155 -26.12 -19.92 -4.28
C ASN A 1155 -24.76 -20.51 -4.66
N SER A 1156 -23.68 -19.76 -4.42
CA SER A 1156 -22.33 -20.09 -4.89
C SER A 1156 -21.66 -21.32 -4.26
N GLU A 1157 -22.40 -22.12 -3.48
CA GLU A 1157 -22.04 -23.45 -2.98
C GLU A 1157 -23.13 -24.52 -3.20
N ASN A 1158 -24.35 -24.14 -3.61
CA ASN A 1158 -25.51 -25.04 -3.72
C ASN A 1158 -26.26 -24.76 -5.03
N TRP A 1159 -26.09 -25.69 -5.97
CA TRP A 1159 -26.53 -25.62 -7.36
C TRP A 1159 -27.60 -26.68 -7.64
N GLY A 1160 -28.37 -26.55 -8.72
CA GLY A 1160 -29.22 -27.63 -9.19
C GLY A 1160 -29.03 -27.94 -10.68
N GLU A 1161 -29.53 -29.09 -11.11
CA GLU A 1161 -29.50 -29.51 -12.53
C GLU A 1161 -30.59 -28.81 -13.38
N VAL A 1162 -31.67 -28.34 -12.72
CA VAL A 1162 -32.85 -27.69 -13.32
C VAL A 1162 -33.43 -26.65 -12.35
N GLN A 1163 -33.34 -25.37 -12.72
CA GLN A 1163 -33.94 -24.25 -12.00
C GLN A 1163 -35.48 -24.35 -12.02
N VAL A 1164 -36.14 -24.14 -10.87
CA VAL A 1164 -37.61 -24.27 -10.71
C VAL A 1164 -38.24 -23.20 -9.81
N THR A 1165 -39.33 -22.59 -10.25
CA THR A 1165 -40.24 -21.84 -9.36
C THR A 1165 -40.96 -22.82 -8.42
N TRP A 1166 -40.82 -22.63 -7.10
CA TRP A 1166 -41.43 -23.50 -6.06
C TRP A 1166 -42.64 -22.86 -5.37
N ASP A 1167 -43.85 -23.35 -5.67
CA ASP A 1167 -45.05 -22.95 -4.94
C ASP A 1167 -45.09 -23.64 -3.58
N ARG A 1168 -44.63 -22.96 -2.52
CA ARG A 1168 -44.61 -23.47 -1.14
C ARG A 1168 -46.01 -23.87 -0.59
N LYS A 1169 -47.12 -23.30 -1.09
CA LYS A 1169 -48.49 -23.59 -0.62
C LYS A 1169 -49.06 -24.86 -1.27
N LYS A 1170 -48.87 -25.03 -2.58
CA LYS A 1170 -49.24 -26.26 -3.30
C LYS A 1170 -48.22 -27.38 -3.08
N LYS A 1171 -46.97 -27.01 -2.79
CA LYS A 1171 -45.74 -27.82 -2.88
C LYS A 1171 -45.66 -28.50 -4.25
N LYS A 1172 -45.47 -27.66 -5.28
CA LYS A 1172 -45.22 -28.01 -6.68
C LYS A 1172 -44.02 -27.22 -7.18
N ALA A 1173 -43.20 -27.85 -8.03
CA ALA A 1173 -42.13 -27.19 -8.76
C ALA A 1173 -42.55 -26.98 -10.23
N THR A 1174 -42.14 -25.88 -10.83
CA THR A 1174 -42.31 -25.61 -12.26
C THR A 1174 -40.97 -25.18 -12.83
N PRO A 1175 -40.38 -25.87 -13.83
CA PRO A 1175 -39.11 -25.49 -14.42
C PRO A 1175 -39.12 -24.09 -15.01
N ASP A 1176 -38.11 -23.30 -14.66
CA ASP A 1176 -37.92 -21.95 -15.18
C ASP A 1176 -37.35 -22.03 -16.60
N VAL A 1177 -37.88 -21.22 -17.52
CA VAL A 1177 -37.59 -21.34 -18.97
C VAL A 1177 -36.18 -20.92 -19.38
N THR A 1178 -35.45 -20.21 -18.52
CA THR A 1178 -34.23 -19.48 -18.91
C THR A 1178 -32.94 -20.03 -18.31
N GLN A 1179 -32.98 -20.72 -17.18
CA GLN A 1179 -31.88 -21.56 -16.63
C GLN A 1179 -30.51 -20.85 -16.54
N ASN A 1180 -30.46 -19.51 -16.44
CA ASN A 1180 -29.21 -18.76 -16.40
C ASN A 1180 -28.68 -18.56 -14.96
N ALA A 1181 -29.46 -18.85 -13.92
CA ALA A 1181 -29.01 -18.74 -12.52
C ALA A 1181 -27.73 -19.57 -12.26
N ILE A 1182 -27.62 -20.78 -12.82
CA ILE A 1182 -26.40 -21.60 -12.70
C ILE A 1182 -25.15 -20.96 -13.36
N ILE A 1183 -25.35 -20.12 -14.37
CA ILE A 1183 -24.28 -19.41 -15.09
C ILE A 1183 -23.89 -18.13 -14.33
N HIS A 1184 -24.85 -17.51 -13.65
CA HIS A 1184 -24.66 -16.44 -12.67
C HIS A 1184 -23.82 -16.93 -11.48
N GLU A 1185 -24.22 -18.03 -10.82
CA GLU A 1185 -23.46 -18.61 -9.70
C GLU A 1185 -22.03 -19.01 -10.08
N ALA A 1186 -21.86 -19.57 -11.28
CA ALA A 1186 -20.56 -19.89 -11.83
C ALA A 1186 -19.67 -18.65 -12.04
N GLY A 1187 -20.27 -17.47 -12.28
CA GLY A 1187 -19.59 -16.19 -12.36
C GLY A 1187 -18.86 -15.81 -11.07
N HIS A 1188 -19.47 -16.04 -9.89
CA HIS A 1188 -18.84 -15.73 -8.61
C HIS A 1188 -17.53 -16.50 -8.38
N HIS A 1189 -17.36 -17.68 -8.97
CA HIS A 1189 -16.09 -18.41 -8.92
C HIS A 1189 -14.97 -17.75 -9.73
N TYR A 1190 -15.30 -16.89 -10.70
CA TYR A 1190 -14.37 -15.97 -11.37
C TYR A 1190 -14.25 -14.62 -10.65
N GLY A 1191 -14.79 -14.52 -9.43
CA GLY A 1191 -14.81 -13.30 -8.63
C GLY A 1191 -15.83 -12.27 -9.11
N TRP A 1192 -16.78 -12.64 -9.96
CA TRP A 1192 -17.75 -11.69 -10.52
C TRP A 1192 -18.75 -11.25 -9.43
N PRO A 1193 -18.84 -9.94 -9.12
CA PRO A 1193 -19.82 -9.39 -8.18
C PRO A 1193 -21.27 -9.43 -8.70
N ASP A 1194 -22.22 -9.44 -7.75
CA ASP A 1194 -23.66 -9.20 -7.94
C ASP A 1194 -24.00 -7.75 -8.26
N GLU A 1195 -25.10 -7.53 -8.98
CA GLU A 1195 -25.63 -6.20 -9.35
C GLU A 1195 -27.07 -5.92 -8.82
N TYR A 1196 -27.51 -6.65 -7.79
CA TYR A 1196 -28.79 -6.43 -7.10
C TYR A 1196 -28.72 -5.29 -6.07
N PHE A 1197 -28.48 -4.05 -6.50
CA PHE A 1197 -28.23 -2.90 -5.59
C PHE A 1197 -29.29 -2.69 -4.48
N GLU A 1198 -30.56 -3.04 -4.72
CA GLU A 1198 -31.62 -2.89 -3.72
C GLU A 1198 -31.72 -4.08 -2.74
N ASP A 1199 -31.12 -5.24 -3.06
CA ASP A 1199 -31.17 -6.47 -2.27
C ASP A 1199 -29.77 -7.14 -2.16
N GLN A 1200 -28.88 -6.52 -1.35
CA GLN A 1200 -27.55 -7.04 -0.96
C GLN A 1200 -26.48 -7.14 -2.07
N GLY A 1201 -26.77 -6.73 -3.31
CA GLY A 1201 -25.79 -6.71 -4.41
C GLY A 1201 -24.62 -5.75 -4.20
N THR A 1202 -23.63 -5.82 -5.07
CA THR A 1202 -22.32 -5.15 -4.93
C THR A 1202 -22.14 -3.95 -5.85
N VAL A 1203 -21.29 -3.01 -5.41
CA VAL A 1203 -21.00 -1.77 -6.14
C VAL A 1203 -19.49 -1.53 -6.17
N TYR A 1204 -18.99 -1.05 -7.31
CA TYR A 1204 -17.57 -0.73 -7.51
C TYR A 1204 -17.12 0.45 -6.64
N SER A 1205 -15.89 0.36 -6.14
CA SER A 1205 -15.17 1.37 -5.33
C SER A 1205 -14.96 2.74 -6.01
N GLY A 1206 -15.39 2.92 -7.27
CA GLY A 1206 -15.47 4.22 -7.94
C GLY A 1206 -16.80 4.96 -7.76
N TYR A 1207 -17.87 4.26 -7.37
CA TYR A 1207 -19.20 4.83 -7.08
C TYR A 1207 -19.46 4.95 -5.57
N ILE A 1208 -18.34 4.88 -4.83
CA ILE A 1208 -18.20 4.52 -3.42
C ILE A 1208 -16.91 5.15 -2.89
N ASN A 1209 -16.89 6.02 -1.86
CA ASN A 1209 -15.71 6.91 -1.74
C ASN A 1209 -15.36 7.55 -0.33
N SER A 1210 -16.26 7.96 0.61
CA SER A 1210 -15.98 8.06 2.11
C SER A 1210 -17.07 7.75 3.24
N GLN A 1211 -18.41 7.93 3.11
CA GLN A 1211 -19.50 7.66 4.09
C GLN A 1211 -20.11 6.23 4.12
N LYS A 1212 -19.95 5.44 3.04
CA LYS A 1212 -20.68 4.22 2.65
C LYS A 1212 -22.11 4.44 2.08
N LEU A 1213 -22.33 5.21 0.98
CA LEU A 1213 -23.64 5.53 0.36
C LEU A 1213 -23.62 5.72 -1.20
N VAL A 1214 -24.23 4.93 -2.08
CA VAL A 1214 -23.94 5.05 -3.54
C VAL A 1214 -24.13 6.47 -4.14
N ASP A 1215 -23.09 6.99 -4.80
CA ASP A 1215 -22.95 8.41 -5.20
C ASP A 1215 -22.96 8.61 -6.73
N VAL A 1216 -24.09 8.27 -7.36
CA VAL A 1216 -24.23 8.35 -8.82
C VAL A 1216 -25.62 8.83 -9.22
N LYS A 1217 -25.67 9.90 -10.03
CA LYS A 1217 -26.84 10.21 -10.86
C LYS A 1217 -26.78 9.34 -12.11
N MET A 1218 -27.69 8.37 -12.21
CA MET A 1218 -27.70 7.29 -13.22
C MET A 1218 -27.29 7.70 -14.66
N PRO A 1219 -27.72 8.84 -15.24
CA PRO A 1219 -27.44 9.15 -16.65
C PRO A 1219 -25.99 9.49 -17.01
N GLN A 1220 -25.07 9.58 -16.03
CA GLN A 1220 -23.71 10.12 -16.24
C GLN A 1220 -22.61 9.07 -16.47
N LEU A 1221 -22.93 7.77 -16.42
CA LEU A 1221 -21.95 6.69 -16.62
C LEU A 1221 -21.81 6.32 -18.12
N ALA A 1222 -20.79 6.86 -18.78
CA ALA A 1222 -20.30 6.32 -20.04
C ALA A 1222 -19.45 5.06 -19.76
N ASP A 1223 -19.74 3.96 -20.46
CA ASP A 1223 -19.39 2.57 -20.08
C ASP A 1223 -20.01 2.17 -18.73
N ASN A 1224 -21.23 1.61 -18.80
CA ASN A 1224 -22.05 1.16 -17.67
C ASN A 1224 -21.26 0.28 -16.70
N TRP A 1225 -21.37 0.52 -15.39
CA TRP A 1225 -20.83 -0.35 -14.35
C TRP A 1225 -21.65 -0.22 -13.06
N GLN A 1226 -22.22 -1.33 -12.59
CA GLN A 1226 -22.75 -1.59 -11.23
C GLN A 1226 -23.55 -0.48 -10.55
N ARG A 1227 -24.85 -0.44 -10.88
CA ARG A 1227 -25.89 -0.16 -9.88
C ARG A 1227 -27.08 -1.11 -10.05
N THR A 1228 -27.87 -0.99 -11.11
CA THR A 1228 -28.98 -1.91 -11.41
C THR A 1228 -28.96 -2.27 -12.90
N SER A 1229 -29.23 -3.54 -13.24
CA SER A 1229 -29.02 -4.03 -14.60
C SER A 1229 -29.95 -5.18 -15.00
N ASP A 1230 -31.15 -4.84 -15.46
CA ASP A 1230 -32.23 -5.72 -15.90
C ASP A 1230 -31.80 -6.74 -16.99
N THR A 1231 -30.71 -6.46 -17.72
CA THR A 1231 -30.20 -7.29 -18.82
C THR A 1231 -28.98 -8.13 -18.47
N ASN A 1232 -28.29 -7.87 -17.35
CA ASN A 1232 -26.98 -8.47 -17.03
C ASN A 1232 -27.12 -9.84 -16.36
N LEU A 1233 -26.26 -10.80 -16.71
CA LEU A 1233 -26.17 -12.11 -16.07
C LEU A 1233 -26.03 -12.00 -14.55
N MET A 1234 -25.28 -11.02 -14.05
CA MET A 1234 -25.00 -10.86 -12.62
C MET A 1234 -26.05 -10.04 -11.86
N GLY A 1235 -27.21 -9.79 -12.47
CA GLY A 1235 -28.39 -9.22 -11.83
C GLY A 1235 -29.66 -9.88 -12.39
N GLU A 1236 -30.78 -9.16 -12.38
CA GLU A 1236 -32.09 -9.60 -12.88
C GLU A 1236 -32.07 -10.19 -14.30
N GLY A 1237 -31.07 -9.85 -15.12
CA GLY A 1237 -30.86 -10.46 -16.42
C GLY A 1237 -30.66 -11.98 -16.39
N MET A 1238 -30.32 -12.60 -15.24
CA MET A 1238 -30.32 -14.06 -15.08
C MET A 1238 -31.71 -14.70 -15.29
N PHE A 1239 -32.80 -13.93 -15.18
CA PHE A 1239 -34.14 -14.42 -15.51
C PHE A 1239 -34.47 -14.34 -17.00
N LEU A 1240 -33.68 -13.61 -17.80
CA LEU A 1240 -33.87 -13.49 -19.25
C LEU A 1240 -33.32 -14.70 -20.03
N ALA A 1241 -33.80 -14.89 -21.26
CA ALA A 1241 -33.31 -15.98 -22.13
C ALA A 1241 -31.90 -15.73 -22.70
N LYS A 1242 -31.45 -14.46 -22.74
CA LYS A 1242 -30.14 -14.06 -23.27
C LYS A 1242 -29.53 -12.91 -22.45
N PRO A 1243 -29.13 -13.13 -21.18
CA PRO A 1243 -28.42 -12.13 -20.41
C PRO A 1243 -27.15 -11.64 -21.13
N GLU A 1244 -26.86 -10.37 -20.93
CA GLU A 1244 -25.60 -9.74 -21.28
C GLU A 1244 -24.53 -10.13 -20.26
N ILE A 1245 -23.28 -10.17 -20.70
CA ILE A 1245 -22.10 -10.28 -19.82
C ILE A 1245 -21.18 -9.14 -20.25
N PRO A 1246 -21.23 -7.97 -19.58
CA PRO A 1246 -20.44 -6.80 -19.97
C PRO A 1246 -18.93 -7.01 -19.91
N LYS A 1247 -18.19 -6.15 -20.64
CA LYS A 1247 -16.73 -6.28 -20.82
C LYS A 1247 -15.92 -6.11 -19.52
N TYR A 1248 -16.45 -5.44 -18.49
CA TYR A 1248 -15.74 -5.23 -17.23
C TYR A 1248 -15.56 -6.53 -16.42
N TYR A 1249 -16.42 -7.54 -16.60
CA TYR A 1249 -16.19 -8.88 -16.03
C TYR A 1249 -14.93 -9.57 -16.53
N MET A 1250 -14.36 -9.09 -17.62
CA MET A 1250 -13.09 -9.57 -18.15
C MET A 1250 -11.87 -8.83 -17.58
N TYR A 1251 -12.06 -7.76 -16.80
CA TYR A 1251 -10.97 -6.88 -16.36
C TYR A 1251 -10.00 -7.57 -15.39
N GLY A 1252 -10.47 -8.50 -14.53
CA GLY A 1252 -9.58 -9.35 -13.74
C GLY A 1252 -8.59 -10.17 -14.59
N PHE A 1253 -9.05 -10.73 -15.72
CA PHE A 1253 -8.16 -11.45 -16.66
C PHE A 1253 -7.21 -10.48 -17.40
N ARG A 1254 -7.72 -9.30 -17.81
CA ARG A 1254 -6.93 -8.22 -18.43
C ARG A 1254 -5.80 -7.78 -17.51
N ASP A 1255 -6.11 -7.48 -16.26
CA ASP A 1255 -5.15 -6.88 -15.32
C ASP A 1255 -4.12 -7.89 -14.84
N TRP A 1256 -4.49 -9.17 -14.72
CA TRP A 1256 -3.51 -10.25 -14.59
C TRP A 1256 -2.56 -10.29 -15.81
N PHE A 1257 -3.10 -10.31 -17.02
CA PHE A 1257 -2.29 -10.46 -18.23
C PHE A 1257 -1.40 -9.25 -18.51
N GLN A 1258 -1.92 -8.04 -18.32
CA GLN A 1258 -1.18 -6.77 -18.34
C GLN A 1258 -0.04 -6.77 -17.31
N LYS A 1259 -0.30 -7.22 -16.08
CA LYS A 1259 0.73 -7.35 -15.02
C LYS A 1259 1.80 -8.40 -15.31
N LYS A 1260 1.50 -9.45 -16.08
CA LYS A 1260 2.47 -10.49 -16.49
C LYS A 1260 3.25 -10.14 -17.77
N THR A 1261 2.65 -9.37 -18.67
CA THR A 1261 3.24 -9.02 -19.99
C THR A 1261 3.89 -7.63 -20.03
N ASN A 1262 3.54 -6.74 -19.09
CA ASN A 1262 3.92 -5.32 -19.07
C ASN A 1262 3.54 -4.59 -20.38
N ILE A 1263 2.36 -4.89 -20.90
CA ILE A 1263 1.75 -4.28 -22.10
C ILE A 1263 0.33 -3.84 -21.70
N GLU A 1264 -0.12 -2.66 -22.12
CA GLU A 1264 -1.54 -2.28 -21.94
C GLU A 1264 -2.44 -3.06 -22.88
N TRP A 1265 -3.41 -3.80 -22.33
CA TRP A 1265 -4.41 -4.54 -23.09
C TRP A 1265 -5.79 -3.88 -22.96
N GLU A 1266 -6.56 -3.96 -24.04
CA GLU A 1266 -7.98 -3.61 -24.08
C GLU A 1266 -8.81 -4.86 -24.33
N VAL A 1267 -9.93 -5.01 -23.61
CA VAL A 1267 -10.90 -6.09 -23.83
C VAL A 1267 -11.89 -5.66 -24.91
N LEU A 1268 -11.97 -6.45 -25.97
CA LEU A 1268 -12.84 -6.24 -27.12
C LEU A 1268 -13.79 -7.44 -27.29
N LYS A 1269 -15.00 -7.15 -27.76
CA LYS A 1269 -16.01 -8.14 -28.16
C LYS A 1269 -15.81 -8.55 -29.63
#